data_AF-A0A381EDL8-F1
#
_entry.id   AF-A0A381EDL8-F1
#
_cell.length_a   1.000
_cell.length_b   1.000
_cell.length_c   1.000
_cell.angle_alpha   90.00
_cell.angle_beta   90.00
_cell.angle_gamma   90.00
#
_symmetry.space_group_name_H-M   'P 1'
#
loop_
_entity.id
_entity.type
_entity.pdbx_description
1 polymer ?
#
loop_
_entity_poly.entity_id
_entity_poly.type
_entity_poly.pdbx_seq_one_letter_code
_entity_poly.pdbx_strand_id
1 'polypeptide(L)'
;MRHLKLWAVIAVLMYVSTFIGKMFLLQEVNIGFPIPISQSIEIAFVNLGIYFGISGSVLWLGKLMPVRNRIMVFALVVGYLTFWLQYALDAADYHAGLILPIMLWAIGIAAFFTFLYNCPGIARLFGHVPDAAAQRYVSHYFYLTIIILMLGQATTDALDFTQIILPQTIDADLYKIDAAFWGFADNLYATFIQYQQPLWQSIIISVYSLLAIVLTLLFIPVLRERREGQLNVLRVLIVPFICAYMFYCFTPVAGPLYVFEDDYPANMGAILAQAKGTIFVPPTFRNGMPSMHFAGAMLMVLVAACLTRKVYFYAAAAFAAITFIATMAMGEHYLMDLIVAAPLCIALGTALINPPGWHFYKRRIWWVCMLLFAAWEIMLHADTTRFFLADHLWFVRLFSAVSVIAAVYGFAAYLRAVWYLPAPSEAQYQAYSWQEKAAVAQARPQISVRWVFGLFVCSGFAGLLYEVVFAKHLGVIFGGTSLAAYTVMATYMGGMALGAWLGGLLADRVRNPLKWYALFEAVIGVYALATPALFKLIAHIYVAFAADVRPDSPVLTLWRVLLGVIVLGIPTILMGTTLPIMFKFLRGYLPGRGNIIAHLYTANIMGAALGALIGAYVVLPSLGLTGATRLAALFSLMIALYAIDRLKKLPDSAQVVVAVEVEGIADVGAGHVMLPSQNAWQRRRLGIAALWVVSLGGVVTLALEIVNMHMLAVIAGNSVYAFGLMLATFLCGLGLGSTLYDKLRRWLTDPVIATIAQLGIFFAIIISAFQWDGLVDYFASFGPMGAYHHFGFAARELIRAAVCAIIMMPPAFFIGLGYPATMALASDWLKNRGEAAGLGIASLCNTLGNIAGVLLAGFVFLNWLGSNRLLFVLAILSLALALYMAYIGRTAWPQAFRYNSSAQRATGIVALIAIVFALWSYPAQWNLTQLTVGANVYFSADNYRGEVIDSRESIQGGLTTVNSLTMKHKETGEHKTMLTLLTNGKFQGNNAGEVQAQRGVALTPLLHVQERGDVLVIGYGTGNSAHVLHEQGFAQMDIAELAADMVDIADIHFGEINKLVSQQDNVRMYYTDGRNLLLTQNKRYDLISMEISSIWFAGAANLYNREFYQLVKARLKENGVLQQWVQLHHMQPMDLLYILNTLHQEFRYVWLYVSGGQGVLVASNTEESARLHHLDGRIAVSTEDLDAEEKALHEDLLLEPADMDYLAQKLRKPQFFVSTDNNLYLEYSTPKGNALAYDAFTYNINMLEKMKQDRLHKQNGQTSSTRE
;
A
#
# COMPACT_ATOMS: atom_id res chain seq x y z
N MET A 1 5.05 2.25 34.54
CA MET A 1 4.97 3.73 34.40
C MET A 1 6.14 4.34 33.59
N ARG A 2 7.37 3.82 33.68
CA ARG A 2 8.62 4.26 32.98
C ARG A 2 8.52 4.64 31.49
N HIS A 3 7.57 4.06 30.74
CA HIS A 3 7.44 4.26 29.29
C HIS A 3 6.09 4.83 28.85
N LEU A 4 5.35 5.53 29.75
CA LEU A 4 4.02 6.05 29.41
C LEU A 4 4.03 6.93 28.15
N LYS A 5 5.01 7.82 28.02
CA LYS A 5 5.13 8.69 26.84
C LYS A 5 5.25 7.90 25.53
N LEU A 6 6.05 6.83 25.52
CA LEU A 6 6.23 5.98 24.34
C LEU A 6 4.90 5.29 23.98
N TRP A 7 4.22 4.72 24.96
CA TRP A 7 2.93 4.04 24.74
C TRP A 7 1.80 4.99 24.35
N ALA A 8 1.81 6.23 24.86
CA ALA A 8 0.89 7.27 24.42
C ALA A 8 1.12 7.64 22.95
N VAL A 9 2.38 7.76 22.51
CA VAL A 9 2.71 7.99 21.09
C VAL A 9 2.24 6.82 20.23
N ILE A 10 2.45 5.57 20.67
CA ILE A 10 1.97 4.37 19.96
C ILE A 10 0.44 4.40 19.84
N ALA A 11 -0.29 4.69 20.93
CA ALA A 11 -1.74 4.76 20.90
C ALA A 11 -2.26 5.88 19.98
N VAL A 12 -1.62 7.06 19.97
CA VAL A 12 -1.95 8.14 19.03
C VAL A 12 -1.70 7.72 17.59
N LEU A 13 -0.57 7.05 17.29
CA LEU A 13 -0.28 6.57 15.94
C LEU A 13 -1.29 5.51 15.49
N MET A 14 -1.71 4.61 16.39
CA MET A 14 -2.77 3.65 16.12
C MET A 14 -4.06 4.37 15.75
N TYR A 15 -4.53 5.32 16.58
CA TYR A 15 -5.74 6.10 16.32
C TYR A 15 -5.64 6.87 15.00
N VAL A 16 -4.54 7.58 14.75
CA VAL A 16 -4.37 8.35 13.50
C VAL A 16 -4.43 7.41 12.29
N SER A 17 -3.80 6.24 12.37
CA SER A 17 -3.83 5.25 11.30
C SER A 17 -5.24 4.74 11.02
N THR A 18 -6.00 4.39 12.06
CA THR A 18 -7.37 3.88 11.91
C THR A 18 -8.34 5.00 11.52
N PHE A 19 -8.20 6.20 12.08
CA PHE A 19 -9.02 7.35 11.73
C PHE A 19 -8.88 7.73 10.25
N ILE A 20 -7.66 7.74 9.72
CA ILE A 20 -7.39 8.07 8.32
C ILE A 20 -8.10 7.09 7.39
N GLY A 21 -7.94 5.77 7.61
CA GLY A 21 -8.59 4.82 6.71
C GLY A 21 -10.12 4.80 6.88
N LYS A 22 -10.65 5.08 8.09
CA LYS A 22 -12.10 5.26 8.31
C LYS A 22 -12.64 6.43 7.49
N MET A 23 -11.94 7.57 7.52
CA MET A 23 -12.28 8.75 6.72
C MET A 23 -12.35 8.45 5.22
N PHE A 24 -11.45 7.60 4.71
CA PHE A 24 -11.39 7.28 3.29
C PHE A 24 -12.37 6.19 2.84
N LEU A 25 -12.66 5.19 3.68
CA LEU A 25 -13.53 4.06 3.31
C LEU A 25 -15.01 4.33 3.57
N LEU A 26 -15.35 5.08 4.62
CA LEU A 26 -16.74 5.20 5.07
C LEU A 26 -17.49 6.43 4.58
N GLN A 27 -16.81 7.44 3.97
CA GLN A 27 -17.32 8.73 3.43
C GLN A 27 -18.22 9.59 4.35
N GLU A 28 -19.06 9.00 5.19
CA GLU A 28 -19.85 9.59 6.27
C GLU A 28 -19.06 9.61 7.57
N VAL A 29 -17.95 10.35 7.62
CA VAL A 29 -17.31 10.62 8.90
C VAL A 29 -17.80 11.95 9.42
N ASN A 30 -18.58 11.90 10.50
CA ASN A 30 -18.75 13.04 11.38
C ASN A 30 -17.36 13.38 11.95
N ILE A 31 -16.69 14.41 11.42
CA ILE A 31 -15.30 14.80 11.76
C ILE A 31 -15.24 15.48 13.15
N GLY A 32 -16.00 14.97 14.10
CA GLY A 32 -15.95 15.37 15.49
C GLY A 32 -15.23 14.31 16.29
N PHE A 33 -14.15 14.68 16.97
CA PHE A 33 -13.91 14.05 18.27
C PHE A 33 -15.23 14.19 19.04
N PRO A 34 -15.81 13.13 19.65
CA PRO A 34 -16.95 13.32 20.52
C PRO A 34 -16.50 14.30 21.61
N ILE A 35 -16.90 15.57 21.47
CA ILE A 35 -16.60 16.56 22.48
C ILE A 35 -17.34 16.01 23.69
N PRO A 36 -16.65 15.72 24.82
CA PRO A 36 -17.26 14.99 25.94
C PRO A 36 -18.51 15.65 26.54
N ILE A 37 -18.86 16.85 26.08
CA ILE A 37 -19.86 17.76 26.60
C ILE A 37 -20.88 18.18 25.52
N SER A 38 -20.67 17.88 24.22
CA SER A 38 -21.55 18.39 23.13
C SER A 38 -22.63 17.42 22.66
N GLN A 39 -22.76 16.25 23.29
CA GLN A 39 -23.80 15.25 23.01
C GLN A 39 -24.93 15.34 24.04
N SER A 40 -25.94 14.46 23.99
CA SER A 40 -26.98 14.42 25.02
C SER A 40 -26.37 14.32 26.43
N ILE A 41 -27.08 14.84 27.43
CA ILE A 41 -26.59 14.89 28.82
C ILE A 41 -26.20 13.49 29.32
N GLU A 42 -26.92 12.44 28.90
CA GLU A 42 -26.60 11.04 29.22
C GLU A 42 -25.23 10.60 28.70
N ILE A 43 -24.95 10.83 27.42
CA ILE A 43 -23.70 10.41 26.79
C ILE A 43 -22.51 11.23 27.32
N ALA A 44 -22.74 12.49 27.70
CA ALA A 44 -21.70 13.35 28.28
C ALA A 44 -21.12 12.77 29.59
N PHE A 45 -21.97 12.31 30.51
CA PHE A 45 -21.49 11.71 31.77
C PHE A 45 -20.73 10.41 31.55
N VAL A 46 -21.19 9.57 30.61
CA VAL A 46 -20.49 8.34 30.21
C VAL A 46 -19.09 8.67 29.68
N ASN A 47 -18.98 9.60 28.74
CA ASN A 47 -17.71 10.02 28.13
C ASN A 47 -16.74 10.61 29.17
N LEU A 48 -17.23 11.48 30.06
CA LEU A 48 -16.42 12.03 31.15
C LEU A 48 -15.90 10.93 32.09
N GLY A 49 -16.75 9.95 32.40
CA GLY A 49 -16.40 8.77 33.19
C GLY A 49 -15.33 7.90 32.55
N ILE A 50 -15.47 7.57 31.27
CA ILE A 50 -14.52 6.72 30.53
C ILE A 50 -13.18 7.43 30.38
N TYR A 51 -13.16 8.64 29.82
CA TYR A 51 -11.91 9.29 29.45
C TYR A 51 -11.14 9.84 30.66
N PHE A 52 -11.84 10.52 31.58
CA PHE A 52 -11.20 11.19 32.72
C PHE A 52 -11.39 10.41 34.03
N GLY A 53 -12.53 9.74 34.21
CA GLY A 53 -12.88 9.03 35.43
C GLY A 53 -12.05 7.77 35.67
N ILE A 54 -11.80 6.95 34.63
CA ILE A 54 -10.96 5.74 34.74
C ILE A 54 -9.52 6.11 35.10
N SER A 55 -8.92 7.04 34.36
CA SER A 55 -7.55 7.53 34.61
C SER A 55 -7.42 8.16 36.01
N GLY A 56 -8.41 8.97 36.42
CA GLY A 56 -8.52 9.53 37.77
C GLY A 56 -8.61 8.45 38.85
N SER A 57 -9.44 7.43 38.64
CA SER A 57 -9.64 6.32 39.59
C SER A 57 -8.39 5.47 39.78
N VAL A 58 -7.68 5.16 38.69
CA VAL A 58 -6.41 4.42 38.72
C VAL A 58 -5.37 5.16 39.56
N LEU A 59 -5.22 6.47 39.37
CA LEU A 59 -4.24 7.28 40.10
C LEU A 59 -4.66 7.57 41.54
N TRP A 60 -5.97 7.74 41.80
CA TRP A 60 -6.49 7.93 43.15
C TRP A 60 -6.31 6.67 43.99
N LEU A 61 -6.88 5.54 43.56
CA LEU A 61 -6.80 4.29 44.31
C LEU A 61 -5.39 3.73 44.34
N GLY A 62 -4.56 4.06 43.34
CA GLY A 62 -3.11 3.80 43.30
C GLY A 62 -2.25 4.70 44.20
N LYS A 63 -2.83 5.66 44.94
CA LYS A 63 -2.14 6.60 45.84
C LYS A 63 -1.12 7.52 45.14
N LEU A 64 -1.36 7.88 43.89
CA LEU A 64 -0.52 8.80 43.12
C LEU A 64 -1.19 10.18 42.89
N MET A 65 -2.44 10.34 43.29
CA MET A 65 -3.19 11.59 43.17
C MET A 65 -3.00 12.51 44.39
N PRO A 66 -2.66 13.80 44.20
CA PRO A 66 -2.42 14.75 45.28
C PRO A 66 -3.72 15.36 45.84
N VAL A 67 -4.77 14.56 46.01
CA VAL A 67 -6.09 14.98 46.48
C VAL A 67 -6.52 14.17 47.70
N ARG A 68 -7.19 14.82 48.66
CA ARG A 68 -7.69 14.14 49.87
C ARG A 68 -8.77 13.12 49.50
N ASN A 69 -8.70 11.93 50.10
CA ASN A 69 -9.68 10.86 49.90
C ASN A 69 -11.14 11.31 50.14
N ARG A 70 -11.39 12.24 51.06
CA ARG A 70 -12.75 12.76 51.33
C ARG A 70 -13.40 13.38 50.09
N ILE A 71 -12.62 14.10 49.28
CA ILE A 71 -13.11 14.75 48.05
C ILE A 71 -13.45 13.69 47.00
N MET A 72 -12.60 12.67 46.87
CA MET A 72 -12.83 11.59 45.90
C MET A 72 -13.98 10.68 46.28
N VAL A 73 -14.17 10.40 47.58
CA VAL A 73 -15.34 9.68 48.08
C VAL A 73 -16.61 10.49 47.86
N PHE A 74 -16.58 11.80 48.12
CA PHE A 74 -17.70 12.69 47.81
C PHE A 74 -18.04 12.67 46.31
N ALA A 75 -17.04 12.77 45.44
CA ALA A 75 -17.23 12.67 43.99
C ALA A 75 -17.86 11.33 43.58
N LEU A 76 -17.46 10.21 44.19
CA LEU A 76 -18.07 8.90 43.92
C LEU A 76 -19.55 8.85 44.36
N VAL A 77 -19.88 9.44 45.51
CA VAL A 77 -21.29 9.55 45.97
C VAL A 77 -22.12 10.39 45.01
N VAL A 78 -21.56 11.51 44.53
CA VAL A 78 -22.20 12.33 43.50
C VAL A 78 -22.46 11.51 42.24
N GLY A 79 -21.45 10.79 41.73
CA GLY A 79 -21.62 9.92 40.56
C GLY A 79 -22.68 8.82 40.75
N TYR A 80 -22.74 8.21 41.93
CA TYR A 80 -23.77 7.23 42.29
C TYR A 80 -25.17 7.83 42.30
N LEU A 81 -25.34 9.02 42.88
CA LEU A 81 -26.63 9.73 42.86
C LEU A 81 -27.02 10.15 41.45
N THR A 82 -26.05 10.58 40.62
CA THR A 82 -26.29 10.90 39.21
C THR A 82 -26.80 9.68 38.45
N PHE A 83 -26.19 8.51 38.65
CA PHE A 83 -26.67 7.28 38.03
C PHE A 83 -28.14 6.99 38.36
N TRP A 84 -28.52 7.02 39.64
CA TRP A 84 -29.91 6.77 40.05
C TRP A 84 -30.88 7.85 39.56
N LEU A 85 -30.43 9.10 39.49
CA LEU A 85 -31.23 10.19 38.95
C LEU A 85 -31.52 9.95 37.47
N GLN A 86 -30.52 9.57 36.68
CA GLN A 86 -30.73 9.31 35.26
C GLN A 86 -31.57 8.06 35.01
N TYR A 87 -31.33 6.99 35.77
CA TYR A 87 -32.15 5.78 35.71
C TYR A 87 -33.62 6.07 36.02
N ALA A 88 -33.91 7.02 36.92
CA ALA A 88 -35.27 7.43 37.22
C ALA A 88 -35.90 8.34 36.15
N LEU A 89 -35.09 9.03 35.34
CA LEU A 89 -35.54 9.95 34.30
C LEU A 89 -35.82 9.23 32.97
N ASP A 90 -34.98 8.26 32.61
CA ASP A 90 -35.16 7.44 31.41
C ASP A 90 -34.64 6.01 31.65
N ALA A 91 -35.54 5.11 32.05
CA ALA A 91 -35.18 3.74 32.39
C ALA A 91 -34.99 2.83 31.16
N ALA A 92 -35.45 3.26 29.98
CA ALA A 92 -35.49 2.41 28.78
C ALA A 92 -34.12 2.27 28.09
N ASP A 93 -33.30 3.32 28.15
CA ASP A 93 -31.97 3.35 27.49
C ASP A 93 -30.81 2.91 28.39
N TYR A 94 -31.08 2.48 29.62
CA TYR A 94 -30.05 2.09 30.58
C TYR A 94 -29.71 0.60 30.53
N HIS A 95 -28.53 0.29 30.02
CA HIS A 95 -27.95 -1.05 30.06
C HIS A 95 -26.84 -1.13 31.13
N ALA A 96 -26.64 -2.31 31.72
CA ALA A 96 -25.78 -2.47 32.90
C ALA A 96 -24.29 -2.12 32.68
N GLY A 97 -23.83 -2.04 31.43
CA GLY A 97 -22.50 -1.57 31.06
C GLY A 97 -22.25 -0.06 31.29
N LEU A 98 -23.30 0.76 31.38
CA LEU A 98 -23.18 2.22 31.54
C LEU A 98 -23.02 2.66 33.00
N ILE A 99 -23.34 1.79 33.96
CA ILE A 99 -23.36 2.08 35.40
C ILE A 99 -22.00 2.61 35.87
N LEU A 100 -20.94 1.87 35.58
CA LEU A 100 -19.60 2.20 36.06
C LEU A 100 -19.05 3.50 35.43
N PRO A 101 -19.09 3.70 34.09
CA PRO A 101 -18.77 4.99 33.48
C PRO A 101 -19.47 6.17 34.16
N ILE A 102 -20.79 6.10 34.33
CA ILE A 102 -21.57 7.19 34.92
C ILE A 102 -21.10 7.43 36.36
N MET A 103 -20.96 6.39 37.20
CA MET A 103 -20.45 6.58 38.57
C MET A 103 -19.07 7.25 38.65
N LEU A 104 -18.25 7.18 37.60
CA LEU A 104 -16.89 7.73 37.57
C LEU A 104 -16.80 9.16 37.02
N TRP A 105 -17.88 9.75 36.46
CA TRP A 105 -17.82 11.07 35.81
C TRP A 105 -17.30 12.17 36.76
N ALA A 106 -17.81 12.20 37.99
CA ALA A 106 -17.47 13.21 38.99
C ALA A 106 -16.02 13.06 39.49
N ILE A 107 -15.52 11.82 39.57
CA ILE A 107 -14.09 11.54 39.79
C ILE A 107 -13.25 12.09 38.64
N GLY A 108 -13.72 11.92 37.41
CA GLY A 108 -13.07 12.43 36.21
C GLY A 108 -12.91 13.95 36.23
N ILE A 109 -13.98 14.68 36.59
CA ILE A 109 -13.93 16.14 36.73
C ILE A 109 -12.94 16.57 37.83
N ALA A 110 -13.02 15.95 39.01
CA ALA A 110 -12.11 16.27 40.11
C ALA A 110 -10.64 16.04 39.72
N ALA A 111 -10.35 14.94 39.01
CA ALA A 111 -9.03 14.65 38.49
C ALA A 111 -8.59 15.66 37.42
N PHE A 112 -9.46 16.01 36.48
CA PHE A 112 -9.15 16.97 35.41
C PHE A 112 -8.81 18.36 35.95
N PHE A 113 -9.60 18.90 36.89
CA PHE A 113 -9.29 20.19 37.52
C PHE A 113 -8.01 20.15 38.36
N THR A 114 -7.74 19.03 39.04
CA THR A 114 -6.48 18.83 39.77
C THR A 114 -5.29 18.85 38.80
N PHE A 115 -5.44 18.25 37.62
CA PHE A 115 -4.45 18.29 36.56
C PHE A 115 -4.22 19.71 36.04
N LEU A 116 -5.28 20.47 35.74
CA LEU A 116 -5.18 21.84 35.27
C LEU A 116 -4.48 22.75 36.29
N TYR A 117 -4.89 22.68 37.56
CA TYR A 117 -4.30 23.47 38.65
C TYR A 117 -2.79 23.25 38.78
N ASN A 118 -2.33 22.00 38.65
CA ASN A 118 -0.92 21.65 38.80
C ASN A 118 -0.10 21.70 37.51
N CYS A 119 -0.69 22.05 36.37
CA CYS A 119 0.00 22.10 35.09
C CYS A 119 1.01 23.27 35.08
N PRO A 120 2.29 23.08 34.69
CA PRO A 120 3.33 24.10 34.85
C PRO A 120 3.05 25.47 34.22
N GLY A 121 2.29 25.52 33.11
CA GLY A 121 1.87 26.78 32.49
C GLY A 121 0.77 27.50 33.27
N ILE A 122 -0.19 26.75 33.82
CA ILE A 122 -1.35 27.28 34.56
C ILE A 122 -0.97 27.60 36.02
N ALA A 123 -0.18 26.75 36.66
CA ALA A 123 0.32 26.96 38.01
C ALA A 123 1.07 28.30 38.15
N ARG A 124 1.80 28.72 37.09
CA ARG A 124 2.43 30.05 37.01
C ARG A 124 1.42 31.20 37.03
N LEU A 125 0.26 31.04 36.38
CA LEU A 125 -0.82 32.03 36.41
C LEU A 125 -1.44 32.16 37.82
N PHE A 126 -1.48 31.07 38.57
CA PHE A 126 -1.96 31.04 39.97
C PHE A 126 -0.86 31.28 41.02
N GLY A 127 0.36 31.61 40.60
CA GLY A 127 1.45 31.98 41.51
C GLY A 127 1.99 30.86 42.39
N HIS A 128 1.83 29.58 42.03
CA HIS A 128 2.39 28.45 42.78
C HIS A 128 3.30 27.55 41.93
N VAL A 129 4.25 26.88 42.58
CA VAL A 129 5.14 25.89 41.94
C VAL A 129 4.68 24.49 42.35
N PRO A 130 4.24 23.63 41.42
CA PRO A 130 3.82 22.27 41.75
C PRO A 130 4.99 21.47 42.33
N ASP A 131 4.74 20.74 43.41
CA ASP A 131 5.74 19.87 44.02
C ASP A 131 6.04 18.62 43.14
N ALA A 132 7.04 17.83 43.52
CA ALA A 132 7.44 16.66 42.75
C ALA A 132 6.36 15.55 42.68
N ALA A 133 5.38 15.54 43.58
CA ALA A 133 4.27 14.60 43.55
C ALA A 133 3.20 15.06 42.55
N ALA A 134 2.85 16.34 42.58
CA ALA A 134 1.95 17.01 41.65
C ALA A 134 2.49 16.97 40.21
N GLN A 135 3.78 17.23 39.99
CA GLN A 135 4.40 17.12 38.66
C GLN A 135 4.32 15.69 38.10
N ARG A 136 4.54 14.68 38.95
CA ARG A 136 4.37 13.28 38.56
C ARG A 136 2.92 12.98 38.24
N TYR A 137 1.97 13.41 39.07
CA TYR A 137 0.55 13.24 38.81
C TYR A 137 0.14 13.83 37.46
N VAL A 138 0.54 15.07 37.15
CA VAL A 138 0.23 15.74 35.88
C VAL A 138 0.70 14.93 34.68
N SER A 139 1.94 14.44 34.71
CA SER A 139 2.48 13.63 33.62
C SER A 139 1.77 12.27 33.48
N HIS A 140 1.52 11.57 34.59
CA HIS A 140 0.88 10.26 34.56
C HIS A 140 -0.58 10.36 34.13
N TYR A 141 -1.33 11.34 34.64
CA TYR A 141 -2.72 11.58 34.26
C TYR A 141 -2.81 11.89 32.77
N PHE A 142 -2.04 12.86 32.28
CA PHE A 142 -2.03 13.24 30.86
C PHE A 142 -1.78 12.05 29.92
N TYR A 143 -0.70 11.31 30.13
CA TYR A 143 -0.37 10.19 29.25
C TYR A 143 -1.33 9.00 29.40
N LEU A 144 -1.84 8.73 30.61
CA LEU A 144 -2.79 7.63 30.82
C LEU A 144 -4.15 7.95 30.18
N THR A 145 -4.63 9.19 30.33
CA THR A 145 -5.84 9.68 29.67
C THR A 145 -5.70 9.59 28.15
N ILE A 146 -4.56 10.03 27.58
CA ILE A 146 -4.31 9.88 26.14
C ILE A 146 -4.34 8.41 25.70
N ILE A 147 -3.69 7.51 26.45
CA ILE A 147 -3.68 6.08 26.10
C ILE A 147 -5.11 5.52 26.09
N ILE A 148 -5.90 5.77 27.13
CA ILE A 148 -7.28 5.25 27.23
C ILE A 148 -8.14 5.81 26.08
N LEU A 149 -8.07 7.11 25.85
CA LEU A 149 -8.88 7.78 24.83
C LEU A 149 -8.50 7.34 23.41
N MET A 150 -7.20 7.32 23.09
CA MET A 150 -6.74 6.94 21.75
C MET A 150 -6.90 5.44 21.48
N LEU A 151 -6.65 4.59 22.48
CA LEU A 151 -6.79 3.13 22.32
C LEU A 151 -8.26 2.71 22.19
N GLY A 152 -9.16 3.34 22.93
CA GLY A 152 -10.60 3.11 22.78
C GLY A 152 -11.07 3.42 21.36
N GLN A 153 -10.74 4.62 20.88
CA GLN A 153 -11.12 5.03 19.53
C GLN A 153 -10.44 4.20 18.44
N ALA A 154 -9.14 3.90 18.60
CA ALA A 154 -8.41 3.06 17.65
C ALA A 154 -9.01 1.66 17.56
N THR A 155 -9.45 1.07 18.67
CA THR A 155 -10.10 -0.25 18.68
C THR A 155 -11.42 -0.22 17.94
N THR A 156 -12.28 0.76 18.22
CA THR A 156 -13.57 0.91 17.52
C THR A 156 -13.36 1.12 16.02
N ASP A 157 -12.51 2.07 15.65
CA ASP A 157 -12.23 2.34 14.23
C ASP A 157 -11.64 1.09 13.56
N ALA A 158 -10.69 0.39 14.19
CA ALA A 158 -10.12 -0.86 13.67
C ALA A 158 -11.18 -1.95 13.41
N LEU A 159 -12.14 -2.11 14.31
CA LEU A 159 -13.25 -3.05 14.12
C LEU A 159 -14.16 -2.61 12.98
N ASP A 160 -14.49 -1.32 12.85
CA ASP A 160 -15.26 -0.80 11.72
C ASP A 160 -14.58 -1.12 10.37
N PHE A 161 -13.24 -1.08 10.29
CA PHE A 161 -12.54 -1.51 9.07
C PHE A 161 -12.83 -2.95 8.72
N THR A 162 -12.76 -3.85 9.71
CA THR A 162 -12.89 -5.29 9.45
C THR A 162 -14.20 -5.63 8.76
N GLN A 163 -15.27 -4.86 9.01
CA GLN A 163 -16.56 -5.04 8.35
C GLN A 163 -16.49 -4.86 6.82
N ILE A 164 -15.60 -3.97 6.37
CA ILE A 164 -15.52 -3.53 4.98
C ILE A 164 -14.41 -4.27 4.24
N ILE A 165 -13.20 -4.29 4.81
CA ILE A 165 -12.01 -4.81 4.14
C ILE A 165 -11.96 -6.35 4.09
N LEU A 166 -12.85 -7.03 4.82
CA LEU A 166 -13.00 -8.48 4.88
C LEU A 166 -14.48 -8.85 4.59
N PRO A 167 -14.94 -8.68 3.34
CA PRO A 167 -16.33 -8.93 2.95
C PRO A 167 -16.71 -10.41 3.01
N GLN A 168 -15.72 -11.31 2.97
CA GLN A 168 -15.92 -12.75 3.07
C GLN A 168 -15.41 -13.29 4.41
N THR A 169 -16.12 -14.27 4.95
CA THR A 169 -15.75 -14.95 6.21
C THR A 169 -15.85 -16.47 6.10
N ILE A 170 -15.24 -17.17 7.05
CA ILE A 170 -15.26 -18.64 7.13
C ILE A 170 -16.35 -19.20 8.05
N ASP A 171 -17.34 -18.38 8.45
CA ASP A 171 -18.33 -18.72 9.50
C ASP A 171 -19.14 -19.99 9.19
N ALA A 172 -19.47 -20.25 7.92
CA ALA A 172 -20.17 -21.48 7.49
C ALA A 172 -19.36 -22.76 7.76
N ASP A 173 -18.07 -22.75 7.41
CA ASP A 173 -17.16 -23.86 7.68
C ASP A 173 -16.85 -23.98 9.18
N LEU A 174 -16.71 -22.84 9.86
CA LEU A 174 -16.44 -22.81 11.29
C LEU A 174 -17.61 -23.38 12.09
N TYR A 175 -18.86 -23.10 11.72
CA TYR A 175 -20.03 -23.73 12.34
C TYR A 175 -20.01 -25.26 12.18
N LYS A 176 -19.65 -25.78 11.00
CA LYS A 176 -19.47 -27.23 10.77
C LYS A 176 -18.37 -27.82 11.66
N ILE A 177 -17.27 -27.10 11.85
CA ILE A 177 -16.16 -27.50 12.73
C ILE A 177 -16.60 -27.47 14.20
N ASP A 178 -17.34 -26.45 14.63
CA ASP A 178 -17.81 -26.29 16.01
C ASP A 178 -18.85 -27.36 16.40
N ALA A 179 -19.56 -27.94 15.42
CA ALA A 179 -20.41 -29.11 15.62
C ALA A 179 -19.66 -30.32 16.20
N ALA A 180 -18.32 -30.34 16.15
CA ALA A 180 -17.50 -31.28 16.92
C ALA A 180 -17.87 -31.32 18.41
N PHE A 181 -18.40 -30.23 18.97
CA PHE A 181 -18.74 -30.11 20.39
C PHE A 181 -20.24 -30.29 20.67
N TRP A 182 -20.98 -30.96 19.79
CA TRP A 182 -22.38 -31.35 19.98
C TRP A 182 -23.32 -30.16 20.28
N GLY A 183 -23.11 -29.03 19.60
CA GLY A 183 -23.95 -27.83 19.74
C GLY A 183 -23.81 -27.15 21.10
N PHE A 184 -22.62 -27.22 21.74
CA PHE A 184 -22.41 -26.61 23.06
C PHE A 184 -22.71 -25.10 23.07
N ALA A 185 -22.20 -24.34 22.08
CA ALA A 185 -22.48 -22.91 21.93
C ALA A 185 -23.97 -22.66 21.69
N ASP A 186 -24.58 -23.39 20.76
CA ASP A 186 -26.00 -23.30 20.38
C ASP A 186 -26.93 -23.51 21.59
N ASN A 187 -26.67 -24.54 22.37
CA ASN A 187 -27.45 -24.85 23.57
C ASN A 187 -27.34 -23.74 24.62
N LEU A 188 -26.15 -23.15 24.76
CA LEU A 188 -25.89 -22.11 25.76
C LEU A 188 -26.56 -20.79 25.37
N TYR A 189 -26.50 -20.41 24.09
CA TYR A 189 -27.26 -19.28 23.53
C TYR A 189 -28.77 -19.49 23.62
N ALA A 190 -29.28 -20.65 23.20
CA ALA A 190 -30.71 -20.98 23.28
C ALA A 190 -31.22 -20.92 24.73
N THR A 191 -30.44 -21.44 25.69
CA THR A 191 -30.77 -21.36 27.12
C THR A 191 -30.79 -19.90 27.60
N PHE A 192 -29.83 -19.08 27.18
CA PHE A 192 -29.74 -17.68 27.57
C PHE A 192 -30.93 -16.84 27.08
N ILE A 193 -31.42 -17.11 25.87
CA ILE A 193 -32.62 -16.46 25.31
C ILE A 193 -33.89 -16.99 25.96
N GLN A 194 -34.02 -18.32 26.11
CA GLN A 194 -35.22 -18.96 26.62
C GLN A 194 -35.49 -18.60 28.10
N TYR A 195 -34.45 -18.48 28.92
CA TYR A 195 -34.57 -18.17 30.34
C TYR A 195 -34.24 -16.69 30.61
N GLN A 196 -35.23 -15.81 30.42
CA GLN A 196 -35.19 -14.37 30.76
C GLN A 196 -35.15 -14.11 32.27
N GLN A 197 -34.22 -14.71 33.03
CA GLN A 197 -33.99 -14.31 34.42
C GLN A 197 -33.23 -12.97 34.43
N PRO A 198 -33.86 -11.85 34.85
CA PRO A 198 -33.30 -10.51 34.61
C PRO A 198 -31.94 -10.29 35.27
N LEU A 199 -31.72 -10.92 36.44
CA LEU A 199 -30.46 -10.84 37.17
C LEU A 199 -29.30 -11.51 36.43
N TRP A 200 -29.53 -12.71 35.88
CA TRP A 200 -28.49 -13.49 35.20
C TRP A 200 -28.08 -12.83 33.88
N GLN A 201 -29.05 -12.35 33.10
CA GLN A 201 -28.80 -11.56 31.89
C GLN A 201 -28.04 -10.28 32.20
N SER A 202 -28.45 -9.55 33.26
CA SER A 202 -27.75 -8.34 33.69
C SER A 202 -26.29 -8.62 34.06
N ILE A 203 -25.99 -9.71 34.77
CA ILE A 203 -24.63 -10.09 35.15
C ILE A 203 -23.79 -10.41 33.90
N ILE A 204 -24.32 -11.23 32.97
CA ILE A 204 -23.62 -11.62 31.75
C ILE A 204 -23.29 -10.40 30.88
N ILE A 205 -24.29 -9.56 30.60
CA ILE A 205 -24.12 -8.35 29.78
C ILE A 205 -23.16 -7.36 30.45
N SER A 206 -23.22 -7.21 31.78
CA SER A 206 -22.31 -6.33 32.53
C SER A 206 -20.86 -6.80 32.43
N VAL A 207 -20.59 -8.09 32.67
CA VAL A 207 -19.23 -8.62 32.67
C VAL A 207 -18.62 -8.52 31.28
N TYR A 208 -19.40 -8.81 30.23
CA TYR A 208 -18.97 -8.66 28.84
C TYR A 208 -18.64 -7.20 28.51
N SER A 209 -19.55 -6.28 28.79
CA SER A 209 -19.41 -4.85 28.46
C SER A 209 -18.29 -4.14 29.24
N LEU A 210 -18.01 -4.57 30.48
CA LEU A 210 -17.03 -3.91 31.35
C LEU A 210 -15.60 -4.44 31.19
N LEU A 211 -15.37 -5.42 30.32
CA LEU A 211 -14.07 -6.09 30.16
C LEU A 211 -12.89 -5.11 30.02
N ALA A 212 -12.97 -4.16 29.09
CA ALA A 212 -11.90 -3.19 28.83
C ALA A 212 -11.64 -2.24 30.02
N ILE A 213 -12.71 -1.86 30.73
CA ILE A 213 -12.61 -1.00 31.91
C ILE A 213 -11.97 -1.76 33.06
N VAL A 214 -12.40 -2.99 33.34
CA VAL A 214 -11.86 -3.84 34.41
C VAL A 214 -10.39 -4.17 34.14
N LEU A 215 -10.01 -4.44 32.89
CA LEU A 215 -8.62 -4.63 32.49
C LEU A 215 -7.75 -3.43 32.87
N THR A 216 -8.26 -2.22 32.68
CA THR A 216 -7.57 -0.97 33.02
C THR A 216 -7.53 -0.75 34.54
N LEU A 217 -8.61 -1.06 35.26
CA LEU A 217 -8.67 -0.95 36.72
C LEU A 217 -7.72 -1.93 37.43
N LEU A 218 -7.29 -3.01 36.78
CA LEU A 218 -6.26 -3.91 37.30
C LEU A 218 -4.91 -3.22 37.55
N PHE A 219 -4.69 -2.02 37.00
CA PHE A 219 -3.53 -1.20 37.32
C PHE A 219 -3.54 -0.72 38.78
N ILE A 220 -4.70 -0.58 39.41
CA ILE A 220 -4.83 -0.13 40.80
C ILE A 220 -4.03 -1.02 41.77
N PRO A 221 -4.28 -2.34 41.84
CA PRO A 221 -3.52 -3.20 42.74
C PRO A 221 -2.04 -3.31 42.35
N VAL A 222 -1.70 -3.24 41.05
CA VAL A 222 -0.29 -3.24 40.58
C VAL A 222 0.46 -2.03 41.13
N LEU A 223 -0.14 -0.83 41.06
CA LEU A 223 0.43 0.41 41.60
C LEU A 223 0.48 0.39 43.13
N ARG A 224 -0.56 -0.14 43.80
CA ARG A 224 -0.58 -0.27 45.26
C ARG A 224 0.52 -1.16 45.80
N GLU A 225 0.85 -2.23 45.08
CA GLU A 225 1.94 -3.14 45.44
C GLU A 225 3.31 -2.70 44.86
N ARG A 226 3.37 -1.54 44.18
CA ARG A 226 4.58 -0.97 43.55
C ARG A 226 5.24 -1.90 42.52
N ARG A 227 4.44 -2.73 41.84
CA ARG A 227 4.91 -3.75 40.91
C ARG A 227 5.13 -3.25 39.49
N GLU A 228 4.92 -1.96 39.21
CA GLU A 228 5.09 -1.35 37.89
C GLU A 228 6.53 -1.38 37.35
N GLY A 229 7.52 -1.66 38.21
CA GLY A 229 8.91 -1.91 37.83
C GLY A 229 9.23 -3.38 37.54
N GLN A 230 8.42 -4.31 38.06
CA GLN A 230 8.58 -5.76 37.87
C GLN A 230 7.70 -6.30 36.72
N LEU A 231 6.54 -5.67 36.48
CA LEU A 231 5.54 -6.11 35.52
C LEU A 231 5.36 -5.10 34.38
N ASN A 232 5.28 -5.60 33.14
CA ASN A 232 5.11 -4.76 31.96
C ASN A 232 3.63 -4.55 31.57
N VAL A 233 2.81 -4.09 32.51
CA VAL A 233 1.33 -4.12 32.36
C VAL A 233 0.80 -3.27 31.19
N LEU A 234 1.47 -2.18 30.80
CA LEU A 234 1.09 -1.41 29.59
C LEU A 234 1.21 -2.23 28.29
N ARG A 235 2.12 -3.22 28.24
CA ARG A 235 2.21 -4.13 27.09
C ARG A 235 0.97 -5.01 27.00
N VAL A 236 0.48 -5.46 28.15
CA VAL A 236 -0.73 -6.29 28.28
C VAL A 236 -1.97 -5.50 27.89
N LEU A 237 -1.98 -4.18 28.12
CA LEU A 237 -3.07 -3.33 27.68
C LEU A 237 -3.04 -3.07 26.17
N ILE A 238 -1.88 -2.75 25.56
CA ILE A 238 -1.86 -2.21 24.18
C ILE A 238 -1.57 -3.29 23.12
N VAL A 239 -0.63 -4.19 23.38
CA VAL A 239 -0.15 -5.15 22.36
C VAL A 239 -1.24 -6.14 21.92
N PRO A 240 -2.09 -6.69 22.82
CA PRO A 240 -3.15 -7.60 22.40
C PRO A 240 -4.12 -6.98 21.40
N PHE A 241 -4.44 -5.68 21.48
CA PHE A 241 -5.29 -5.02 20.49
C PHE A 241 -4.62 -4.92 19.11
N ILE A 242 -3.32 -4.66 19.05
CA ILE A 242 -2.55 -4.67 17.80
C ILE A 242 -2.55 -6.09 17.19
N CYS A 243 -2.31 -7.10 18.03
CA CYS A 243 -2.32 -8.49 17.60
C CYS A 243 -3.71 -8.95 17.14
N ALA A 244 -4.76 -8.55 17.85
CA ALA A 244 -6.15 -8.89 17.53
C ALA A 244 -6.51 -8.55 16.08
N TYR A 245 -6.28 -7.29 15.68
CA TYR A 245 -6.56 -6.85 14.32
C TYR A 245 -5.83 -7.69 13.26
N MET A 246 -4.55 -8.02 13.50
CA MET A 246 -3.79 -8.87 12.58
C MET A 246 -4.36 -10.30 12.50
N PHE A 247 -4.80 -10.86 13.63
CA PHE A 247 -5.42 -12.19 13.64
C PHE A 247 -6.78 -12.20 12.94
N TYR A 248 -7.60 -11.16 13.15
CA TYR A 248 -8.88 -10.97 12.46
C TYR A 248 -8.72 -10.84 10.94
N CYS A 249 -7.69 -10.15 10.47
CA CYS A 249 -7.37 -10.11 9.05
C CYS A 249 -6.87 -11.45 8.50
N PHE A 250 -6.24 -12.28 9.32
CA PHE A 250 -5.73 -13.58 8.91
C PHE A 250 -6.86 -14.62 8.84
N THR A 251 -7.73 -14.67 9.86
CA THR A 251 -8.84 -15.62 9.92
C THR A 251 -10.15 -14.86 10.16
N PRO A 252 -10.78 -14.32 9.09
CA PRO A 252 -11.97 -13.49 9.22
C PRO A 252 -13.19 -14.31 9.65
N VAL A 253 -13.70 -14.00 10.84
CA VAL A 253 -14.87 -14.64 11.46
C VAL A 253 -15.71 -13.56 12.11
N ALA A 254 -17.01 -13.55 11.84
CA ALA A 254 -17.93 -12.58 12.42
C ALA A 254 -18.64 -13.09 13.67
N GLY A 255 -19.08 -14.36 13.66
CA GLY A 255 -19.87 -14.95 14.73
C GLY A 255 -21.25 -15.42 14.24
N PRO A 256 -21.83 -16.47 14.85
CA PRO A 256 -22.99 -17.14 14.27
C PRO A 256 -24.25 -16.26 14.23
N LEU A 257 -24.50 -15.44 15.25
CA LEU A 257 -25.64 -14.53 15.27
C LEU A 257 -25.57 -13.46 14.16
N TYR A 258 -24.37 -12.93 13.91
CA TYR A 258 -24.17 -11.87 12.91
C TYR A 258 -24.21 -12.36 11.46
N VAL A 259 -23.95 -13.65 11.24
CA VAL A 259 -23.93 -14.25 9.91
C VAL A 259 -25.25 -14.89 9.53
N PHE A 260 -25.89 -15.60 10.47
CA PHE A 260 -27.07 -16.40 10.20
C PHE A 260 -28.37 -15.78 10.72
N GLU A 261 -28.29 -14.68 11.48
CA GLU A 261 -29.44 -13.90 11.98
C GLU A 261 -30.53 -14.82 12.57
N ASP A 262 -31.74 -14.78 12.01
CA ASP A 262 -32.92 -15.52 12.48
C ASP A 262 -32.81 -17.05 12.32
N ASP A 263 -31.88 -17.55 11.50
CA ASP A 263 -31.67 -18.98 11.33
C ASP A 263 -30.92 -19.61 12.51
N TYR A 264 -30.17 -18.82 13.28
CA TYR A 264 -29.38 -19.32 14.41
C TYR A 264 -30.16 -19.35 15.73
N PRO A 265 -30.16 -20.46 16.50
CA PRO A 265 -29.51 -21.75 16.24
C PRO A 265 -30.45 -22.79 15.62
N ALA A 266 -31.72 -22.46 15.37
CA ALA A 266 -32.79 -23.44 15.15
C ALA A 266 -32.84 -24.01 13.71
N ASN A 267 -32.46 -23.24 12.69
CA ASN A 267 -32.65 -23.57 11.27
C ASN A 267 -31.33 -23.80 10.51
N MET A 268 -30.31 -24.34 11.19
CA MET A 268 -28.96 -24.50 10.62
C MET A 268 -28.80 -25.67 9.63
N GLY A 269 -29.84 -26.48 9.42
CA GLY A 269 -29.77 -27.67 8.54
C GLY A 269 -29.44 -27.35 7.08
N ALA A 270 -29.97 -26.24 6.54
CA ALA A 270 -29.68 -25.79 5.19
C ALA A 270 -28.24 -25.26 5.05
N ILE A 271 -27.72 -24.58 6.08
CA ILE A 271 -26.34 -24.08 6.13
C ILE A 271 -25.34 -25.24 6.19
N LEU A 272 -25.64 -26.29 6.97
CA LEU A 272 -24.84 -27.51 7.01
C LEU A 272 -24.79 -28.23 5.65
N ALA A 273 -25.82 -28.07 4.82
CA ALA A 273 -25.90 -28.64 3.48
C ALA A 273 -25.20 -27.77 2.40
N GLN A 274 -24.81 -26.53 2.68
CA GLN A 274 -24.07 -25.68 1.73
C GLN A 274 -22.67 -26.23 1.42
N ALA A 275 -22.14 -25.85 0.24
CA ALA A 275 -20.76 -26.13 -0.14
C ALA A 275 -19.78 -25.50 0.87
N LYS A 276 -18.61 -26.12 1.04
CA LYS A 276 -17.54 -25.60 1.92
C LYS A 276 -16.82 -24.44 1.25
N GLY A 277 -16.36 -23.48 2.04
CA GLY A 277 -15.69 -22.28 1.57
C GLY A 277 -16.05 -21.04 2.37
N THR A 278 -15.60 -19.89 1.88
CA THR A 278 -15.97 -18.59 2.43
C THR A 278 -17.33 -18.13 1.90
N ILE A 279 -18.06 -17.39 2.71
CA ILE A 279 -19.34 -16.77 2.34
C ILE A 279 -19.24 -15.25 2.44
N PHE A 280 -19.97 -14.54 1.58
CA PHE A 280 -20.16 -13.11 1.74
C PHE A 280 -21.05 -12.85 2.96
N VAL A 281 -20.63 -11.91 3.81
CA VAL A 281 -21.40 -11.49 4.98
C VAL A 281 -21.58 -9.96 4.91
N PRO A 282 -22.81 -9.43 5.14
CA PRO A 282 -23.04 -8.00 5.25
C PRO A 282 -22.09 -7.30 6.25
N PRO A 283 -21.96 -5.96 6.21
CA PRO A 283 -21.09 -5.23 7.13
C PRO A 283 -21.38 -5.52 8.61
N THR A 284 -20.58 -6.41 9.20
CA THR A 284 -20.60 -6.79 10.62
C THR A 284 -19.16 -7.04 11.09
N PHE A 285 -18.88 -6.88 12.39
CA PHE A 285 -17.51 -6.97 12.91
C PHE A 285 -16.87 -8.34 12.64
N ARG A 286 -15.60 -8.37 12.23
CA ARG A 286 -14.83 -9.63 12.09
C ARG A 286 -13.94 -9.84 13.31
N ASN A 287 -14.55 -10.02 14.48
CA ASN A 287 -13.85 -10.14 15.76
C ASN A 287 -13.93 -11.55 16.38
N GLY A 288 -14.39 -12.53 15.60
CA GLY A 288 -14.70 -13.87 16.06
C GLY A 288 -13.50 -14.81 16.22
N MET A 289 -12.31 -14.53 15.67
CA MET A 289 -11.17 -15.46 15.75
C MET A 289 -9.80 -14.77 15.86
N PRO A 290 -9.02 -15.02 16.94
CA PRO A 290 -9.38 -15.71 18.17
C PRO A 290 -10.20 -14.81 19.11
N SER A 291 -10.88 -15.39 20.10
CA SER A 291 -11.68 -14.63 21.06
C SER A 291 -10.80 -13.72 21.95
N MET A 292 -10.82 -12.41 21.66
CA MET A 292 -10.12 -11.41 22.45
C MET A 292 -10.84 -11.08 23.76
N HIS A 293 -12.14 -11.36 23.87
CA HIS A 293 -12.89 -11.26 25.12
C HIS A 293 -12.36 -12.25 26.16
N PHE A 294 -12.30 -13.53 25.78
CA PHE A 294 -11.72 -14.57 26.63
C PHE A 294 -10.23 -14.31 26.90
N ALA A 295 -9.47 -13.92 25.86
CA ALA A 295 -8.05 -13.64 26.04
C ALA A 295 -7.80 -12.46 26.98
N GLY A 296 -8.56 -11.37 26.85
CA GLY A 296 -8.50 -10.22 27.74
C GLY A 296 -8.77 -10.60 29.20
N ALA A 297 -9.79 -11.42 29.45
CA ALA A 297 -10.10 -11.89 30.80
C ALA A 297 -9.00 -12.78 31.39
N MET A 298 -8.43 -13.69 30.59
CA MET A 298 -7.32 -14.53 31.02
C MET A 298 -6.03 -13.75 31.28
N LEU A 299 -5.77 -12.67 30.52
CA LEU A 299 -4.67 -11.75 30.82
C LEU A 299 -4.81 -11.10 32.20
N MET A 300 -6.04 -10.79 32.64
CA MET A 300 -6.27 -10.29 34.00
C MET A 300 -5.90 -11.34 35.05
N VAL A 301 -6.26 -12.60 34.83
CA VAL A 301 -5.90 -13.71 35.71
C VAL A 301 -4.39 -13.85 35.81
N LEU A 302 -3.67 -13.78 34.68
CA LEU A 302 -2.21 -13.88 34.64
C LEU A 302 -1.51 -12.73 35.36
N VAL A 303 -2.01 -11.50 35.25
CA VAL A 303 -1.49 -10.33 35.99
C VAL A 303 -1.82 -10.46 37.48
N ALA A 304 -3.05 -10.85 37.82
CA ALA A 304 -3.50 -11.00 39.20
C ALA A 304 -2.75 -12.12 39.94
N ALA A 305 -2.31 -13.17 39.24
CA ALA A 305 -1.48 -14.24 39.79
C ALA A 305 -0.14 -13.73 40.35
N CYS A 306 0.41 -12.65 39.78
CA CYS A 306 1.65 -12.01 40.24
C CYS A 306 1.46 -11.13 41.47
N LEU A 307 0.22 -10.82 41.88
CA LEU A 307 -0.07 -9.96 43.02
C LEU A 307 0.05 -10.73 44.34
N THR A 308 0.37 -10.00 45.41
CA THR A 308 0.57 -10.57 46.75
C THR A 308 -0.75 -11.01 47.34
N ARG A 309 -1.80 -10.19 47.19
CA ARG A 309 -3.15 -10.51 47.67
C ARG A 309 -3.90 -11.39 46.67
N LYS A 310 -4.03 -12.68 46.98
CA LYS A 310 -4.67 -13.67 46.10
C LYS A 310 -6.19 -13.49 45.93
N VAL A 311 -6.82 -12.63 46.73
CA VAL A 311 -8.22 -12.20 46.49
C VAL A 311 -8.39 -11.63 45.09
N TYR A 312 -7.41 -10.86 44.57
CA TYR A 312 -7.46 -10.33 43.21
C TYR A 312 -7.40 -11.44 42.16
N PHE A 313 -6.66 -12.52 42.43
CA PHE A 313 -6.59 -13.68 41.54
C PHE A 313 -7.94 -14.41 41.49
N TYR A 314 -8.56 -14.70 42.63
CA TYR A 314 -9.86 -15.36 42.67
C TYR A 314 -10.96 -14.50 42.04
N ALA A 315 -10.94 -13.18 42.26
CA ALA A 315 -11.87 -12.25 41.63
C ALA A 315 -11.69 -12.22 40.10
N ALA A 316 -10.44 -12.14 39.62
CA ALA A 316 -10.15 -12.20 38.18
C ALA A 316 -10.54 -13.56 37.57
N ALA A 317 -10.34 -14.67 38.28
CA ALA A 317 -10.72 -16.00 37.84
C ALA A 317 -12.25 -16.16 37.74
N ALA A 318 -13.00 -15.65 38.74
CA ALA A 318 -14.46 -15.61 38.69
C ALA A 318 -14.96 -14.73 37.53
N PHE A 319 -14.36 -13.56 37.35
CA PHE A 319 -14.67 -12.67 36.23
C PHE A 319 -14.40 -13.34 34.88
N ALA A 320 -13.27 -14.04 34.73
CA ALA A 320 -12.93 -14.77 33.51
C ALA A 320 -13.86 -15.97 33.25
N ALA A 321 -14.30 -16.69 34.29
CA ALA A 321 -15.27 -17.77 34.15
C ALA A 321 -16.64 -17.25 33.68
N ILE A 322 -17.10 -16.12 34.23
CA ILE A 322 -18.34 -15.48 33.76
C ILE A 322 -18.16 -14.94 32.34
N THR A 323 -17.01 -14.35 32.01
CA THR A 323 -16.71 -13.86 30.65
C THR A 323 -16.72 -15.00 29.64
N PHE A 324 -16.16 -16.16 29.98
CA PHE A 324 -16.20 -17.37 29.14
C PHE A 324 -17.64 -17.76 28.78
N ILE A 325 -18.54 -17.82 29.78
CA ILE A 325 -19.95 -18.11 29.57
C ILE A 325 -20.61 -16.99 28.75
N ALA A 326 -20.37 -15.73 29.12
CA ALA A 326 -20.96 -14.56 28.47
C ALA A 326 -20.62 -14.47 26.98
N THR A 327 -19.38 -14.79 26.61
CA THR A 327 -18.88 -14.70 25.23
C THR A 327 -19.69 -15.59 24.28
N MET A 328 -20.08 -16.80 24.71
CA MET A 328 -20.93 -17.70 23.93
C MET A 328 -22.43 -17.45 24.15
N ALA A 329 -22.84 -17.05 25.36
CA ALA A 329 -24.24 -16.80 25.70
C ALA A 329 -24.87 -15.67 24.88
N MET A 330 -24.06 -14.72 24.42
CA MET A 330 -24.50 -13.63 23.56
C MET A 330 -24.72 -14.06 22.09
N GLY A 331 -24.31 -15.28 21.70
CA GLY A 331 -24.42 -15.76 20.31
C GLY A 331 -23.40 -15.14 19.35
N GLU A 332 -22.46 -14.33 19.85
CA GLU A 332 -21.46 -13.61 19.05
C GLU A 332 -20.24 -14.47 18.71
N HIS A 333 -20.03 -15.60 19.38
CA HIS A 333 -18.81 -16.39 19.28
C HIS A 333 -19.11 -17.90 19.26
N TYR A 334 -18.21 -18.66 18.64
CA TYR A 334 -18.23 -20.13 18.65
C TYR A 334 -17.57 -20.65 19.94
N LEU A 335 -17.50 -21.97 20.15
CA LEU A 335 -16.61 -22.51 21.19
C LEU A 335 -15.17 -22.57 20.68
N MET A 336 -15.03 -22.81 19.38
CA MET A 336 -13.77 -23.04 18.69
C MET A 336 -12.79 -21.87 18.84
N ASP A 337 -13.24 -20.62 18.75
CA ASP A 337 -12.39 -19.43 18.90
C ASP A 337 -11.87 -19.23 20.33
N LEU A 338 -12.55 -19.74 21.35
CA LEU A 338 -12.04 -19.77 22.73
C LEU A 338 -10.98 -20.86 22.90
N ILE A 339 -11.15 -22.00 22.23
CA ILE A 339 -10.16 -23.09 22.22
C ILE A 339 -8.86 -22.63 21.55
N VAL A 340 -8.95 -21.91 20.42
CA VAL A 340 -7.79 -21.32 19.73
C VAL A 340 -7.16 -20.21 20.58
N ALA A 341 -7.96 -19.40 21.27
CA ALA A 341 -7.47 -18.35 22.16
C ALA A 341 -6.71 -18.90 23.38
N ALA A 342 -7.05 -20.07 23.92
CA ALA A 342 -6.44 -20.62 25.13
C ALA A 342 -4.89 -20.74 25.08
N PRO A 343 -4.27 -21.40 24.07
CA PRO A 343 -2.82 -21.42 23.94
C PRO A 343 -2.23 -20.03 23.65
N LEU A 344 -2.92 -19.17 22.90
CA LEU A 344 -2.51 -17.79 22.65
C LEU A 344 -2.39 -16.99 23.95
N CYS A 345 -3.35 -17.11 24.87
CA CYS A 345 -3.34 -16.41 26.16
C CYS A 345 -2.06 -16.68 26.94
N ILE A 346 -1.61 -17.94 26.94
CA ILE A 346 -0.40 -18.35 27.65
C ILE A 346 0.85 -17.89 26.92
N ALA A 347 0.91 -18.06 25.61
CA ALA A 347 2.04 -17.64 24.81
C ALA A 347 2.20 -16.11 24.86
N LEU A 348 1.22 -15.37 24.37
CA LEU A 348 1.25 -13.91 24.31
C LEU A 348 1.26 -13.31 25.73
N GLY A 349 0.34 -13.70 26.60
CA GLY A 349 0.17 -13.07 27.91
C GLY A 349 1.39 -13.18 28.82
N THR A 350 1.97 -14.37 28.94
CA THR A 350 3.14 -14.55 29.81
C THR A 350 4.41 -13.89 29.23
N ALA A 351 4.49 -13.74 27.90
CA ALA A 351 5.57 -13.00 27.24
C ALA A 351 5.40 -11.48 27.38
N LEU A 352 4.17 -10.96 27.38
CA LEU A 352 3.90 -9.54 27.59
C LEU A 352 4.15 -9.12 29.03
N ILE A 353 3.72 -9.92 30.02
CA ILE A 353 3.96 -9.63 31.44
C ILE A 353 5.45 -9.77 31.77
N ASN A 354 6.06 -10.88 31.34
CA ASN A 354 7.46 -11.27 31.55
C ASN A 354 7.99 -10.97 32.97
N PRO A 355 7.37 -11.56 34.02
CA PRO A 355 7.75 -11.30 35.41
C PRO A 355 9.15 -11.86 35.75
N PRO A 356 9.80 -11.35 36.80
CA PRO A 356 11.09 -11.88 37.26
C PRO A 356 11.00 -13.40 37.52
N GLY A 357 11.92 -14.17 36.94
CA GLY A 357 11.95 -15.64 37.03
C GLY A 357 11.18 -16.39 35.93
N TRP A 358 10.34 -15.71 35.14
CA TRP A 358 9.68 -16.28 33.97
C TRP A 358 10.38 -15.85 32.67
N HIS A 359 11.44 -16.56 32.30
CA HIS A 359 12.08 -16.37 30.99
C HIS A 359 11.34 -17.18 29.91
N PHE A 360 10.25 -16.62 29.37
CA PHE A 360 9.33 -17.32 28.45
C PHE A 360 10.05 -18.05 27.30
N TYR A 361 11.01 -17.39 26.64
CA TYR A 361 11.75 -17.94 25.49
C TYR A 361 12.58 -19.20 25.82
N LYS A 362 12.87 -19.47 27.10
CA LYS A 362 13.57 -20.69 27.56
C LYS A 362 12.62 -21.84 27.91
N ARG A 363 11.31 -21.59 28.00
CA ARG A 363 10.31 -22.59 28.44
C ARG A 363 9.78 -23.34 27.22
N ARG A 364 9.96 -24.67 27.18
CA ARG A 364 9.43 -25.51 26.09
C ARG A 364 7.92 -25.39 25.93
N ILE A 365 7.18 -25.36 27.05
CA ILE A 365 5.71 -25.25 27.03
C ILE A 365 5.22 -23.96 26.38
N TRP A 366 5.97 -22.87 26.50
CA TRP A 366 5.61 -21.60 25.85
C TRP A 366 5.65 -21.74 24.32
N TRP A 367 6.70 -22.38 23.79
CA TRP A 367 6.81 -22.67 22.36
C TRP A 367 5.74 -23.65 21.88
N VAL A 368 5.39 -24.65 22.69
CA VAL A 368 4.28 -25.57 22.38
C VAL A 368 2.96 -24.81 22.24
N CYS A 369 2.63 -23.93 23.19
CA CYS A 369 1.42 -23.10 23.09
C CYS A 369 1.45 -22.20 21.85
N MET A 370 2.57 -21.53 21.57
CA MET A 370 2.71 -20.67 20.40
C MET A 370 2.54 -21.45 19.08
N LEU A 371 3.15 -22.64 18.98
CA LEU A 371 3.04 -23.49 17.80
C LEU A 371 1.62 -24.06 17.62
N LEU A 372 0.94 -24.42 18.70
CA LEU A 372 -0.45 -24.90 18.64
C LEU A 372 -1.41 -23.79 18.17
N PHE A 373 -1.24 -22.57 18.69
CA PHE A 373 -2.00 -21.41 18.20
C PHE A 373 -1.73 -21.16 16.70
N ALA A 374 -0.46 -21.11 16.29
CA ALA A 374 -0.10 -20.90 14.89
C ALA A 374 -0.63 -22.02 13.98
N ALA A 375 -0.60 -23.27 14.44
CA ALA A 375 -1.16 -24.41 13.71
C ALA A 375 -2.67 -24.28 13.52
N TRP A 376 -3.42 -23.87 14.55
CA TRP A 376 -4.86 -23.60 14.42
C TRP A 376 -5.16 -22.52 13.39
N GLU A 377 -4.51 -21.36 13.48
CA GLU A 377 -4.68 -20.27 12.53
C GLU A 377 -4.40 -20.72 11.09
N ILE A 378 -3.30 -21.42 10.85
CA ILE A 378 -2.95 -21.92 9.51
C ILE A 378 -3.96 -22.95 9.02
N MET A 379 -4.39 -23.87 9.89
CA MET A 379 -5.32 -24.93 9.53
C MET A 379 -6.73 -24.39 9.21
N LEU A 380 -7.17 -23.33 9.90
CA LEU A 380 -8.44 -22.66 9.64
C LEU A 380 -8.36 -21.74 8.42
N HIS A 381 -7.22 -21.09 8.17
CA HIS A 381 -7.06 -20.20 7.04
C HIS A 381 -7.04 -20.92 5.69
N ALA A 382 -6.28 -22.02 5.57
CA ALA A 382 -6.15 -22.74 4.30
C ALA A 382 -7.32 -23.69 4.03
N ASP A 383 -7.94 -23.59 2.85
CA ASP A 383 -9.11 -24.36 2.44
C ASP A 383 -8.93 -25.88 2.61
N THR A 384 -7.78 -26.42 2.17
CA THR A 384 -7.51 -27.86 2.24
C THR A 384 -7.54 -28.40 3.67
N THR A 385 -6.93 -27.68 4.61
CA THR A 385 -6.93 -28.06 6.02
C THR A 385 -8.25 -27.76 6.70
N ARG A 386 -8.92 -26.65 6.35
CA ARG A 386 -10.23 -26.29 6.91
C ARG A 386 -11.29 -27.31 6.52
N PHE A 387 -11.30 -27.74 5.26
CA PHE A 387 -12.23 -28.78 4.78
C PHE A 387 -11.95 -30.13 5.43
N PHE A 388 -10.67 -30.48 5.62
CA PHE A 388 -10.28 -31.67 6.39
C PHE A 388 -10.83 -31.62 7.82
N LEU A 389 -10.71 -30.47 8.50
CA LEU A 389 -11.26 -30.29 9.85
C LEU A 389 -12.79 -30.45 9.88
N ALA A 390 -13.50 -29.85 8.93
CA ALA A 390 -14.95 -29.96 8.82
C ALA A 390 -15.42 -31.41 8.58
N ASP A 391 -14.64 -32.21 7.85
CA ASP A 391 -14.95 -33.63 7.59
C ASP A 391 -14.54 -34.56 8.74
N HIS A 392 -13.54 -34.18 9.53
CA HIS A 392 -12.92 -35.04 10.55
C HIS A 392 -13.06 -34.43 11.95
N LEU A 393 -14.30 -34.30 12.42
CA LEU A 393 -14.61 -33.72 13.75
C LEU A 393 -13.92 -34.45 14.92
N TRP A 394 -13.58 -35.74 14.77
CA TRP A 394 -12.79 -36.46 15.78
C TRP A 394 -11.38 -35.88 15.95
N PHE A 395 -10.76 -35.42 14.86
CA PHE A 395 -9.46 -34.77 14.88
C PHE A 395 -9.56 -33.40 15.55
N VAL A 396 -10.61 -32.63 15.25
CA VAL A 396 -10.92 -31.36 15.91
C VAL A 396 -10.97 -31.54 17.43
N ARG A 397 -11.69 -32.55 17.92
CA ARG A 397 -11.78 -32.88 19.36
C ARG A 397 -10.41 -33.21 19.95
N LEU A 398 -9.64 -34.08 19.29
CA LEU A 398 -8.31 -34.49 19.76
C LEU A 398 -7.35 -33.30 19.83
N PHE A 399 -7.27 -32.51 18.77
CA PHE A 399 -6.36 -31.37 18.68
C PHE A 399 -6.77 -30.24 19.65
N SER A 400 -8.07 -30.06 19.87
CA SER A 400 -8.62 -29.16 20.89
C SER A 400 -8.22 -29.61 22.30
N ALA A 401 -8.36 -30.90 22.61
CA ALA A 401 -7.95 -31.45 23.91
C ALA A 401 -6.45 -31.24 24.15
N VAL A 402 -5.58 -31.50 23.15
CA VAL A 402 -4.14 -31.22 23.24
C VAL A 402 -3.87 -29.75 23.50
N SER A 403 -4.59 -28.85 22.82
CA SER A 403 -4.44 -27.39 22.97
C SER A 403 -4.82 -26.90 24.37
N VAL A 404 -5.95 -27.35 24.90
CA VAL A 404 -6.40 -27.01 26.25
C VAL A 404 -5.47 -27.61 27.31
N ILE A 405 -5.05 -28.86 27.17
CA ILE A 405 -4.11 -29.50 28.11
C ILE A 405 -2.77 -28.75 28.12
N ALA A 406 -2.25 -28.36 26.96
CA ALA A 406 -1.02 -27.57 26.87
C ALA A 406 -1.18 -26.19 27.53
N ALA A 407 -2.31 -25.51 27.29
CA ALA A 407 -2.59 -24.22 27.91
C ALA A 407 -2.71 -24.33 29.44
N VAL A 408 -3.42 -25.33 29.96
CA VAL A 408 -3.55 -25.60 31.40
C VAL A 408 -2.20 -25.92 32.04
N TYR A 409 -1.38 -26.77 31.38
CA TYR A 409 -0.03 -27.08 31.87
C TYR A 409 0.87 -25.83 31.85
N GLY A 410 0.78 -25.01 30.80
CA GLY A 410 1.48 -23.73 30.70
C GLY A 410 1.06 -22.74 31.79
N PHE A 411 -0.24 -22.66 32.08
CA PHE A 411 -0.79 -21.86 33.17
C PHE A 411 -0.27 -22.33 34.53
N ALA A 412 -0.30 -23.64 34.79
CA ALA A 412 0.22 -24.21 36.03
C ALA A 412 1.73 -23.96 36.19
N ALA A 413 2.51 -24.08 35.11
CA ALA A 413 3.93 -23.77 35.11
C ALA A 413 4.19 -22.28 35.41
N TYR A 414 3.39 -21.39 34.83
CA TYR A 414 3.45 -19.95 35.10
C TYR A 414 3.10 -19.64 36.56
N LEU A 415 2.00 -20.19 37.08
CA LEU A 415 1.60 -20.05 38.48
C LEU A 415 2.73 -20.46 39.43
N ARG A 416 3.37 -21.61 39.22
CA ARG A 416 4.52 -22.03 40.06
C ARG A 416 5.66 -21.01 40.09
N ALA A 417 5.86 -20.26 39.01
CA ALA A 417 6.90 -19.23 38.95
C ALA A 417 6.50 -17.92 39.64
N VAL A 418 5.22 -17.55 39.65
CA VAL A 418 4.77 -16.21 40.09
C VAL A 418 3.94 -16.20 41.38
N TRP A 419 3.46 -17.36 41.85
CA TRP A 419 2.53 -17.44 42.98
C TRP A 419 3.11 -16.83 44.25
N TYR A 420 4.41 -17.02 44.48
CA TYR A 420 5.14 -16.46 45.63
C TYR A 420 6.11 -15.34 45.24
N LEU A 421 5.82 -14.62 44.15
CA LEU A 421 6.67 -13.51 43.70
C LEU A 421 6.72 -12.41 44.77
N PRO A 422 7.88 -12.15 45.41
CA PRO A 422 7.97 -11.16 46.49
C PRO A 422 7.72 -9.74 45.97
N ALA A 423 7.02 -8.92 46.76
CA ALA A 423 6.82 -7.51 46.44
C ALA A 423 8.18 -6.78 46.50
N PRO A 424 8.42 -5.79 45.62
CA PRO A 424 9.68 -5.05 45.62
C PRO A 424 9.87 -4.27 46.92
N SER A 425 11.06 -4.34 47.53
CA SER A 425 11.37 -3.59 48.75
C SER A 425 11.46 -2.09 48.48
N GLU A 426 11.26 -1.25 49.51
CA GLU A 426 11.38 0.22 49.40
C GLU A 426 12.71 0.63 48.75
N ALA A 427 13.81 -0.07 49.11
CA ALA A 427 15.14 0.13 48.57
C ALA A 427 15.28 -0.30 47.10
N GLN A 428 14.66 -1.42 46.69
CA GLN A 428 14.64 -1.85 45.29
C GLN A 428 13.80 -0.89 44.43
N TYR A 429 12.65 -0.45 44.94
CA TYR A 429 11.80 0.54 44.28
C TYR A 429 12.52 1.89 44.09
N GLN A 430 13.19 2.36 45.15
CA GLN A 430 14.08 3.52 45.10
C GLN A 430 15.22 3.28 44.09
N ALA A 431 15.90 2.13 44.10
CA ALA A 431 16.97 1.81 43.17
C ALA A 431 16.51 1.84 41.70
N TYR A 432 15.30 1.36 41.37
CA TYR A 432 14.73 1.50 40.04
C TYR A 432 14.53 2.98 39.65
N SER A 433 14.03 3.80 40.58
CA SER A 433 13.84 5.25 40.35
C SER A 433 15.16 6.04 40.29
N TRP A 434 16.18 5.60 41.05
CA TRP A 434 17.50 6.20 41.12
C TRP A 434 18.34 5.83 39.89
N GLN A 435 18.25 4.60 39.38
CA GLN A 435 18.85 4.22 38.09
C GLN A 435 18.21 5.00 36.93
N GLU A 436 16.92 5.31 37.00
CA GLU A 436 16.24 6.15 36.01
C GLU A 436 16.71 7.60 36.09
N LYS A 437 16.77 8.19 37.29
CA LYS A 437 17.34 9.53 37.49
C LYS A 437 18.82 9.60 37.15
N ALA A 438 19.60 8.56 37.46
CA ALA A 438 21.02 8.48 37.12
C ALA A 438 21.23 8.32 35.61
N ALA A 439 20.42 7.53 34.90
CA ALA A 439 20.49 7.43 33.44
C ALA A 439 20.08 8.73 32.73
N VAL A 440 19.12 9.49 33.30
CA VAL A 440 18.70 10.81 32.80
C VAL A 440 19.71 11.90 33.17
N ALA A 441 20.35 11.83 34.35
CA ALA A 441 21.34 12.80 34.82
C ALA A 441 22.76 12.54 34.29
N GLN A 442 23.10 11.30 33.93
CA GLN A 442 24.36 10.92 33.26
C GLN A 442 24.32 11.13 31.75
N ALA A 443 23.15 11.44 31.17
CA ALA A 443 23.05 11.90 29.80
C ALA A 443 23.63 13.33 29.71
N ARG A 444 24.97 13.44 29.64
CA ARG A 444 25.65 14.65 29.19
C ARG A 444 25.03 15.08 27.85
N PRO A 445 24.99 16.39 27.52
CA PRO A 445 24.48 16.87 26.25
C PRO A 445 25.39 16.37 25.11
N GLN A 446 25.18 15.14 24.64
CA GLN A 446 25.69 14.68 23.36
C GLN A 446 25.03 15.55 22.30
N ILE A 447 25.84 16.16 21.45
CA ILE A 447 25.36 16.91 20.30
C ILE A 447 24.52 15.94 19.47
N SER A 448 23.21 16.18 19.45
CA SER A 448 22.29 15.28 18.76
C SER A 448 22.52 15.37 17.26
N VAL A 449 23.11 14.33 16.66
CA VAL A 449 23.25 14.20 15.20
C VAL A 449 21.97 13.74 14.51
N ARG A 450 20.83 13.68 15.23
CA ARG A 450 19.54 13.21 14.69
C ARG A 450 19.01 14.04 13.52
N TRP A 451 19.36 15.33 13.45
CA TRP A 451 18.97 16.21 12.35
C TRP A 451 19.55 15.77 10.99
N VAL A 452 20.67 15.03 10.98
CA VAL A 452 21.28 14.47 9.76
C VAL A 452 20.35 13.49 9.08
N PHE A 453 19.70 12.62 9.85
CA PHE A 453 18.71 11.70 9.32
C PHE A 453 17.49 12.44 8.77
N GLY A 454 17.08 13.54 9.40
CA GLY A 454 16.04 14.43 8.86
C GLY A 454 16.40 15.04 7.51
N LEU A 455 17.66 15.46 7.31
CA LEU A 455 18.14 15.92 6.00
C LEU A 455 18.09 14.81 4.96
N PHE A 456 18.47 13.59 5.33
CA PHE A 456 18.41 12.43 4.44
C PHE A 456 16.97 12.04 4.07
N VAL A 457 16.00 12.20 4.97
CA VAL A 457 14.57 12.05 4.64
C VAL A 457 14.15 13.08 3.59
N CYS A 458 14.50 14.35 3.77
CA CYS A 458 14.17 15.38 2.78
C CYS A 458 14.91 15.19 1.45
N SER A 459 16.17 14.74 1.50
CA SER A 459 16.98 14.45 0.30
C SER A 459 16.41 13.26 -0.47
N GLY A 460 16.01 12.18 0.21
CA GLY A 460 15.31 11.05 -0.40
C GLY A 460 13.97 11.45 -1.01
N PHE A 461 13.19 12.30 -0.34
CA PHE A 461 11.94 12.84 -0.86
C PHE A 461 12.15 13.62 -2.16
N ALA A 462 13.11 14.56 -2.18
CA ALA A 462 13.46 15.34 -3.37
C ALA A 462 14.03 14.44 -4.47
N GLY A 463 14.92 13.51 -4.12
CA GLY A 463 15.52 12.53 -5.01
C GLY A 463 14.49 11.73 -5.80
N LEU A 464 13.47 11.20 -5.11
CA LEU A 464 12.44 10.42 -5.81
C LEU A 464 11.46 11.30 -6.60
N LEU A 465 11.18 12.54 -6.14
CA LEU A 465 10.44 13.49 -6.98
C LEU A 465 11.19 13.80 -8.28
N TYR A 466 12.52 13.99 -8.23
CA TYR A 466 13.32 14.19 -9.44
C TYR A 466 13.23 12.99 -10.37
N GLU A 467 13.37 11.77 -9.83
CA GLU A 467 13.29 10.53 -10.62
C GLU A 467 11.96 10.43 -11.37
N VAL A 468 10.84 10.62 -10.68
CA VAL A 468 9.49 10.54 -11.29
C VAL A 468 9.28 11.65 -12.34
N VAL A 469 9.65 12.89 -12.03
CA VAL A 469 9.47 14.02 -12.94
C VAL A 469 10.36 13.89 -14.19
N PHE A 470 11.61 13.46 -14.02
CA PHE A 470 12.53 13.25 -15.13
C PHE A 470 12.09 12.06 -16.00
N ALA A 471 11.60 10.98 -15.40
CA ALA A 471 11.04 9.86 -16.15
C ALA A 471 9.84 10.29 -17.01
N LYS A 472 8.93 11.12 -16.47
CA LYS A 472 7.79 11.68 -17.21
C LYS A 472 8.23 12.58 -18.37
N HIS A 473 9.17 13.50 -18.15
CA HIS A 473 9.69 14.35 -19.23
C HIS A 473 10.33 13.53 -20.35
N LEU A 474 11.11 12.52 -20.00
CA LEU A 474 11.78 11.67 -20.99
C LEU A 474 10.81 10.74 -21.72
N GLY A 475 9.76 10.26 -21.05
CA GLY A 475 8.68 9.49 -21.69
C GLY A 475 7.96 10.27 -22.78
N VAL A 476 7.73 11.58 -22.58
CA VAL A 476 7.13 12.45 -23.61
C VAL A 476 8.06 12.66 -24.81
N ILE A 477 9.38 12.72 -24.60
CA ILE A 477 10.37 13.01 -25.65
C ILE A 477 10.74 11.74 -26.43
N PHE A 478 11.06 10.67 -25.71
CA PHE A 478 11.58 9.42 -26.28
C PHE A 478 10.48 8.41 -26.65
N GLY A 479 9.23 8.70 -26.31
CA GLY A 479 8.06 7.85 -26.54
C GLY A 479 7.70 7.00 -25.31
N GLY A 480 6.41 6.69 -25.17
CA GLY A 480 5.82 5.93 -24.05
C GLY A 480 6.18 4.43 -24.00
N THR A 481 7.31 4.02 -24.58
CA THR A 481 7.72 2.61 -24.58
C THR A 481 8.41 2.23 -23.27
N SER A 482 8.15 1.03 -22.76
CA SER A 482 8.87 0.46 -21.60
C SER A 482 10.38 0.44 -21.84
N LEU A 483 10.80 0.32 -23.10
CA LEU A 483 12.20 0.38 -23.51
C LEU A 483 12.84 1.73 -23.21
N ALA A 484 12.19 2.83 -23.58
CA ALA A 484 12.68 4.17 -23.27
C ALA A 484 12.72 4.39 -21.75
N ALA A 485 11.67 4.01 -21.02
CA ALA A 485 11.59 4.19 -19.57
C ALA A 485 12.71 3.45 -18.80
N TYR A 486 12.94 2.17 -19.09
CA TYR A 486 13.98 1.38 -18.39
C TYR A 486 15.39 1.78 -18.75
N THR A 487 15.60 2.23 -19.98
CA THR A 487 16.89 2.78 -20.41
C THR A 487 17.23 4.07 -19.64
N VAL A 488 16.23 4.92 -19.44
CA VAL A 488 16.34 6.14 -18.64
C VAL A 488 16.61 5.80 -17.17
N MET A 489 15.87 4.85 -16.60
CA MET A 489 16.08 4.38 -15.23
C MET A 489 17.49 3.79 -15.06
N ALA A 490 17.94 2.95 -15.99
CA ALA A 490 19.29 2.39 -15.99
C ALA A 490 20.37 3.49 -16.06
N THR A 491 20.13 4.55 -16.83
CA THR A 491 21.01 5.72 -16.90
C THR A 491 21.05 6.48 -15.58
N TYR A 492 19.89 6.70 -14.95
CA TYR A 492 19.77 7.38 -13.66
C TYR A 492 20.50 6.61 -12.55
N MET A 493 20.27 5.29 -12.49
CA MET A 493 20.98 4.40 -11.58
C MET A 493 22.48 4.32 -11.89
N GLY A 494 22.86 4.32 -13.16
CA GLY A 494 24.27 4.30 -13.60
C GLY A 494 25.04 5.53 -13.10
N GLY A 495 24.42 6.71 -13.20
CA GLY A 495 24.97 7.94 -12.63
C GLY A 495 25.10 7.86 -11.11
N MET A 496 24.09 7.38 -10.39
CA MET A 496 24.19 7.17 -8.94
C MET A 496 25.29 6.16 -8.56
N ALA A 497 25.48 5.11 -9.34
CA ALA A 497 26.52 4.10 -9.13
C ALA A 497 27.92 4.72 -9.25
N LEU A 498 28.15 5.48 -10.32
CA LEU A 498 29.38 6.23 -10.54
C LEU A 498 29.60 7.27 -9.44
N GLY A 499 28.53 7.98 -9.06
CA GLY A 499 28.51 8.94 -7.97
C GLY A 499 28.89 8.34 -6.62
N ALA A 500 28.39 7.16 -6.28
CA ALA A 500 28.75 6.48 -5.04
C ALA A 500 30.24 6.10 -4.99
N TRP A 501 30.78 5.64 -6.12
CA TRP A 501 32.20 5.33 -6.23
C TRP A 501 33.09 6.59 -6.12
N LEU A 502 32.81 7.62 -6.92
CA LEU A 502 33.54 8.90 -6.89
C LEU A 502 33.40 9.61 -5.54
N GLY A 503 32.20 9.60 -4.97
CA GLY A 503 31.88 10.16 -3.66
C GLY A 503 32.63 9.45 -2.53
N GLY A 504 32.80 8.13 -2.61
CA GLY A 504 33.63 7.38 -1.66
C GLY A 504 35.10 7.80 -1.70
N LEU A 505 35.67 7.95 -2.91
CA LEU A 505 37.04 8.44 -3.09
C LEU A 505 37.21 9.88 -2.60
N LEU A 506 36.24 10.74 -2.87
CA LEU A 506 36.24 12.15 -2.44
C LEU A 506 36.09 12.27 -0.92
N ALA A 507 35.14 11.54 -0.32
CA ALA A 507 34.83 11.59 1.09
C ALA A 507 36.04 11.29 1.98
N ASP A 508 36.92 10.38 1.56
CA ASP A 508 38.15 10.09 2.31
C ASP A 508 39.24 11.16 2.17
N ARG A 509 39.18 12.02 1.15
CA ARG A 509 40.15 13.11 0.93
C ARG A 509 39.73 14.44 1.59
N VAL A 510 38.44 14.66 1.82
CA VAL A 510 37.92 15.95 2.27
C VAL A 510 37.90 16.07 3.80
N ARG A 511 38.35 17.22 4.33
CA ARG A 511 38.34 17.51 5.78
C ARG A 511 36.96 17.85 6.33
N ASN A 512 36.10 18.46 5.52
CA ASN A 512 34.75 18.91 5.92
C ASN A 512 33.68 18.26 5.02
N PRO A 513 33.27 16.99 5.26
CA PRO A 513 32.32 16.28 4.41
C PRO A 513 30.97 17.00 4.30
N LEU A 514 30.48 17.60 5.39
CA LEU A 514 29.20 18.33 5.41
C LEU A 514 29.17 19.55 4.47
N LYS A 515 30.32 20.22 4.24
CA LYS A 515 30.42 21.32 3.26
C LYS A 515 30.20 20.81 1.84
N TRP A 516 30.81 19.68 1.50
CA TRP A 516 30.68 19.05 0.19
C TRP A 516 29.28 18.52 -0.04
N TYR A 517 28.66 17.92 0.98
CA TYR A 517 27.25 17.54 0.94
C TYR A 517 26.34 18.74 0.62
N ALA A 518 26.52 19.85 1.35
CA ALA A 518 25.74 21.07 1.10
C ALA A 518 25.98 21.66 -0.30
N LEU A 519 27.22 21.65 -0.79
CA LEU A 519 27.56 22.11 -2.14
C LEU A 519 26.86 21.25 -3.20
N PHE A 520 26.91 19.92 -3.07
CA PHE A 520 26.31 19.02 -4.05
C PHE A 520 24.78 19.13 -4.06
N GLU A 521 24.13 19.23 -2.90
CA GLU A 521 22.69 19.52 -2.82
C GLU A 521 22.33 20.87 -3.45
N ALA A 522 23.16 21.91 -3.25
CA ALA A 522 22.94 23.21 -3.89
C ALA A 522 23.07 23.12 -5.42
N VAL A 523 24.10 22.42 -5.94
CA VAL A 523 24.30 22.23 -7.38
C VAL A 523 23.16 21.41 -7.98
N ILE A 524 22.67 20.36 -7.31
CA ILE A 524 21.50 19.59 -7.74
C ILE A 524 20.28 20.50 -7.86
N GLY A 525 19.99 21.32 -6.83
CA GLY A 525 18.86 22.24 -6.83
C GLY A 525 18.95 23.28 -7.95
N VAL A 526 20.12 23.88 -8.18
CA VAL A 526 20.33 24.84 -9.29
C VAL A 526 20.22 24.15 -10.64
N TYR A 527 20.80 22.96 -10.81
CA TYR A 527 20.71 22.18 -12.04
C TYR A 527 19.25 21.85 -12.36
N ALA A 528 18.47 21.44 -11.36
CA ALA A 528 17.04 21.16 -11.51
C ALA A 528 16.24 22.37 -12.01
N LEU A 529 16.61 23.60 -11.68
CA LEU A 529 15.96 24.80 -12.24
C LEU A 529 16.27 25.00 -13.74
N ALA A 530 17.40 24.48 -14.22
CA ALA A 530 17.79 24.52 -15.63
C ALA A 530 17.21 23.37 -16.47
N THR A 531 16.71 22.31 -15.85
CA THR A 531 16.26 21.10 -16.59
C THR A 531 15.14 21.34 -17.59
N PRO A 532 14.15 22.25 -17.41
CA PRO A 532 13.13 22.47 -18.44
C PRO A 532 13.72 22.95 -19.77
N ALA A 533 14.78 23.77 -19.72
CA ALA A 533 15.49 24.21 -20.91
C ALA A 533 16.33 23.09 -21.52
N LEU A 534 16.98 22.28 -20.69
CA LEU A 534 17.77 21.12 -21.13
C LEU A 534 16.89 20.06 -21.81
N PHE A 535 15.69 19.80 -21.29
CA PHE A 535 14.73 18.86 -21.90
C PHE A 535 14.27 19.34 -23.28
N LYS A 536 14.01 20.64 -23.45
CA LYS A 536 13.71 21.21 -24.78
C LYS A 536 14.89 21.05 -25.74
N LEU A 537 16.11 21.28 -25.27
CA LEU A 537 17.32 21.12 -26.08
C LEU A 537 17.49 19.68 -26.55
N ILE A 538 17.37 18.69 -25.65
CA ILE A 538 17.51 17.29 -26.08
C ILE A 538 16.38 16.83 -26.97
N ALA A 539 15.16 17.35 -26.79
CA ALA A 539 14.05 17.02 -27.68
C ALA A 539 14.36 17.47 -29.12
N HIS A 540 14.89 18.69 -29.26
CA HIS A 540 15.30 19.21 -30.56
C HIS A 540 16.43 18.37 -31.19
N ILE A 541 17.46 18.02 -30.40
CA ILE A 541 18.57 17.18 -30.87
C ILE A 541 18.08 15.77 -31.23
N TYR A 542 17.21 15.17 -30.42
CA TYR A 542 16.66 13.85 -30.66
C TYR A 542 15.86 13.82 -31.96
N VAL A 543 14.97 14.78 -32.19
CA VAL A 543 14.20 14.88 -33.44
C VAL A 543 15.13 15.04 -34.65
N ALA A 544 16.17 15.87 -34.54
CA ALA A 544 17.13 16.07 -35.63
C ALA A 544 17.88 14.78 -36.01
N PHE A 545 18.24 13.94 -35.04
CA PHE A 545 18.91 12.66 -35.30
C PHE A 545 17.95 11.51 -35.63
N ALA A 546 16.70 11.61 -35.20
CA ALA A 546 15.68 10.60 -35.44
C ALA A 546 14.95 10.79 -36.78
N ALA A 547 15.06 11.99 -37.38
CA ALA A 547 14.56 12.27 -38.71
C ALA A 547 15.07 11.22 -39.70
N ASP A 548 14.15 10.63 -40.47
CA ASP A 548 14.38 9.61 -41.49
C ASP A 548 14.92 8.25 -40.99
N VAL A 549 15.00 8.04 -39.68
CA VAL A 549 15.32 6.73 -39.07
C VAL A 549 14.02 6.01 -38.72
N ARG A 550 13.93 4.71 -39.03
CA ARG A 550 12.78 3.87 -38.64
C ARG A 550 12.62 3.92 -37.11
N PRO A 551 11.43 4.22 -36.55
CA PRO A 551 11.21 4.39 -35.11
C PRO A 551 11.57 3.20 -34.22
N ASP A 552 11.56 2.00 -34.78
CA ASP A 552 11.91 0.72 -34.16
C ASP A 552 13.41 0.38 -34.32
N SER A 553 14.20 1.25 -34.94
CA SER A 553 15.64 1.05 -35.11
C SER A 553 16.38 1.05 -33.77
N PRO A 554 17.28 0.07 -33.52
CA PRO A 554 18.13 0.05 -32.33
C PRO A 554 19.01 1.30 -32.18
N VAL A 555 19.32 2.02 -33.26
CA VAL A 555 20.11 3.26 -33.24
C VAL A 555 19.38 4.36 -32.45
N LEU A 556 18.05 4.42 -32.51
CA LEU A 556 17.29 5.40 -31.73
C LEU A 556 17.41 5.12 -30.22
N THR A 557 17.45 3.84 -29.83
CA THR A 557 17.73 3.46 -28.44
C THR A 557 19.08 3.97 -27.98
N LEU A 558 20.12 3.84 -28.80
CA LEU A 558 21.44 4.40 -28.50
C LEU A 558 21.38 5.92 -28.29
N TRP A 559 20.68 6.65 -29.15
CA TRP A 559 20.52 8.11 -28.98
C TRP A 559 19.76 8.48 -27.72
N ARG A 560 18.69 7.73 -27.37
CA ARG A 560 17.94 7.92 -26.12
C ARG A 560 18.85 7.73 -24.90
N VAL A 561 19.70 6.70 -24.89
CA VAL A 561 20.71 6.47 -23.83
C VAL A 561 21.65 7.68 -23.74
N LEU A 562 22.28 8.05 -24.85
CA LEU A 562 23.32 9.10 -24.86
C LEU A 562 22.78 10.45 -24.42
N LEU A 563 21.62 10.87 -24.96
CA LEU A 563 20.97 12.12 -24.60
C LEU A 563 20.47 12.09 -23.15
N GLY A 564 19.94 10.94 -22.70
CA GLY A 564 19.60 10.71 -21.31
C GLY A 564 20.79 10.85 -20.37
N VAL A 565 21.96 10.28 -20.71
CA VAL A 565 23.20 10.37 -19.93
C VAL A 565 23.68 11.82 -19.82
N ILE A 566 23.58 12.60 -20.90
CA ILE A 566 24.01 14.00 -20.91
C ILE A 566 23.19 14.85 -19.92
N VAL A 567 21.87 14.64 -19.86
CA VAL A 567 20.98 15.43 -18.99
C VAL A 567 20.89 14.88 -17.58
N LEU A 568 20.81 13.56 -17.42
CA LEU A 568 20.65 12.95 -16.11
C LEU A 568 21.97 12.69 -15.40
N GLY A 569 23.08 12.54 -16.13
CA GLY A 569 24.37 12.12 -15.58
C GLY A 569 24.89 13.06 -14.48
N ILE A 570 24.89 14.37 -14.72
CA ILE A 570 25.39 15.34 -13.73
C ILE A 570 24.61 15.26 -12.40
N PRO A 571 23.28 15.47 -12.36
CA PRO A 571 22.55 15.45 -11.09
C PRO A 571 22.60 14.07 -10.41
N THR A 572 22.57 12.98 -11.16
CA THR A 572 22.56 11.62 -10.59
C THR A 572 23.91 11.20 -10.03
N ILE A 573 25.02 11.60 -10.66
CA ILE A 573 26.37 11.43 -10.09
C ILE A 573 26.46 12.18 -8.76
N LEU A 574 25.99 13.43 -8.71
CA LEU A 574 26.00 14.20 -7.46
C LEU A 574 25.12 13.55 -6.38
N MET A 575 23.91 13.08 -6.73
CA MET A 575 23.05 12.35 -5.80
C MET A 575 23.73 11.08 -5.26
N GLY A 576 24.42 10.32 -6.11
CA GLY A 576 25.17 9.13 -5.70
C GLY A 576 26.28 9.42 -4.69
N THR A 577 26.87 10.62 -4.70
CA THR A 577 27.96 10.98 -3.77
C THR A 577 27.49 11.23 -2.34
N THR A 578 26.19 11.46 -2.13
CA THR A 578 25.62 11.92 -0.85
C THR A 578 25.82 10.92 0.30
N LEU A 579 25.57 9.62 0.05
CA LEU A 579 25.67 8.56 1.05
C LEU A 579 27.11 8.33 1.55
N PRO A 580 28.14 8.17 0.69
CA PRO A 580 29.53 8.08 1.14
C PRO A 580 30.01 9.28 1.95
N ILE A 581 29.63 10.51 1.54
CA ILE A 581 30.02 11.75 2.22
C ILE A 581 29.38 11.84 3.61
N MET A 582 28.08 11.52 3.72
CA MET A 582 27.39 11.57 5.00
C MET A 582 27.82 10.44 5.93
N PHE A 583 28.15 9.27 5.38
CA PHE A 583 28.77 8.19 6.13
C PHE A 583 30.09 8.64 6.77
N LYS A 584 30.97 9.31 6.00
CA LYS A 584 32.23 9.87 6.53
C LYS A 584 31.99 10.89 7.63
N PHE A 585 31.01 11.77 7.48
CA PHE A 585 30.63 12.75 8.50
C PHE A 585 30.20 12.06 9.81
N LEU A 586 29.20 11.16 9.75
CA LEU A 586 28.68 10.49 10.94
C LEU A 586 29.71 9.58 11.62
N ARG A 587 30.66 9.03 10.85
CA ARG A 587 31.74 8.21 11.42
C ARG A 587 32.63 8.99 12.40
N GLY A 588 32.73 10.30 12.25
CA GLY A 588 33.42 11.18 13.20
C GLY A 588 32.69 11.37 14.54
N TYR A 589 31.41 10.99 14.64
CA TYR A 589 30.57 11.24 15.81
C TYR A 589 29.91 9.99 16.41
N LEU A 590 29.81 8.86 15.67
CA LEU A 590 29.10 7.65 16.09
C LEU A 590 29.95 6.37 15.94
N PRO A 591 29.92 5.46 16.94
CA PRO A 591 30.53 4.13 16.84
C PRO A 591 29.68 3.17 15.98
N GLY A 592 30.33 2.16 15.38
CA GLY A 592 29.66 1.09 14.61
C GLY A 592 29.27 1.40 13.15
N ARG A 593 29.94 0.79 12.16
CA ARG A 593 29.72 1.04 10.72
C ARG A 593 28.34 0.60 10.20
N GLY A 594 27.92 -0.63 10.53
CA GLY A 594 26.66 -1.19 10.05
C GLY A 594 25.44 -0.37 10.47
N ASN A 595 25.44 0.15 11.70
CA ASN A 595 24.34 0.95 12.22
C ASN A 595 24.26 2.30 11.50
N ILE A 596 25.39 2.95 11.19
CA ILE A 596 25.39 4.22 10.42
C ILE A 596 24.79 3.99 9.02
N ILE A 597 25.21 2.92 8.33
CA ILE A 597 24.70 2.56 7.00
C ILE A 597 23.19 2.32 7.07
N ALA A 598 22.72 1.51 8.02
CA ALA A 598 21.30 1.18 8.18
C ALA A 598 20.44 2.43 8.46
N HIS A 599 20.87 3.33 9.35
CA HIS A 599 20.08 4.53 9.67
C HIS A 599 20.06 5.54 8.51
N LEU A 600 21.17 5.73 7.79
CA LEU A 600 21.20 6.59 6.60
C LEU A 600 20.33 6.00 5.48
N TYR A 601 20.45 4.70 5.23
CA TYR A 601 19.66 4.00 4.21
C TYR A 601 18.17 4.06 4.51
N THR A 602 17.75 3.73 5.75
CA THR A 602 16.36 3.86 6.20
C THR A 602 15.85 5.28 6.04
N ALA A 603 16.60 6.30 6.49
CA ALA A 603 16.16 7.69 6.40
C ALA A 603 15.93 8.11 4.95
N ASN A 604 16.88 7.80 4.05
CA ASN A 604 16.75 8.12 2.64
C ASN A 604 15.55 7.42 2.00
N ILE A 605 15.38 6.13 2.24
CA ILE A 605 14.32 5.33 1.61
C ILE A 605 12.93 5.67 2.12
N MET A 606 12.78 5.95 3.41
CA MET A 606 11.49 6.41 3.95
C MET A 606 11.14 7.80 3.37
N GLY A 607 12.14 8.67 3.19
CA GLY A 607 11.99 9.93 2.46
C GLY A 607 11.54 9.71 1.02
N ALA A 608 12.21 8.80 0.31
CA ALA A 608 11.86 8.42 -1.05
C ALA A 608 10.44 7.86 -1.14
N ALA A 609 10.05 6.91 -0.27
CA ALA A 609 8.69 6.36 -0.24
C ALA A 609 7.61 7.45 -0.10
N LEU A 610 7.85 8.44 0.78
CA LEU A 610 6.98 9.61 0.91
C LEU A 610 7.01 10.48 -0.36
N GLY A 611 8.16 10.65 -0.99
CA GLY A 611 8.32 11.37 -2.26
C GLY A 611 7.53 10.73 -3.40
N ALA A 612 7.51 9.39 -3.49
CA ALA A 612 6.72 8.66 -4.49
C ALA A 612 5.23 8.86 -4.27
N LEU A 613 4.77 8.66 -3.02
CA LEU A 613 3.36 8.71 -2.69
C LEU A 613 2.81 10.13 -2.79
N ILE A 614 3.44 11.10 -2.12
CA ILE A 614 3.04 12.51 -2.15
C ILE A 614 3.27 13.09 -3.56
N GLY A 615 4.32 12.64 -4.25
CA GLY A 615 4.59 12.97 -5.65
C GLY A 615 3.42 12.65 -6.57
N ALA A 616 2.97 11.39 -6.55
CA ALA A 616 1.88 10.92 -7.39
C ALA A 616 0.51 11.47 -6.99
N TYR A 617 0.20 11.56 -5.69
CA TYR A 617 -1.16 11.92 -5.25
C TYR A 617 -1.41 13.41 -5.06
N VAL A 618 -0.36 14.21 -4.82
CA VAL A 618 -0.50 15.62 -4.45
C VAL A 618 0.31 16.53 -5.37
N VAL A 619 1.62 16.31 -5.49
CA VAL A 619 2.53 17.27 -6.13
C VAL A 619 2.30 17.35 -7.63
N LEU A 620 2.30 16.22 -8.35
CA LEU A 620 2.12 16.20 -9.80
C LEU A 620 0.72 16.66 -10.24
N PRO A 621 -0.39 16.18 -9.63
CA PRO A 621 -1.73 16.65 -9.98
C PRO A 621 -1.96 18.15 -9.73
N SER A 622 -1.31 18.75 -8.72
CA SER A 622 -1.56 20.15 -8.33
C SER A 622 -0.60 21.15 -8.96
N LEU A 623 0.68 20.78 -9.15
CA LEU A 623 1.73 21.69 -9.61
C LEU A 623 2.19 21.41 -11.06
N GLY A 624 1.79 20.27 -11.64
CA GLY A 624 2.32 19.81 -12.93
C GLY A 624 3.81 19.47 -12.88
N LEU A 625 4.40 19.15 -14.04
CA LEU A 625 5.80 18.73 -14.13
C LEU A 625 6.79 19.82 -13.69
N THR A 626 6.66 21.03 -14.25
CA THR A 626 7.58 22.14 -13.96
C THR A 626 7.48 22.60 -12.50
N GLY A 627 6.27 22.64 -11.94
CA GLY A 627 6.05 23.00 -10.55
C GLY A 627 6.63 21.96 -9.59
N ALA A 628 6.49 20.67 -9.92
CA ALA A 628 7.13 19.57 -9.19
C ALA A 628 8.67 19.67 -9.23
N THR A 629 9.26 19.98 -10.40
CA THR A 629 10.72 20.20 -10.50
C THR A 629 11.18 21.34 -9.60
N ARG A 630 10.46 22.47 -9.60
CA ARG A 630 10.79 23.64 -8.77
C ARG A 630 10.66 23.33 -7.28
N LEU A 631 9.66 22.53 -6.88
CA LEU A 631 9.49 22.10 -5.50
C LEU A 631 10.64 21.18 -5.05
N ALA A 632 11.04 20.21 -5.88
CA ALA A 632 12.18 19.36 -5.58
C ALA A 632 13.48 20.18 -5.48
N ALA A 633 13.69 21.15 -6.40
CA ALA A 633 14.80 22.10 -6.35
C ALA A 633 14.82 22.90 -5.04
N LEU A 634 13.66 23.38 -4.59
CA LEU A 634 13.53 24.08 -3.32
C LEU A 634 13.98 23.22 -2.14
N PHE A 635 13.58 21.94 -2.08
CA PHE A 635 14.03 21.03 -1.02
C PHE A 635 15.56 20.86 -1.02
N SER A 636 16.18 20.61 -2.17
CA SER A 636 17.65 20.50 -2.28
C SER A 636 18.37 21.78 -1.81
N LEU A 637 17.88 22.96 -2.21
CA LEU A 637 18.43 24.25 -1.75
C LEU A 637 18.24 24.47 -0.24
N MET A 638 17.07 24.12 0.31
CA MET A 638 16.80 24.20 1.74
C MET A 638 17.70 23.26 2.55
N ILE A 639 17.93 22.04 2.06
CA ILE A 639 18.86 21.07 2.66
C ILE A 639 20.28 21.65 2.69
N ALA A 640 20.75 22.23 1.57
CA ALA A 640 22.05 22.86 1.48
C ALA A 640 22.21 24.02 2.48
N LEU A 641 21.23 24.93 2.54
CA LEU A 641 21.24 26.06 3.48
C LEU A 641 21.21 25.60 4.93
N TYR A 642 20.39 24.59 5.26
CA TYR A 642 20.29 24.06 6.61
C TYR A 642 21.57 23.32 7.04
N ALA A 643 22.20 22.56 6.14
CA ALA A 643 23.49 21.93 6.38
C ALA A 643 24.59 22.97 6.66
N ILE A 644 24.61 24.09 5.93
CA ILE A 644 25.53 25.21 6.16
C ILE A 644 25.25 25.91 7.50
N ASP A 645 23.98 26.16 7.87
CA ASP A 645 23.63 26.74 9.17
C ASP A 645 24.09 25.84 10.33
N ARG A 646 23.87 24.52 10.22
CA ARG A 646 24.30 23.56 11.25
C ARG A 646 25.81 23.41 11.33
N LEU A 647 26.51 23.51 10.20
CA LEU A 647 27.97 23.49 10.19
C LEU A 647 28.58 24.60 11.06
N LYS A 648 27.96 25.78 11.13
CA LYS A 648 28.42 26.91 11.97
C LYS A 648 28.26 26.65 13.47
N LYS A 649 27.41 25.70 13.85
CA LYS A 649 27.03 25.41 15.25
C LYS A 649 27.71 24.15 15.80
N LEU A 650 28.47 23.42 14.97
CA LEU A 650 29.22 22.23 15.39
C LEU A 650 30.60 22.66 15.93
N PRO A 651 31.03 22.14 17.10
CA PRO A 651 32.39 22.34 17.58
C PRO A 651 33.41 21.65 16.65
N ASP A 652 34.65 22.15 16.68
CA ASP A 652 35.70 21.69 15.78
C ASP A 652 35.95 20.18 15.95
N SER A 653 35.92 19.42 14.85
CA SER A 653 35.95 17.95 14.88
C SER A 653 37.22 17.38 15.53
N ALA A 654 38.31 18.16 15.57
CA ALA A 654 39.54 17.81 16.25
C ALA A 654 39.41 17.75 17.79
N GLN A 655 38.52 18.56 18.40
CA GLN A 655 38.31 18.53 19.86
C GLN A 655 37.43 17.35 20.30
N VAL A 656 36.52 16.88 19.44
CA VAL A 656 35.62 15.76 19.74
C VAL A 656 36.34 14.42 19.62
N VAL A 657 37.20 14.23 18.61
CA VAL A 657 38.00 13.00 18.45
C VAL A 657 38.98 12.80 19.62
N VAL A 658 39.63 13.88 20.09
CA VAL A 658 40.51 13.83 21.26
C VAL A 658 39.74 13.54 22.55
N ALA A 659 38.52 14.07 22.72
CA ALA A 659 37.68 13.72 23.87
C ALA A 659 37.24 12.23 23.86
N VAL A 660 36.96 11.66 22.68
CA VAL A 660 36.56 10.25 22.50
C VAL A 660 37.75 9.28 22.64
N GLU A 661 38.95 9.66 22.19
CA GLU A 661 40.17 8.86 22.35
C GLU A 661 40.76 8.93 23.77
N VAL A 662 40.65 10.05 24.48
CA VAL A 662 41.13 10.21 25.87
C VAL A 662 40.21 9.51 26.88
N GLU A 663 38.91 9.35 26.59
CA GLU A 663 38.01 8.44 27.33
C GLU A 663 38.14 6.95 26.87
N GLY A 664 39.13 6.66 26.01
CA GLY A 664 39.34 5.36 25.38
C GLY A 664 39.68 4.24 26.36
N ILE A 665 38.74 3.28 26.50
CA ILE A 665 38.89 1.80 26.55
C ILE A 665 37.54 1.13 26.90
N ALA A 666 36.53 1.86 27.41
CA ALA A 666 35.33 1.25 28.00
C ALA A 666 34.02 1.28 27.19
N ASP A 667 33.97 1.79 25.95
CA ASP A 667 32.71 1.86 25.17
C ASP A 667 32.79 1.18 23.79
N VAL A 668 33.67 0.18 23.66
CA VAL A 668 33.83 -0.64 22.46
C VAL A 668 32.63 -1.60 22.34
N GLY A 669 31.58 -1.15 21.66
CA GLY A 669 30.49 -2.00 21.16
C GLY A 669 29.41 -2.34 22.19
N ALA A 670 28.76 -1.34 22.78
CA ALA A 670 27.62 -1.55 23.67
C ALA A 670 26.53 -2.44 23.01
N GLY A 671 26.54 -3.73 23.33
CA GLY A 671 25.45 -4.69 23.10
C GLY A 671 25.36 -5.41 21.74
N HIS A 672 26.35 -5.34 20.84
CA HIS A 672 26.29 -6.03 19.53
C HIS A 672 27.12 -7.31 19.48
N VAL A 673 26.63 -8.34 18.78
CA VAL A 673 27.36 -9.60 18.62
C VAL A 673 28.46 -9.43 17.57
N MET A 674 29.71 -9.60 17.97
CA MET A 674 30.86 -9.52 17.09
C MET A 674 31.16 -10.88 16.45
N LEU A 675 31.61 -10.85 15.20
CA LEU A 675 32.12 -12.04 14.53
C LEU A 675 33.35 -12.58 15.26
N PRO A 676 33.51 -13.92 15.36
CA PRO A 676 34.71 -14.52 15.95
C PRO A 676 35.95 -14.12 15.15
N SER A 677 37.12 -14.12 15.79
CA SER A 677 38.38 -13.75 15.15
C SER A 677 38.62 -14.60 13.90
N GLN A 678 38.73 -13.94 12.74
CA GLN A 678 38.90 -14.61 11.44
C GLN A 678 40.32 -14.47 10.90
N ASN A 679 40.82 -15.52 10.24
CA ASN A 679 42.07 -15.46 9.48
C ASN A 679 41.89 -14.58 8.23
N ALA A 680 42.97 -14.04 7.68
CA ALA A 680 42.91 -13.14 6.52
C ALA A 680 42.14 -13.73 5.32
N TRP A 681 42.32 -15.02 5.07
CA TRP A 681 41.62 -15.74 4.00
C TRP A 681 40.11 -15.89 4.25
N GLN A 682 39.69 -16.13 5.49
CA GLN A 682 38.28 -16.21 5.87
C GLN A 682 37.59 -14.84 5.69
N ARG A 683 38.25 -13.75 6.13
CA ARG A 683 37.75 -12.38 5.92
C ARG A 683 37.60 -12.06 4.44
N ARG A 684 38.58 -12.47 3.62
CA ARG A 684 38.53 -12.29 2.16
C ARG A 684 37.36 -13.05 1.54
N ARG A 685 37.16 -14.32 1.90
CA ARG A 685 36.02 -15.12 1.39
C ARG A 685 34.69 -14.53 1.80
N LEU A 686 34.56 -14.08 3.05
CA LEU A 686 33.34 -13.46 3.55
C LEU A 686 33.04 -12.12 2.87
N GLY A 687 34.07 -11.28 2.66
CA GLY A 687 33.94 -10.03 1.93
C GLY A 687 33.55 -10.23 0.46
N ILE A 688 34.14 -11.22 -0.22
CA ILE A 688 33.77 -11.59 -1.59
C ILE A 688 32.34 -12.13 -1.63
N ALA A 689 31.96 -13.00 -0.68
CA ALA A 689 30.61 -13.53 -0.61
C ALA A 689 29.58 -12.41 -0.38
N ALA A 690 29.87 -11.49 0.53
CA ALA A 690 29.01 -10.32 0.76
C ALA A 690 28.89 -9.45 -0.50
N LEU A 691 29.98 -9.23 -1.24
CA LEU A 691 29.96 -8.49 -2.51
C LEU A 691 29.10 -9.19 -3.58
N TRP A 692 29.19 -10.52 -3.68
CA TRP A 692 28.33 -11.30 -4.57
C TRP A 692 26.86 -11.22 -4.17
N VAL A 693 26.54 -11.35 -2.88
CA VAL A 693 25.16 -11.22 -2.39
C VAL A 693 24.62 -9.81 -2.60
N VAL A 694 25.43 -8.76 -2.44
CA VAL A 694 25.04 -7.39 -2.76
C VAL A 694 24.80 -7.21 -4.27
N SER A 695 25.70 -7.75 -5.12
CA SER A 695 25.61 -7.54 -6.57
C SER A 695 24.48 -8.37 -7.21
N LEU A 696 24.48 -9.69 -6.99
CA LEU A 696 23.43 -10.59 -7.51
C LEU A 696 22.11 -10.40 -6.77
N GLY A 697 22.15 -10.05 -5.47
CA GLY A 697 20.95 -9.64 -4.75
C GLY A 697 20.36 -8.34 -5.29
N GLY A 698 21.18 -7.44 -5.84
CA GLY A 698 20.70 -6.27 -6.58
C GLY A 698 19.94 -6.65 -7.86
N VAL A 699 20.43 -7.64 -8.61
CA VAL A 699 19.69 -8.21 -9.76
C VAL A 699 18.33 -8.74 -9.31
N VAL A 700 18.31 -9.54 -8.23
CA VAL A 700 17.06 -10.09 -7.67
C VAL A 700 16.11 -8.97 -7.22
N THR A 701 16.63 -7.94 -6.56
CA THR A 701 15.84 -6.83 -6.01
C THR A 701 15.04 -6.12 -7.09
N LEU A 702 15.72 -5.64 -8.15
CA LEU A 702 15.06 -4.87 -9.20
C LEU A 702 14.29 -5.77 -10.20
N ALA A 703 14.76 -6.99 -10.45
CA ALA A 703 13.99 -7.93 -11.26
C ALA A 703 12.66 -8.29 -10.57
N LEU A 704 12.68 -8.52 -9.25
CA LEU A 704 11.48 -8.79 -8.47
C LEU A 704 10.54 -7.58 -8.43
N GLU A 705 11.08 -6.37 -8.29
CA GLU A 705 10.29 -5.14 -8.37
C GLU A 705 9.55 -5.04 -9.72
N ILE A 706 10.25 -5.27 -10.84
CA ILE A 706 9.63 -5.22 -12.18
C ILE A 706 8.55 -6.28 -12.36
N VAL A 707 8.81 -7.53 -11.97
CA VAL A 707 7.83 -8.62 -12.12
C VAL A 707 6.60 -8.37 -11.24
N ASN A 708 6.81 -7.93 -10.00
CA ASN A 708 5.70 -7.58 -9.12
C ASN A 708 4.90 -6.38 -9.64
N MET A 709 5.56 -5.34 -10.16
CA MET A 709 4.91 -4.19 -10.79
C MET A 709 4.10 -4.61 -12.02
N HIS A 710 4.67 -5.48 -12.86
CA HIS A 710 4.00 -6.02 -14.04
C HIS A 710 2.74 -6.80 -13.65
N MET A 711 2.83 -7.70 -12.67
CA MET A 711 1.69 -8.50 -12.24
C MET A 711 0.63 -7.72 -11.46
N LEU A 712 1.04 -6.77 -10.62
CA LEU A 712 0.10 -5.87 -9.98
C LEU A 712 -0.54 -4.89 -10.97
N ALA A 713 0.11 -4.56 -12.10
CA ALA A 713 -0.56 -3.78 -13.15
C ALA A 713 -1.72 -4.57 -13.79
N VAL A 714 -1.61 -5.90 -13.89
CA VAL A 714 -2.72 -6.79 -14.29
C VAL A 714 -3.83 -6.79 -13.24
N ILE A 715 -3.48 -7.01 -11.97
CA ILE A 715 -4.46 -7.27 -10.92
C ILE A 715 -5.03 -6.01 -10.26
N ALA A 716 -4.20 -5.00 -9.96
CA ALA A 716 -4.59 -3.75 -9.30
C ALA A 716 -4.82 -2.59 -10.29
N GLY A 717 -4.33 -2.72 -11.52
CA GLY A 717 -4.57 -1.79 -12.64
C GLY A 717 -3.38 -0.88 -12.95
N ASN A 718 -3.37 -0.32 -14.17
CA ASN A 718 -2.24 0.44 -14.71
C ASN A 718 -2.49 1.98 -14.72
N SER A 719 -2.80 2.55 -13.55
CA SER A 719 -2.96 4.01 -13.40
C SER A 719 -1.67 4.69 -12.91
N VAL A 720 -1.57 6.00 -13.10
CA VAL A 720 -0.46 6.80 -12.53
C VAL A 720 -0.38 6.75 -11.00
N TYR A 721 -1.52 6.53 -10.33
CA TYR A 721 -1.58 6.40 -8.87
C TYR A 721 -1.06 5.03 -8.42
N ALA A 722 -1.44 3.97 -9.14
CA ALA A 722 -1.00 2.61 -8.85
C ALA A 722 0.54 2.49 -8.92
N PHE A 723 1.18 3.10 -9.92
CA PHE A 723 2.64 3.11 -10.02
C PHE A 723 3.32 3.78 -8.81
N GLY A 724 2.89 4.98 -8.43
CA GLY A 724 3.44 5.69 -7.26
C GLY A 724 3.21 4.93 -5.95
N LEU A 725 2.06 4.26 -5.84
CA LEU A 725 1.68 3.45 -4.68
C LEU A 725 2.52 2.18 -4.54
N MET A 726 2.71 1.44 -5.63
CA MET A 726 3.55 0.23 -5.65
C MET A 726 5.00 0.56 -5.29
N LEU A 727 5.55 1.64 -5.86
CA LEU A 727 6.91 2.09 -5.58
C LEU A 727 7.07 2.50 -4.11
N ALA A 728 6.13 3.28 -3.57
CA ALA A 728 6.14 3.67 -2.15
C ALA A 728 6.08 2.45 -1.23
N THR A 729 5.28 1.44 -1.59
CA THR A 729 5.12 0.20 -0.82
C THR A 729 6.40 -0.62 -0.78
N PHE A 730 7.06 -0.79 -1.93
CA PHE A 730 8.34 -1.49 -2.04
C PHE A 730 9.43 -0.78 -1.21
N LEU A 731 9.54 0.55 -1.33
CA LEU A 731 10.48 1.36 -0.56
C LEU A 731 10.20 1.30 0.95
N CYS A 732 8.93 1.38 1.37
CA CYS A 732 8.55 1.20 2.77
C CYS A 732 9.01 -0.16 3.32
N GLY A 733 8.85 -1.24 2.54
CA GLY A 733 9.37 -2.56 2.88
C GLY A 733 10.88 -2.53 3.15
N LEU A 734 11.67 -1.99 2.21
CA LEU A 734 13.13 -1.84 2.36
C LEU A 734 13.50 -1.05 3.63
N GLY A 735 12.81 0.06 3.88
CA GLY A 735 13.02 0.92 5.04
C GLY A 735 12.77 0.18 6.36
N LEU A 736 11.64 -0.52 6.47
CA LEU A 736 11.26 -1.32 7.63
C LEU A 736 12.26 -2.46 7.89
N GLY A 737 12.67 -3.18 6.84
CA GLY A 737 13.69 -4.23 6.93
C GLY A 737 15.02 -3.72 7.50
N SER A 738 15.48 -2.57 7.00
CA SER A 738 16.72 -1.93 7.46
C SER A 738 16.63 -1.45 8.91
N THR A 739 15.45 -1.03 9.40
CA THR A 739 15.29 -0.72 10.83
C THR A 739 15.38 -1.94 11.74
N LEU A 740 14.90 -3.11 11.27
CA LEU A 740 14.96 -4.33 12.06
C LEU A 740 16.39 -4.87 12.15
N TYR A 741 17.22 -4.65 11.12
CA TYR A 741 18.65 -5.00 11.13
C TYR A 741 19.38 -4.48 12.39
N ASP A 742 19.21 -3.21 12.77
CA ASP A 742 19.86 -2.62 13.96
C ASP A 742 19.51 -3.39 15.25
N LYS A 743 18.26 -3.84 15.37
CA LYS A 743 17.78 -4.61 16.51
C LYS A 743 18.31 -6.04 16.49
N LEU A 744 18.28 -6.70 15.32
CA LEU A 744 18.73 -8.08 15.13
C LEU A 744 20.24 -8.23 15.35
N ARG A 745 21.04 -7.22 14.99
CA ARG A 745 22.50 -7.24 15.15
C ARG A 745 22.97 -7.30 16.61
N ARG A 746 22.07 -7.00 17.55
CA ARG A 746 22.33 -7.19 18.99
C ARG A 746 22.35 -8.67 19.37
N TRP A 747 21.75 -9.53 18.56
CA TRP A 747 21.50 -10.94 18.88
C TRP A 747 22.16 -11.88 17.86
N LEU A 748 22.33 -11.43 16.61
CA LEU A 748 22.86 -12.21 15.50
C LEU A 748 24.01 -11.46 14.80
N THR A 749 24.91 -12.20 14.17
CA THR A 749 26.00 -11.65 13.36
C THR A 749 25.54 -11.33 11.94
N ASP A 750 26.21 -10.39 11.27
CA ASP A 750 25.89 -9.94 9.90
C ASP A 750 25.73 -11.09 8.86
N PRO A 751 26.57 -12.15 8.82
CA PRO A 751 26.39 -13.26 7.88
C PRO A 751 25.12 -14.08 8.09
N VAL A 752 24.73 -14.28 9.35
CA VAL A 752 23.50 -15.01 9.70
C VAL A 752 22.29 -14.18 9.30
N ILE A 753 22.32 -12.87 9.54
CA ILE A 753 21.25 -11.96 9.10
C ILE A 753 21.12 -11.96 7.57
N ALA A 754 22.25 -11.92 6.85
CA ALA A 754 22.26 -12.01 5.39
C ALA A 754 21.65 -13.32 4.86
N THR A 755 21.97 -14.47 5.47
CA THR A 755 21.32 -15.75 5.10
C THR A 755 19.82 -15.73 5.40
N ILE A 756 19.40 -15.25 6.57
CA ILE A 756 17.97 -15.17 6.94
C ILE A 756 17.23 -14.26 5.96
N ALA A 757 17.82 -13.13 5.58
CA ALA A 757 17.26 -12.23 4.57
C ALA A 757 17.05 -12.94 3.23
N GLN A 758 18.08 -13.63 2.70
CA GLN A 758 17.96 -14.33 1.41
C GLN A 758 16.99 -15.52 1.45
N LEU A 759 16.90 -16.26 2.56
CA LEU A 759 15.85 -17.27 2.75
C LEU A 759 14.46 -16.62 2.86
N GLY A 760 14.36 -15.47 3.53
CA GLY A 760 13.12 -14.71 3.63
C GLY A 760 12.61 -14.25 2.28
N ILE A 761 13.48 -13.77 1.38
CA ILE A 761 13.14 -13.44 -0.01
C ILE A 761 12.64 -14.68 -0.74
N PHE A 762 13.33 -15.82 -0.62
CA PHE A 762 12.91 -17.09 -1.21
C PHE A 762 11.50 -17.48 -0.78
N PHE A 763 11.23 -17.55 0.53
CA PHE A 763 9.91 -17.92 1.03
C PHE A 763 8.84 -16.88 0.69
N ALA A 764 9.17 -15.58 0.70
CA ALA A 764 8.24 -14.53 0.32
C ALA A 764 7.79 -14.67 -1.14
N ILE A 765 8.70 -14.98 -2.07
CA ILE A 765 8.36 -15.23 -3.48
C ILE A 765 7.47 -16.47 -3.59
N ILE A 766 7.84 -17.59 -2.94
CA ILE A 766 7.04 -18.82 -3.01
C ILE A 766 5.63 -18.60 -2.45
N ILE A 767 5.50 -17.95 -1.29
CA ILE A 767 4.19 -17.64 -0.69
C ILE A 767 3.38 -16.74 -1.62
N SER A 768 3.99 -15.70 -2.20
CA SER A 768 3.30 -14.80 -3.14
C SER A 768 2.77 -15.52 -4.37
N ALA A 769 3.46 -16.57 -4.84
CA ALA A 769 3.06 -17.34 -6.00
C ALA A 769 1.70 -18.04 -5.84
N PHE A 770 1.27 -18.35 -4.60
CA PHE A 770 -0.06 -18.92 -4.33
C PHE A 770 -1.16 -17.87 -4.13
N GLN A 771 -0.80 -16.60 -4.02
CA GLN A 771 -1.74 -15.53 -3.67
C GLN A 771 -2.27 -14.77 -4.89
N TRP A 772 -1.57 -14.82 -6.03
CA TRP A 772 -1.94 -14.02 -7.21
C TRP A 772 -3.37 -14.25 -7.70
N ASP A 773 -3.82 -15.50 -7.78
CA ASP A 773 -5.20 -15.83 -8.18
C ASP A 773 -6.22 -15.31 -7.13
N GLY A 774 -5.95 -15.56 -5.85
CA GLY A 774 -6.82 -15.13 -4.74
C GLY A 774 -6.92 -13.61 -4.54
N LEU A 775 -5.94 -12.83 -5.02
CA LEU A 775 -6.02 -11.36 -5.00
C LEU A 775 -7.11 -10.83 -5.95
N VAL A 776 -7.40 -11.53 -7.04
CA VAL A 776 -8.51 -11.18 -7.94
C VAL A 776 -9.84 -11.43 -7.26
N ASP A 777 -9.98 -12.60 -6.63
CA ASP A 777 -11.17 -12.96 -5.84
C ASP A 777 -11.39 -11.96 -4.70
N TYR A 778 -10.31 -11.50 -4.07
CA TYR A 778 -10.37 -10.43 -3.07
C TYR A 778 -10.95 -9.14 -3.64
N PHE A 779 -10.50 -8.66 -4.81
CA PHE A 779 -11.12 -7.49 -5.45
C PHE A 779 -12.59 -7.71 -5.80
N ALA A 780 -12.91 -8.89 -6.34
CA ALA A 780 -14.28 -9.25 -6.70
C ALA A 780 -15.20 -9.35 -5.47
N SER A 781 -14.67 -9.73 -4.31
CA SER A 781 -15.44 -9.88 -3.07
C SER A 781 -16.04 -8.56 -2.56
N PHE A 782 -15.52 -7.41 -2.99
CA PHE A 782 -16.10 -6.09 -2.70
C PHE A 782 -17.28 -5.72 -3.60
N GLY A 783 -17.54 -6.47 -4.68
CA GLY A 783 -18.67 -6.22 -5.58
C GLY A 783 -20.01 -6.17 -4.85
N PRO A 784 -20.40 -7.23 -4.11
CA PRO A 784 -21.63 -7.24 -3.32
C PRO A 784 -21.66 -6.16 -2.22
N MET A 785 -20.48 -5.77 -1.72
CA MET A 785 -20.34 -4.70 -0.72
C MET A 785 -20.77 -3.33 -1.27
N GLY A 786 -20.78 -3.15 -2.60
CA GLY A 786 -21.31 -1.97 -3.27
C GLY A 786 -22.79 -1.69 -2.99
N ALA A 787 -23.56 -2.68 -2.55
CA ALA A 787 -24.95 -2.50 -2.11
C ALA A 787 -25.06 -1.75 -0.76
N TYR A 788 -24.02 -1.80 0.07
CA TYR A 788 -24.00 -1.20 1.41
C TYR A 788 -23.19 0.09 1.46
N HIS A 789 -22.08 0.15 0.71
CA HIS A 789 -21.17 1.28 0.71
C HIS A 789 -20.72 1.66 -0.69
N HIS A 790 -20.81 2.95 -1.01
CA HIS A 790 -20.21 3.47 -2.23
C HIS A 790 -18.69 3.67 -2.05
N PHE A 791 -17.89 2.85 -2.72
CA PHE A 791 -16.44 2.99 -2.73
C PHE A 791 -15.99 4.10 -3.68
N GLY A 792 -15.81 5.31 -3.15
CA GLY A 792 -15.18 6.39 -3.88
C GLY A 792 -13.70 6.13 -4.20
N PHE A 793 -13.08 7.05 -4.93
CA PHE A 793 -11.69 6.90 -5.41
C PHE A 793 -10.68 6.57 -4.30
N ALA A 794 -10.69 7.31 -3.20
CA ALA A 794 -9.71 7.10 -2.11
C ALA A 794 -9.87 5.73 -1.43
N ALA A 795 -11.10 5.26 -1.25
CA ALA A 795 -11.39 3.93 -0.73
C ALA A 795 -10.79 2.83 -1.63
N ARG A 796 -11.00 2.94 -2.94
CA ARG A 796 -10.47 1.97 -3.92
C ARG A 796 -8.94 1.99 -3.95
N GLU A 797 -8.31 3.17 -3.86
CA GLU A 797 -6.85 3.27 -3.80
C GLU A 797 -6.28 2.69 -2.50
N LEU A 798 -6.97 2.80 -1.36
CA LEU A 798 -6.55 2.12 -0.12
C LEU A 798 -6.63 0.59 -0.23
N ILE A 799 -7.67 0.05 -0.87
CA ILE A 799 -7.78 -1.39 -1.13
C ILE A 799 -6.62 -1.83 -2.03
N ARG A 800 -6.32 -1.08 -3.10
CA ARG A 800 -5.16 -1.32 -3.96
C ARG A 800 -3.84 -1.26 -3.18
N ALA A 801 -3.70 -0.31 -2.25
CA ALA A 801 -2.53 -0.17 -1.39
C ALA A 801 -2.30 -1.42 -0.53
N ALA A 802 -3.37 -1.96 0.05
CA ALA A 802 -3.33 -3.18 0.84
C ALA A 802 -2.87 -4.38 -0.02
N VAL A 803 -3.44 -4.55 -1.21
CA VAL A 803 -3.05 -5.61 -2.16
C VAL A 803 -1.58 -5.49 -2.56
N CYS A 804 -1.11 -4.30 -2.88
CA CYS A 804 0.31 -4.05 -3.20
C CYS A 804 1.20 -4.38 -1.99
N ALA A 805 0.79 -4.01 -0.78
CA ALA A 805 1.54 -4.26 0.45
C ALA A 805 1.67 -5.75 0.77
N ILE A 806 0.62 -6.55 0.56
CA ILE A 806 0.63 -8.00 0.79
C ILE A 806 1.71 -8.69 -0.04
N ILE A 807 1.87 -8.29 -1.31
CA ILE A 807 2.81 -8.95 -2.22
C ILE A 807 4.21 -8.33 -2.20
N MET A 808 4.31 -7.00 -2.25
CA MET A 808 5.60 -6.34 -2.44
C MET A 808 6.37 -6.14 -1.14
N MET A 809 5.67 -5.88 -0.02
CA MET A 809 6.33 -5.50 1.22
C MET A 809 7.13 -6.66 1.85
N PRO A 810 6.67 -7.93 1.89
CA PRO A 810 7.44 -9.02 2.48
C PRO A 810 8.81 -9.25 1.83
N PRO A 811 8.95 -9.43 0.50
CA PRO A 811 10.27 -9.60 -0.09
C PRO A 811 11.13 -8.33 0.03
N ALA A 812 10.54 -7.14 -0.15
CA ALA A 812 11.25 -5.86 0.04
C ALA A 812 11.78 -5.71 1.48
N PHE A 813 11.01 -6.13 2.47
CA PHE A 813 11.43 -6.16 3.87
C PHE A 813 12.67 -7.03 4.08
N PHE A 814 12.72 -8.22 3.49
CA PHE A 814 13.90 -9.07 3.60
C PHE A 814 15.10 -8.54 2.81
N ILE A 815 14.88 -7.90 1.66
CA ILE A 815 15.94 -7.18 0.94
C ILE A 815 16.52 -6.06 1.82
N GLY A 816 15.65 -5.24 2.42
CA GLY A 816 16.04 -4.16 3.32
C GLY A 816 16.75 -4.64 4.58
N LEU A 817 16.41 -5.83 5.07
CA LEU A 817 17.10 -6.49 6.18
C LEU A 817 18.51 -6.95 5.80
N GLY A 818 18.65 -7.53 4.59
CA GLY A 818 19.91 -8.09 4.10
C GLY A 818 20.92 -7.02 3.67
N TYR A 819 20.43 -5.92 3.08
CA TYR A 819 21.29 -4.88 2.49
C TYR A 819 22.31 -4.29 3.47
N PRO A 820 21.96 -3.77 4.66
CA PRO A 820 22.95 -3.24 5.59
C PRO A 820 23.96 -4.29 6.06
N ALA A 821 23.53 -5.54 6.24
CA ALA A 821 24.37 -6.63 6.71
C ALA A 821 25.47 -6.98 5.69
N THR A 822 25.08 -7.16 4.43
CA THR A 822 26.01 -7.52 3.35
C THR A 822 26.86 -6.31 2.93
N MET A 823 26.30 -5.11 2.93
CA MET A 823 27.02 -3.87 2.66
C MET A 823 28.11 -3.60 3.70
N ALA A 824 27.83 -3.82 5.00
CA ALA A 824 28.81 -3.67 6.06
C ALA A 824 30.00 -4.64 5.92
N LEU A 825 29.72 -5.91 5.57
CA LEU A 825 30.74 -6.94 5.35
C LEU A 825 31.60 -6.65 4.11
N ALA A 826 30.98 -6.28 2.99
CA ALA A 826 31.68 -5.93 1.75
C ALA A 826 32.56 -4.67 1.95
N SER A 827 32.02 -3.64 2.61
CA SER A 827 32.74 -2.39 2.87
C SER A 827 33.91 -2.58 3.83
N ASP A 828 33.77 -3.43 4.87
CA ASP A 828 34.88 -3.71 5.79
C ASP A 828 36.04 -4.45 5.11
N TRP A 829 35.75 -5.33 4.14
CA TRP A 829 36.78 -5.97 3.34
C TRP A 829 37.48 -4.99 2.39
N LEU A 830 36.73 -4.07 1.77
CA LEU A 830 37.23 -3.09 0.80
C LEU A 830 37.91 -1.86 1.45
N LYS A 831 37.88 -1.74 2.78
CA LYS A 831 38.41 -0.57 3.53
C LYS A 831 39.88 -0.26 3.30
N ASN A 832 40.67 -1.20 2.77
CA ASN A 832 42.10 -0.98 2.51
C ASN A 832 42.35 0.19 1.54
N ARG A 833 41.33 0.66 0.81
CA ARG A 833 41.37 1.83 -0.07
C ARG A 833 40.85 3.13 0.58
N GLY A 834 40.39 3.06 1.83
CA GLY A 834 39.66 4.13 2.53
C GLY A 834 38.30 3.63 3.05
N GLU A 835 37.83 4.16 4.19
CA GLU A 835 36.57 3.71 4.80
C GLU A 835 35.35 4.08 3.94
N ALA A 836 35.30 5.30 3.41
CA ALA A 836 34.21 5.74 2.53
C ALA A 836 34.37 5.18 1.11
N ALA A 837 35.61 5.01 0.64
CA ALA A 837 35.89 4.39 -0.65
C ALA A 837 35.41 2.92 -0.71
N GLY A 838 35.59 2.15 0.37
CA GLY A 838 35.09 0.78 0.44
C GLY A 838 33.56 0.69 0.33
N LEU A 839 32.85 1.61 1.00
CA LEU A 839 31.39 1.75 0.89
C LEU A 839 30.97 2.14 -0.54
N GLY A 840 31.66 3.12 -1.14
CA GLY A 840 31.39 3.56 -2.51
C GLY A 840 31.52 2.42 -3.54
N ILE A 841 32.54 1.58 -3.44
CA ILE A 841 32.73 0.42 -4.34
C ILE A 841 31.64 -0.64 -4.13
N ALA A 842 31.31 -0.98 -2.88
CA ALA A 842 30.23 -1.93 -2.61
C ALA A 842 28.88 -1.42 -3.15
N SER A 843 28.62 -0.11 -3.03
CA SER A 843 27.42 0.53 -3.58
C SER A 843 27.40 0.51 -5.10
N LEU A 844 28.54 0.77 -5.76
CA LEU A 844 28.68 0.66 -7.21
C LEU A 844 28.30 -0.74 -7.68
N CYS A 845 28.84 -1.80 -7.06
CA CYS A 845 28.53 -3.18 -7.43
C CYS A 845 27.05 -3.54 -7.21
N ASN A 846 26.44 -3.09 -6.12
CA ASN A 846 25.00 -3.22 -5.90
C ASN A 846 24.19 -2.61 -7.04
N THR A 847 24.47 -1.34 -7.35
CA THR A 847 23.70 -0.57 -8.31
C THR A 847 23.91 -1.09 -9.74
N LEU A 848 25.09 -1.59 -10.09
CA LEU A 848 25.31 -2.30 -11.35
C LEU A 848 24.51 -3.60 -11.42
N GLY A 849 24.41 -4.33 -10.31
CA GLY A 849 23.52 -5.48 -10.17
C GLY A 849 22.05 -5.11 -10.39
N ASN A 850 21.60 -4.02 -9.76
CA ASN A 850 20.26 -3.47 -9.96
C ASN A 850 19.98 -3.12 -11.43
N ILE A 851 20.92 -2.43 -12.10
CA ILE A 851 20.80 -2.09 -13.53
C ILE A 851 20.69 -3.35 -14.37
N ALA A 852 21.53 -4.36 -14.12
CA ALA A 852 21.43 -5.64 -14.79
C ALA A 852 20.08 -6.33 -14.52
N GLY A 853 19.55 -6.24 -13.30
CA GLY A 853 18.20 -6.71 -12.95
C GLY A 853 17.11 -6.04 -13.78
N VAL A 854 17.14 -4.69 -13.88
CA VAL A 854 16.17 -3.92 -14.68
C VAL A 854 16.22 -4.31 -16.15
N LEU A 855 17.42 -4.33 -16.73
CA LEU A 855 17.60 -4.62 -18.14
C LEU A 855 17.28 -6.08 -18.47
N LEU A 856 17.75 -7.04 -17.68
CA LEU A 856 17.52 -8.46 -17.96
C LEU A 856 16.06 -8.85 -17.72
N ALA A 857 15.43 -8.40 -16.62
CA ALA A 857 14.03 -8.71 -16.37
C ALA A 857 13.12 -8.10 -17.43
N GLY A 858 13.30 -6.80 -17.71
CA GLY A 858 12.46 -6.05 -18.64
C GLY A 858 12.63 -6.46 -20.11
N PHE A 859 13.86 -6.72 -20.57
CA PHE A 859 14.11 -6.95 -22.01
C PHE A 859 14.24 -8.42 -22.40
N VAL A 860 14.64 -9.30 -21.48
CA VAL A 860 14.99 -10.69 -21.80
C VAL A 860 14.06 -11.67 -21.10
N PHE A 861 14.02 -11.63 -19.77
CA PHE A 861 13.42 -12.71 -19.00
C PHE A 861 11.89 -12.70 -19.03
N LEU A 862 11.22 -11.54 -18.98
CA LEU A 862 9.75 -11.52 -19.08
C LEU A 862 9.27 -12.09 -20.41
N ASN A 863 9.85 -11.65 -21.53
CA ASN A 863 9.46 -12.11 -22.87
C ASN A 863 9.75 -13.62 -23.09
N TRP A 864 10.75 -14.21 -22.42
CA TRP A 864 11.13 -15.62 -22.62
C TRP A 864 10.53 -16.59 -21.59
N LEU A 865 10.45 -16.17 -20.33
CA LEU A 865 10.05 -17.03 -19.21
C LEU A 865 8.61 -16.74 -18.75
N GLY A 866 8.08 -15.54 -19.00
CA GLY A 866 6.87 -15.02 -18.36
C GLY A 866 7.09 -14.75 -16.86
N SER A 867 6.12 -14.11 -16.21
CA SER A 867 6.23 -13.69 -14.80
C SER A 867 6.35 -14.88 -13.84
N ASN A 868 5.54 -15.94 -14.02
CA ASN A 868 5.52 -17.09 -13.12
C ASN A 868 6.90 -17.79 -13.07
N ARG A 869 7.49 -18.13 -14.22
CA ARG A 869 8.78 -18.84 -14.23
C ARG A 869 9.94 -17.93 -13.83
N LEU A 870 9.85 -16.63 -14.15
CA LEU A 870 10.86 -15.67 -13.70
C LEU A 870 10.87 -15.52 -12.17
N LEU A 871 9.71 -15.44 -11.51
CA LEU A 871 9.63 -15.48 -10.04
C LEU A 871 10.30 -16.73 -9.47
N PHE A 872 10.03 -17.90 -10.08
CA PHE A 872 10.68 -19.15 -9.66
C PHE A 872 12.21 -19.08 -9.79
N VAL A 873 12.73 -18.59 -10.92
CA VAL A 873 14.18 -18.41 -11.13
C VAL A 873 14.78 -17.45 -10.09
N LEU A 874 14.11 -16.34 -9.78
CA LEU A 874 14.56 -15.39 -8.74
C LEU A 874 14.55 -16.03 -7.35
N ALA A 875 13.56 -16.86 -7.03
CA ALA A 875 13.51 -17.62 -5.79
C ALA A 875 14.70 -18.59 -5.68
N ILE A 876 15.00 -19.35 -6.74
CA ILE A 876 16.15 -20.26 -6.79
C ILE A 876 17.48 -19.49 -6.64
N LEU A 877 17.61 -18.34 -7.31
CA LEU A 877 18.82 -17.51 -7.19
C LEU A 877 18.99 -17.00 -5.76
N SER A 878 17.92 -16.54 -5.11
CA SER A 878 17.93 -16.13 -3.70
C SER A 878 18.31 -17.27 -2.76
N LEU A 879 17.76 -18.47 -2.99
CA LEU A 879 18.11 -19.67 -2.24
C LEU A 879 19.59 -20.04 -2.42
N ALA A 880 20.12 -19.98 -3.63
CA ALA A 880 21.53 -20.24 -3.91
C ALA A 880 22.45 -19.23 -3.18
N LEU A 881 22.10 -17.94 -3.18
CA LEU A 881 22.82 -16.91 -2.43
C LEU A 881 22.74 -17.14 -0.91
N ALA A 882 21.58 -17.57 -0.40
CA ALA A 882 21.40 -17.92 1.00
C ALA A 882 22.31 -19.07 1.43
N LEU A 883 22.31 -20.17 0.67
CA LEU A 883 23.13 -21.35 0.91
C LEU A 883 24.62 -21.04 0.80
N TYR A 884 25.01 -20.23 -0.18
CA TYR A 884 26.39 -19.78 -0.35
C TYR A 884 26.87 -18.96 0.85
N MET A 885 26.06 -17.99 1.31
CA MET A 885 26.38 -17.19 2.49
C MET A 885 26.39 -18.02 3.77
N ALA A 886 25.47 -18.98 3.90
CA ALA A 886 25.43 -19.90 5.04
C ALA A 886 26.69 -20.76 5.13
N TYR A 887 27.17 -21.25 3.98
CA TYR A 887 28.38 -22.08 3.87
C TYR A 887 29.65 -21.28 4.20
N ILE A 888 29.81 -20.09 3.63
CA ILE A 888 30.97 -19.23 3.90
C ILE A 888 30.95 -18.72 5.35
N GLY A 889 29.77 -18.35 5.85
CA GLY A 889 29.52 -17.89 7.21
C GLY A 889 29.40 -19.00 8.26
N ARG A 890 29.76 -20.25 7.96
CA ARG A 890 29.59 -21.43 8.85
C ARG A 890 30.16 -21.24 10.27
N THR A 891 31.19 -20.41 10.42
CA THR A 891 31.82 -20.12 11.72
C THR A 891 30.98 -19.22 12.62
N ALA A 892 30.01 -18.49 12.07
CA ALA A 892 29.12 -17.61 12.81
C ALA A 892 27.87 -18.33 13.36
N TRP A 893 27.47 -19.44 12.75
CA TRP A 893 26.28 -20.21 13.13
C TRP A 893 26.29 -20.78 14.55
N PRO A 894 27.41 -21.32 15.07
CA PRO A 894 27.45 -21.78 16.45
C PRO A 894 27.10 -20.66 17.44
N GLN A 895 27.52 -19.42 17.20
CA GLN A 895 27.19 -18.28 18.08
C GLN A 895 25.70 -17.98 18.08
N ALA A 896 25.04 -18.01 16.91
CA ALA A 896 23.60 -17.78 16.79
C ALA A 896 22.78 -18.79 17.62
N PHE A 897 23.24 -20.05 17.70
CA PHE A 897 22.62 -21.10 18.49
C PHE A 897 23.23 -21.30 19.88
N ARG A 898 24.02 -20.34 20.38
CA ARG A 898 24.71 -20.43 21.69
C ARG A 898 25.50 -21.73 21.86
N TYR A 899 26.14 -22.17 20.79
CA TYR A 899 26.94 -23.39 20.66
C TYR A 899 26.15 -24.69 20.90
N ASN A 900 24.82 -24.67 20.75
CA ASN A 900 23.97 -25.84 20.83
C ASN A 900 23.86 -26.56 19.47
N SER A 901 24.71 -27.56 19.25
CA SER A 901 24.79 -28.31 18.00
C SER A 901 23.51 -29.09 17.63
N SER A 902 22.72 -29.57 18.61
CA SER A 902 21.49 -30.30 18.32
C SER A 902 20.38 -29.36 17.84
N ALA A 903 20.25 -28.18 18.46
CA ALA A 903 19.33 -27.14 18.02
C ALA A 903 19.67 -26.66 16.61
N GLN A 904 20.96 -26.44 16.32
CA GLN A 904 21.43 -26.05 14.99
C GLN A 904 21.06 -27.10 13.92
N ARG A 905 21.30 -28.40 14.19
CA ARG A 905 20.95 -29.48 13.26
C ARG A 905 19.45 -29.59 13.05
N ALA A 906 18.66 -29.52 14.13
CA ALA A 906 17.20 -29.57 14.05
C ALA A 906 16.67 -28.41 13.19
N THR A 907 17.12 -27.17 13.41
CA THR A 907 16.74 -26.02 12.58
C THR A 907 17.17 -26.19 11.13
N GLY A 908 18.36 -26.76 10.87
CA GLY A 908 18.82 -27.07 9.52
C GLY A 908 17.93 -28.09 8.79
N ILE A 909 17.50 -29.16 9.48
CA ILE A 909 16.59 -30.17 8.92
C ILE A 909 15.21 -29.57 8.64
N VAL A 910 14.66 -28.79 9.59
CA VAL A 910 13.36 -28.12 9.40
C VAL A 910 13.42 -27.15 8.21
N ALA A 911 14.49 -26.36 8.09
CA ALA A 911 14.67 -25.46 6.95
C ALA A 911 14.77 -26.24 5.63
N LEU A 912 15.49 -27.37 5.60
CA LEU A 912 15.58 -28.22 4.42
C LEU A 912 14.22 -28.80 4.01
N ILE A 913 13.45 -29.32 4.97
CA ILE A 913 12.09 -29.82 4.70
C ILE A 913 11.20 -28.71 4.15
N ALA A 914 11.25 -27.52 4.75
CA ALA A 914 10.50 -26.36 4.30
C ALA A 914 10.89 -25.94 2.89
N ILE A 915 12.19 -25.94 2.54
CA ILE A 915 12.68 -25.62 1.19
C ILE A 915 12.19 -26.67 0.18
N VAL A 916 12.32 -27.96 0.49
CA VAL A 916 11.88 -29.04 -0.41
C VAL A 916 10.37 -28.97 -0.65
N PHE A 917 9.58 -28.76 0.39
CA PHE A 917 8.14 -28.59 0.28
C PHE A 917 7.77 -27.33 -0.52
N ALA A 918 8.45 -26.20 -0.27
CA ALA A 918 8.24 -24.96 -1.01
C ALA A 918 8.53 -25.10 -2.52
N LEU A 919 9.58 -25.83 -2.88
CA LEU A 919 9.90 -26.11 -4.28
C LEU A 919 8.94 -27.10 -4.93
N TRP A 920 8.50 -28.12 -4.19
CA TRP A 920 7.57 -29.12 -4.69
C TRP A 920 6.15 -28.57 -4.90
N SER A 921 5.73 -27.65 -4.04
CA SER A 921 4.37 -27.08 -4.08
C SER A 921 4.20 -25.92 -5.07
N TYR A 922 5.28 -25.34 -5.59
CA TYR A 922 5.23 -24.14 -6.44
C TYR A 922 4.30 -24.33 -7.65
N PRO A 923 3.35 -23.41 -7.90
CA PRO A 923 2.37 -23.57 -8.97
C PRO A 923 3.04 -23.47 -10.35
N ALA A 924 2.87 -24.50 -11.18
CA ALA A 924 3.47 -24.57 -12.51
C ALA A 924 2.93 -23.49 -13.47
N GLN A 925 1.66 -23.11 -13.30
CA GLN A 925 1.00 -22.02 -14.02
C GLN A 925 -0.17 -21.51 -13.17
N TRP A 926 -0.48 -20.22 -13.28
CA TRP A 926 -1.64 -19.60 -12.64
C TRP A 926 -2.90 -19.78 -13.48
N ASN A 927 -4.07 -19.55 -12.85
CA ASN A 927 -5.32 -19.52 -13.57
C ASN A 927 -5.45 -18.18 -14.34
N LEU A 928 -4.97 -18.17 -15.59
CA LEU A 928 -5.00 -16.98 -16.44
C LEU A 928 -6.43 -16.45 -16.64
N THR A 929 -7.42 -17.34 -16.75
CA THR A 929 -8.83 -16.95 -16.86
C THR A 929 -9.27 -16.09 -15.69
N GLN A 930 -8.89 -16.46 -14.46
CA GLN A 930 -9.18 -15.66 -13.28
C GLN A 930 -8.35 -14.37 -13.24
N LEU A 931 -7.05 -14.45 -13.50
CA LEU A 931 -6.15 -13.30 -13.50
C LEU A 931 -6.59 -12.16 -14.44
N THR A 932 -7.29 -12.48 -15.53
CA THR A 932 -7.68 -11.52 -16.56
C THR A 932 -9.18 -11.19 -16.60
N VAL A 933 -9.94 -11.48 -15.54
CA VAL A 933 -11.38 -11.07 -15.48
C VAL A 933 -11.53 -9.53 -15.45
N GLY A 934 -10.54 -8.81 -14.93
CA GLY A 934 -10.57 -7.34 -14.79
C GLY A 934 -11.22 -6.85 -13.49
N ALA A 935 -11.11 -7.63 -12.41
CA ALA A 935 -11.76 -7.34 -11.14
C ALA A 935 -11.36 -5.98 -10.52
N ASN A 936 -10.18 -5.44 -10.82
CA ASN A 936 -9.76 -4.08 -10.41
C ASN A 936 -10.63 -2.93 -10.94
N VAL A 937 -11.27 -3.13 -12.08
CA VAL A 937 -12.14 -2.15 -12.73
C VAL A 937 -13.58 -2.43 -12.36
N TYR A 938 -13.98 -3.70 -12.46
CA TYR A 938 -15.39 -4.10 -12.39
C TYR A 938 -15.84 -4.58 -11.00
N PHE A 939 -14.92 -4.84 -10.08
CA PHE A 939 -15.19 -5.39 -8.74
C PHE A 939 -16.14 -6.61 -8.81
N SER A 940 -15.93 -7.47 -9.80
CA SER A 940 -16.73 -8.68 -10.02
C SER A 940 -15.82 -9.83 -10.45
N ALA A 941 -16.18 -11.04 -10.02
CA ALA A 941 -15.56 -12.30 -10.44
C ALA A 941 -16.28 -12.93 -11.64
N ASP A 942 -17.37 -12.32 -12.11
CA ASP A 942 -18.17 -12.88 -13.18
C ASP A 942 -17.39 -12.84 -14.50
N ASN A 943 -17.03 -14.02 -14.98
CA ASN A 943 -16.37 -14.17 -16.26
C ASN A 943 -17.38 -14.16 -17.42
N TYR A 944 -17.91 -12.99 -17.74
CA TYR A 944 -18.80 -12.78 -18.88
C TYR A 944 -18.12 -12.96 -20.25
N ARG A 945 -16.81 -13.24 -20.29
CA ARG A 945 -15.99 -13.25 -21.52
C ARG A 945 -15.47 -14.63 -21.90
N GLY A 946 -15.70 -15.64 -21.05
CA GLY A 946 -15.31 -17.03 -21.33
C GLY A 946 -13.86 -17.35 -20.98
N GLU A 947 -13.43 -18.57 -21.28
CA GLU A 947 -12.13 -19.11 -20.86
C GLU A 947 -10.98 -18.60 -21.73
N VAL A 948 -9.81 -18.39 -21.14
CA VAL A 948 -8.59 -18.02 -21.88
C VAL A 948 -8.11 -19.20 -22.71
N ILE A 949 -8.04 -19.01 -24.03
CA ILE A 949 -7.58 -20.04 -24.99
C ILE A 949 -6.13 -19.81 -25.45
N ASP A 950 -5.65 -18.56 -25.39
CA ASP A 950 -4.28 -18.19 -25.75
C ASP A 950 -3.86 -16.92 -25.00
N SER A 951 -2.56 -16.76 -24.77
CA SER A 951 -1.99 -15.63 -24.04
C SER A 951 -0.57 -15.31 -24.48
N ARG A 952 -0.24 -14.02 -24.52
CA ARG A 952 1.13 -13.52 -24.65
C ARG A 952 1.42 -12.58 -23.51
N GLU A 953 2.65 -12.66 -23.00
CA GLU A 953 3.14 -11.81 -21.93
C GLU A 953 4.36 -11.05 -22.44
N SER A 954 4.31 -9.73 -22.35
CA SER A 954 5.41 -8.86 -22.74
C SER A 954 5.44 -7.60 -21.87
N ILE A 955 6.58 -6.92 -21.88
CA ILE A 955 6.74 -5.69 -21.09
C ILE A 955 5.99 -4.49 -21.68
N GLN A 956 5.69 -4.49 -22.98
CA GLN A 956 4.90 -3.44 -23.64
C GLN A 956 3.41 -3.76 -23.57
N GLY A 957 3.01 -4.98 -23.95
CA GLY A 957 1.63 -5.43 -23.99
C GLY A 957 1.06 -5.84 -22.64
N GLY A 958 1.87 -6.07 -21.61
CA GLY A 958 1.37 -6.63 -20.36
C GLY A 958 1.03 -8.12 -20.53
N LEU A 959 -0.09 -8.55 -19.97
CA LEU A 959 -0.69 -9.86 -20.21
C LEU A 959 -1.86 -9.71 -21.20
N THR A 960 -1.62 -10.08 -22.46
CA THR A 960 -2.64 -10.08 -23.53
C THR A 960 -3.24 -11.47 -23.66
N THR A 961 -4.56 -11.59 -23.60
CA THR A 961 -5.28 -12.87 -23.67
C THR A 961 -6.40 -12.85 -24.70
N VAL A 962 -6.70 -14.02 -25.26
CA VAL A 962 -7.91 -14.26 -26.05
C VAL A 962 -8.81 -15.18 -25.26
N ASN A 963 -10.03 -14.72 -25.00
CA ASN A 963 -11.05 -15.48 -24.30
C ASN A 963 -12.12 -15.98 -25.28
N SER A 964 -12.63 -17.19 -25.05
CA SER A 964 -13.65 -17.82 -25.89
C SER A 964 -14.91 -18.11 -25.08
N LEU A 965 -16.06 -17.62 -25.55
CA LEU A 965 -17.37 -17.89 -24.99
C LEU A 965 -18.33 -18.39 -26.07
N THR A 966 -18.82 -19.63 -25.91
CA THR A 966 -19.84 -20.19 -26.80
C THR A 966 -21.23 -19.80 -26.30
N MET A 967 -21.91 -18.92 -27.03
CA MET A 967 -23.27 -18.50 -26.71
C MET A 967 -24.27 -19.25 -27.58
N LYS A 968 -25.40 -19.66 -27.00
CA LYS A 968 -26.52 -20.23 -27.73
C LYS A 968 -27.50 -19.13 -28.11
N HIS A 969 -27.77 -18.95 -29.39
CA HIS A 969 -28.73 -17.97 -29.88
C HIS A 969 -30.13 -18.32 -29.35
N LYS A 970 -30.79 -17.35 -28.68
CA LYS A 970 -32.05 -17.59 -27.95
C LYS A 970 -33.20 -18.03 -28.85
N GLU A 971 -33.21 -17.62 -30.12
CA GLU A 971 -34.33 -17.85 -31.05
C GLU A 971 -34.07 -18.99 -32.05
N THR A 972 -32.83 -19.15 -32.52
CA THR A 972 -32.47 -20.14 -33.56
C THR A 972 -31.83 -21.40 -32.99
N GLY A 973 -31.34 -21.35 -31.74
CA GLY A 973 -30.61 -22.44 -31.11
C GLY A 973 -29.18 -22.67 -31.61
N GLU A 974 -28.71 -21.86 -32.57
CA GLU A 974 -27.34 -21.94 -33.11
C GLU A 974 -26.30 -21.52 -32.08
N HIS A 975 -25.13 -22.19 -32.11
CA HIS A 975 -24.01 -21.85 -31.26
C HIS A 975 -23.08 -20.88 -31.99
N LYS A 976 -22.86 -19.70 -31.42
CA LYS A 976 -21.88 -18.73 -31.92
C LYS A 976 -20.76 -18.57 -30.89
N THR A 977 -19.52 -18.78 -31.33
CA THR A 977 -18.34 -18.58 -30.49
C THR A 977 -17.90 -17.12 -30.56
N MET A 978 -17.94 -16.44 -29.43
CA MET A 978 -17.41 -15.09 -29.28
C MET A 978 -15.97 -15.18 -28.77
N LEU A 979 -15.04 -14.65 -29.57
CA LEU A 979 -13.66 -14.43 -29.18
C LEU A 979 -13.52 -12.98 -28.70
N THR A 980 -12.88 -12.79 -27.55
CA THR A 980 -12.66 -11.48 -26.94
C THR A 980 -11.18 -11.27 -26.68
N LEU A 981 -10.64 -10.16 -27.17
CA LEU A 981 -9.26 -9.74 -26.93
C LEU A 981 -9.20 -8.87 -25.68
N LEU A 982 -8.33 -9.25 -24.74
CA LEU A 982 -8.11 -8.54 -23.48
C LEU A 982 -6.63 -8.22 -23.33
N THR A 983 -6.36 -7.07 -22.71
CA THR A 983 -5.02 -6.70 -22.26
C THR A 983 -5.08 -6.29 -20.79
N ASN A 984 -4.36 -6.98 -19.92
CA ASN A 984 -4.41 -6.81 -18.46
C ASN A 984 -5.84 -6.90 -17.91
N GLY A 985 -6.66 -7.80 -18.48
CA GLY A 985 -8.08 -7.97 -18.17
C GLY A 985 -9.01 -6.86 -18.66
N LYS A 986 -8.49 -5.84 -19.38
CA LYS A 986 -9.27 -4.78 -20.00
C LYS A 986 -9.64 -5.15 -21.44
N PHE A 987 -10.91 -5.00 -21.78
CA PHE A 987 -11.48 -5.22 -23.12
C PHE A 987 -10.82 -4.34 -24.19
N GLN A 988 -10.38 -4.98 -25.28
CA GLN A 988 -9.84 -4.32 -26.50
C GLN A 988 -10.70 -4.57 -27.75
N GLY A 989 -11.56 -5.59 -27.76
CA GLY A 989 -12.46 -5.88 -28.89
C GLY A 989 -12.95 -7.34 -28.90
N ASN A 990 -13.94 -7.64 -29.74
CA ASN A 990 -14.44 -9.00 -29.97
C ASN A 990 -14.86 -9.22 -31.44
N ASN A 991 -15.15 -10.46 -31.82
CA ASN A 991 -15.68 -10.83 -33.15
C ASN A 991 -17.22 -10.90 -33.20
N ALA A 992 -17.92 -10.21 -32.29
CA ALA A 992 -19.37 -10.22 -32.18
C ALA A 992 -19.96 -8.83 -32.47
N GLY A 993 -20.81 -8.29 -31.58
CA GLY A 993 -21.50 -7.02 -31.81
C GLY A 993 -20.56 -5.81 -31.96
N GLU A 994 -19.34 -5.88 -31.41
CA GLU A 994 -18.39 -4.76 -31.46
C GLU A 994 -17.87 -4.48 -32.88
N VAL A 995 -17.91 -5.49 -33.77
CA VAL A 995 -17.47 -5.34 -35.17
C VAL A 995 -18.23 -4.21 -35.87
N GLN A 996 -19.51 -4.03 -35.55
CA GLN A 996 -20.33 -2.94 -36.10
C GLN A 996 -19.88 -1.57 -35.56
N ALA A 997 -19.58 -1.46 -34.27
CA ALA A 997 -19.08 -0.22 -33.66
C ALA A 997 -17.71 0.17 -34.24
N GLN A 998 -16.79 -0.78 -34.35
CA GLN A 998 -15.47 -0.58 -34.97
C GLN A 998 -15.57 -0.16 -36.45
N ARG A 999 -16.52 -0.74 -37.20
CA ARG A 999 -16.83 -0.30 -38.56
C ARG A 999 -17.31 1.15 -38.58
N GLY A 1000 -18.21 1.54 -37.68
CA GLY A 1000 -18.66 2.93 -37.52
C GLY A 1000 -17.49 3.87 -37.26
N VAL A 1001 -16.65 3.56 -36.27
CA VAL A 1001 -15.44 4.35 -35.92
C VAL A 1001 -14.51 4.55 -37.13
N ALA A 1002 -14.32 3.52 -37.94
CA ALA A 1002 -13.50 3.56 -39.15
C ALA A 1002 -14.13 4.38 -40.30
N LEU A 1003 -15.44 4.27 -40.51
CA LEU A 1003 -16.12 4.92 -41.65
C LEU A 1003 -16.55 6.37 -41.39
N THR A 1004 -16.94 6.73 -40.16
CA THR A 1004 -17.36 8.09 -39.80
C THR A 1004 -16.43 9.21 -40.32
N PRO A 1005 -15.09 9.15 -40.17
CA PRO A 1005 -14.24 10.24 -40.65
C PRO A 1005 -14.25 10.40 -42.17
N LEU A 1006 -14.62 9.37 -42.93
CA LEU A 1006 -14.61 9.39 -44.39
C LEU A 1006 -15.69 10.31 -44.97
N LEU A 1007 -16.71 10.67 -44.19
CA LEU A 1007 -17.66 11.75 -44.50
C LEU A 1007 -16.98 13.13 -44.62
N HIS A 1008 -15.72 13.25 -44.16
CA HIS A 1008 -14.92 14.48 -44.15
C HIS A 1008 -13.61 14.36 -44.93
N VAL A 1009 -13.24 13.15 -45.37
CA VAL A 1009 -11.98 12.90 -46.09
C VAL A 1009 -12.27 12.75 -47.58
N GLN A 1010 -11.67 13.61 -48.39
CA GLN A 1010 -11.80 13.57 -49.84
C GLN A 1010 -10.79 12.62 -50.50
N GLU A 1011 -9.51 12.71 -50.12
CA GLU A 1011 -8.42 11.97 -50.79
C GLU A 1011 -8.12 10.62 -50.10
N ARG A 1012 -7.71 9.62 -50.89
CA ARG A 1012 -7.37 8.25 -50.42
C ARG A 1012 -5.89 7.91 -50.71
N GLY A 1013 -4.98 8.82 -50.35
CA GLY A 1013 -3.55 8.62 -50.54
C GLY A 1013 -2.90 7.84 -49.40
N ASP A 1014 -2.67 8.52 -48.27
CA ASP A 1014 -1.93 8.01 -47.12
C ASP A 1014 -2.80 8.07 -45.85
N VAL A 1015 -2.94 6.93 -45.17
CA VAL A 1015 -3.60 6.84 -43.85
C VAL A 1015 -2.62 6.37 -42.79
N LEU A 1016 -2.71 6.96 -41.60
CA LEU A 1016 -2.05 6.47 -40.39
C LEU A 1016 -3.09 5.96 -39.41
N VAL A 1017 -2.94 4.72 -38.95
CA VAL A 1017 -3.73 4.15 -37.85
C VAL A 1017 -2.85 4.04 -36.61
N ILE A 1018 -3.27 4.63 -35.49
CA ILE A 1018 -2.59 4.52 -34.20
C ILE A 1018 -3.43 3.64 -33.28
N GLY A 1019 -2.89 2.47 -32.92
CA GLY A 1019 -3.57 1.38 -32.21
C GLY A 1019 -4.12 0.32 -33.17
N TYR A 1020 -3.91 -0.96 -32.86
CA TYR A 1020 -4.36 -2.09 -33.69
C TYR A 1020 -5.58 -2.82 -33.11
N GLY A 1021 -5.55 -3.16 -31.82
CA GLY A 1021 -6.62 -3.92 -31.18
C GLY A 1021 -6.86 -5.27 -31.87
N THR A 1022 -8.08 -5.52 -32.33
CA THR A 1022 -8.44 -6.71 -33.14
C THR A 1022 -8.00 -6.60 -34.60
N GLY A 1023 -7.57 -5.42 -35.06
CA GLY A 1023 -7.20 -5.12 -36.45
C GLY A 1023 -8.38 -4.81 -37.38
N ASN A 1024 -9.62 -4.91 -36.89
CA ASN A 1024 -10.82 -4.74 -37.71
C ASN A 1024 -10.99 -3.30 -38.24
N SER A 1025 -10.80 -2.27 -37.42
CA SER A 1025 -10.90 -0.86 -37.87
C SER A 1025 -9.85 -0.52 -38.94
N ALA A 1026 -8.62 -1.01 -38.77
CA ALA A 1026 -7.56 -0.87 -39.76
C ALA A 1026 -7.92 -1.58 -41.07
N HIS A 1027 -8.49 -2.79 -40.99
CA HIS A 1027 -8.99 -3.51 -42.15
C HIS A 1027 -10.11 -2.76 -42.87
N VAL A 1028 -11.12 -2.27 -42.15
CA VAL A 1028 -12.23 -1.50 -42.72
C VAL A 1028 -11.72 -0.27 -43.46
N LEU A 1029 -10.77 0.48 -42.88
CA LEU A 1029 -10.14 1.62 -43.55
C LEU A 1029 -9.35 1.20 -44.80
N HIS A 1030 -8.63 0.08 -44.75
CA HIS A 1030 -7.86 -0.44 -45.88
C HIS A 1030 -8.75 -0.75 -47.09
N GLU A 1031 -9.94 -1.32 -46.86
CA GLU A 1031 -10.92 -1.60 -47.92
C GLU A 1031 -11.46 -0.35 -48.63
N GLN A 1032 -11.30 0.84 -48.03
CA GLN A 1032 -11.74 2.12 -48.62
C GLN A 1032 -10.76 2.69 -49.65
N GLY A 1033 -9.75 1.91 -50.05
CA GLY A 1033 -8.91 2.20 -51.21
C GLY A 1033 -7.77 3.19 -50.95
N PHE A 1034 -7.29 3.32 -49.71
CA PHE A 1034 -6.08 4.11 -49.43
C PHE A 1034 -4.84 3.50 -50.11
N ALA A 1035 -4.07 4.33 -50.83
CA ALA A 1035 -2.90 3.86 -51.58
C ALA A 1035 -1.79 3.29 -50.67
N GLN A 1036 -1.60 3.87 -49.48
CA GLN A 1036 -0.66 3.40 -48.46
C GLN A 1036 -1.24 3.57 -47.06
N MET A 1037 -1.00 2.58 -46.20
CA MET A 1037 -1.40 2.60 -44.80
C MET A 1037 -0.19 2.37 -43.90
N ASP A 1038 0.05 3.26 -42.96
CA ASP A 1038 0.98 3.05 -41.86
C ASP A 1038 0.18 2.69 -40.60
N ILE A 1039 0.61 1.69 -39.84
CA ILE A 1039 0.00 1.31 -38.56
C ILE A 1039 1.05 1.42 -37.46
N ALA A 1040 0.74 2.19 -36.41
CA ALA A 1040 1.55 2.32 -35.22
C ALA A 1040 0.90 1.56 -34.05
N GLU A 1041 1.51 0.46 -33.61
CA GLU A 1041 1.07 -0.31 -32.45
C GLU A 1041 2.22 -0.42 -31.44
N LEU A 1042 1.92 -0.25 -30.15
CA LEU A 1042 2.93 -0.31 -29.10
C LEU A 1042 3.38 -1.75 -28.80
N ALA A 1043 2.44 -2.70 -28.88
CA ALA A 1043 2.57 -4.06 -28.41
C ALA A 1043 2.56 -5.06 -29.58
N ALA A 1044 3.72 -5.62 -29.93
CA ALA A 1044 3.82 -6.58 -31.04
C ALA A 1044 3.02 -7.86 -30.79
N ASP A 1045 2.97 -8.29 -29.53
CA ASP A 1045 2.16 -9.41 -29.05
C ASP A 1045 0.66 -9.23 -29.27
N MET A 1046 0.16 -8.00 -29.28
CA MET A 1046 -1.24 -7.71 -29.62
C MET A 1046 -1.54 -8.01 -31.09
N VAL A 1047 -0.65 -7.60 -32.00
CA VAL A 1047 -0.79 -7.85 -33.44
C VAL A 1047 -0.69 -9.35 -33.73
N ASP A 1048 0.33 -10.01 -33.16
CA ASP A 1048 0.55 -11.45 -33.36
C ASP A 1048 -0.69 -12.28 -32.97
N ILE A 1049 -1.26 -12.03 -31.78
CA ILE A 1049 -2.40 -12.80 -31.29
C ILE A 1049 -3.71 -12.41 -32.00
N ALA A 1050 -3.85 -11.14 -32.41
CA ALA A 1050 -5.00 -10.68 -33.19
C ALA A 1050 -5.02 -11.33 -34.57
N ASP A 1051 -3.89 -11.43 -35.26
CA ASP A 1051 -3.81 -12.07 -36.59
C ASP A 1051 -4.11 -13.57 -36.53
N ILE A 1052 -3.74 -14.25 -35.44
CA ILE A 1052 -4.02 -15.68 -35.24
C ILE A 1052 -5.52 -15.93 -35.02
N HIS A 1053 -6.17 -15.15 -34.14
CA HIS A 1053 -7.53 -15.45 -33.66
C HIS A 1053 -8.64 -14.60 -34.28
N PHE A 1054 -8.31 -13.44 -34.85
CA PHE A 1054 -9.24 -12.48 -35.45
C PHE A 1054 -9.02 -12.30 -36.96
N GLY A 1055 -8.26 -13.19 -37.60
CA GLY A 1055 -8.01 -13.23 -39.05
C GLY A 1055 -9.29 -13.15 -39.91
N GLU A 1056 -10.42 -13.65 -39.40
CA GLU A 1056 -11.71 -13.58 -40.10
C GLU A 1056 -12.23 -12.16 -40.26
N ILE A 1057 -11.99 -11.28 -39.28
CA ILE A 1057 -12.49 -9.90 -39.27
C ILE A 1057 -11.42 -8.89 -39.70
N ASN A 1058 -10.14 -9.14 -39.42
CA ASN A 1058 -9.07 -8.22 -39.79
C ASN A 1058 -8.42 -8.52 -41.15
N LYS A 1059 -8.74 -9.69 -41.74
CA LYS A 1059 -8.19 -10.17 -43.03
C LYS A 1059 -6.68 -10.07 -43.15
N LEU A 1060 -5.97 -10.20 -42.02
CA LEU A 1060 -4.51 -10.08 -41.93
C LEU A 1060 -4.02 -8.76 -42.55
N VAL A 1061 -4.72 -7.65 -42.29
CA VAL A 1061 -4.39 -6.32 -42.85
C VAL A 1061 -2.94 -5.91 -42.57
N SER A 1062 -2.39 -6.30 -41.42
CA SER A 1062 -0.98 -6.10 -41.02
C SER A 1062 0.05 -6.67 -42.02
N GLN A 1063 -0.36 -7.64 -42.87
CA GLN A 1063 0.50 -8.38 -43.80
C GLN A 1063 0.28 -7.98 -45.27
N GLN A 1064 -0.57 -6.99 -45.54
CA GLN A 1064 -0.86 -6.52 -46.92
C GLN A 1064 0.31 -5.69 -47.47
N ASP A 1065 0.57 -5.78 -48.79
CA ASP A 1065 1.74 -5.17 -49.44
C ASP A 1065 1.81 -3.63 -49.31
N ASN A 1066 0.65 -2.96 -49.21
CA ASN A 1066 0.53 -1.51 -49.04
C ASN A 1066 0.32 -1.08 -47.58
N VAL A 1067 0.52 -1.99 -46.63
CA VAL A 1067 0.43 -1.74 -45.19
C VAL A 1067 1.82 -1.85 -44.56
N ARG A 1068 2.19 -0.87 -43.74
CA ARG A 1068 3.47 -0.84 -43.04
C ARG A 1068 3.29 -0.75 -41.53
N MET A 1069 3.69 -1.81 -40.84
CA MET A 1069 3.67 -1.87 -39.38
C MET A 1069 4.87 -1.16 -38.75
N TYR A 1070 4.61 -0.37 -37.71
CA TYR A 1070 5.59 0.23 -36.81
C TYR A 1070 5.28 -0.16 -35.36
N TYR A 1071 6.19 -0.91 -34.74
CA TYR A 1071 6.07 -1.28 -33.32
C TYR A 1071 6.64 -0.18 -32.42
N THR A 1072 5.89 0.90 -32.22
CA THR A 1072 6.35 2.10 -31.51
C THR A 1072 5.19 2.91 -30.95
N ASP A 1073 5.50 3.88 -30.10
CA ASP A 1073 4.54 4.88 -29.64
C ASP A 1073 4.09 5.80 -30.80
N GLY A 1074 2.78 5.89 -31.04
CA GLY A 1074 2.22 6.66 -32.16
C GLY A 1074 2.56 8.15 -32.12
N ARG A 1075 2.68 8.74 -30.94
CA ARG A 1075 3.16 10.12 -30.78
C ARG A 1075 4.64 10.25 -31.17
N ASN A 1076 5.50 9.31 -30.78
CA ASN A 1076 6.90 9.29 -31.18
C ASN A 1076 7.08 9.06 -32.69
N LEU A 1077 6.22 8.27 -33.33
CA LEU A 1077 6.17 8.14 -34.80
C LEU A 1077 5.93 9.51 -35.45
N LEU A 1078 4.86 10.21 -35.05
CA LEU A 1078 4.56 11.55 -35.59
C LEU A 1078 5.67 12.57 -35.29
N LEU A 1079 6.33 12.44 -34.15
CA LEU A 1079 7.41 13.33 -33.73
C LEU A 1079 8.67 13.17 -34.60
N THR A 1080 9.00 11.94 -34.97
CA THR A 1080 10.27 11.60 -35.64
C THR A 1080 10.15 11.50 -37.17
N GLN A 1081 8.95 11.20 -37.69
CA GLN A 1081 8.72 11.07 -39.13
C GLN A 1081 8.11 12.34 -39.70
N ASN A 1082 8.52 12.70 -40.92
CA ASN A 1082 8.02 13.89 -41.62
C ASN A 1082 6.88 13.61 -42.62
N LYS A 1083 6.46 12.34 -42.75
CA LYS A 1083 5.35 11.93 -43.64
C LYS A 1083 4.04 12.63 -43.21
N ARG A 1084 3.24 13.01 -44.20
CA ARG A 1084 1.92 13.63 -44.01
C ARG A 1084 0.81 12.72 -44.50
N TYR A 1085 -0.35 12.79 -43.85
CA TYR A 1085 -1.47 11.87 -44.05
C TYR A 1085 -2.77 12.60 -44.43
N ASP A 1086 -3.60 11.95 -45.24
CA ASP A 1086 -4.96 12.37 -45.55
C ASP A 1086 -5.91 12.09 -44.37
N LEU A 1087 -5.65 10.99 -43.66
CA LEU A 1087 -6.35 10.61 -42.44
C LEU A 1087 -5.36 10.12 -41.39
N ILE A 1088 -5.44 10.68 -40.19
CA ILE A 1088 -4.86 10.07 -38.99
C ILE A 1088 -6.01 9.55 -38.15
N SER A 1089 -6.15 8.23 -38.07
CA SER A 1089 -7.16 7.52 -37.28
C SER A 1089 -6.52 6.98 -35.99
N MET A 1090 -7.20 7.15 -34.87
CA MET A 1090 -6.69 6.76 -33.56
C MET A 1090 -7.74 6.01 -32.76
N GLU A 1091 -7.42 4.74 -32.45
CA GLU A 1091 -8.21 3.87 -31.60
C GLU A 1091 -7.29 3.24 -30.55
N ILE A 1092 -7.19 3.91 -29.40
CA ILE A 1092 -6.32 3.52 -28.30
C ILE A 1092 -7.15 3.12 -27.08
N SER A 1093 -6.50 2.46 -26.11
CA SER A 1093 -7.16 2.10 -24.85
C SER A 1093 -7.58 3.33 -24.02
N SER A 1094 -8.28 3.08 -22.91
CA SER A 1094 -8.88 4.12 -22.05
C SER A 1094 -7.86 5.15 -21.51
N ILE A 1095 -8.28 6.41 -21.41
CA ILE A 1095 -7.39 7.57 -21.11
C ILE A 1095 -6.76 7.51 -19.71
N TRP A 1096 -7.37 6.79 -18.77
CA TRP A 1096 -6.83 6.63 -17.41
C TRP A 1096 -5.61 5.71 -17.31
N PHE A 1097 -5.25 5.01 -18.40
CA PHE A 1097 -3.98 4.28 -18.44
C PHE A 1097 -2.82 5.27 -18.40
N ALA A 1098 -1.81 4.97 -17.59
CA ALA A 1098 -0.64 5.84 -17.47
C ALA A 1098 -0.01 6.09 -18.86
N GLY A 1099 0.20 7.36 -19.20
CA GLY A 1099 0.74 7.79 -20.49
C GLY A 1099 -0.28 7.98 -21.62
N ALA A 1100 -1.48 7.39 -21.58
CA ALA A 1100 -2.47 7.50 -22.66
C ALA A 1100 -2.99 8.93 -22.85
N ALA A 1101 -3.13 9.69 -21.76
CA ALA A 1101 -3.51 11.10 -21.77
C ALA A 1101 -2.56 12.00 -22.59
N ASN A 1102 -1.31 11.57 -22.83
CA ASN A 1102 -0.36 12.31 -23.66
C ASN A 1102 -0.82 12.46 -25.12
N LEU A 1103 -1.78 11.65 -25.57
CA LEU A 1103 -2.42 11.70 -26.89
C LEU A 1103 -3.66 12.61 -26.95
N TYR A 1104 -3.97 13.30 -25.85
CA TYR A 1104 -5.08 14.27 -25.74
C TYR A 1104 -4.59 15.66 -25.30
N ASN A 1105 -3.27 15.84 -25.25
CA ASN A 1105 -2.65 17.11 -24.92
C ASN A 1105 -2.58 18.03 -26.15
N ARG A 1106 -2.57 19.34 -25.89
CA ARG A 1106 -2.37 20.36 -26.90
C ARG A 1106 -1.16 20.09 -27.79
N GLU A 1107 -0.01 19.78 -27.19
CA GLU A 1107 1.24 19.54 -27.91
C GLU A 1107 1.14 18.34 -28.86
N PHE A 1108 0.30 17.36 -28.53
CA PHE A 1108 0.02 16.25 -29.44
C PHE A 1108 -0.86 16.68 -30.61
N TYR A 1109 -1.92 17.47 -30.37
CA TYR A 1109 -2.75 17.97 -31.47
C TYR A 1109 -1.99 18.92 -32.41
N GLN A 1110 -1.07 19.73 -31.88
CA GLN A 1110 -0.14 20.52 -32.69
C GLN A 1110 0.76 19.65 -33.56
N LEU A 1111 1.22 18.53 -33.01
CA LEU A 1111 2.02 17.56 -33.74
C LEU A 1111 1.19 16.88 -34.85
N VAL A 1112 -0.02 16.40 -34.55
CA VAL A 1112 -0.95 15.84 -35.54
C VAL A 1112 -1.21 16.84 -36.66
N LYS A 1113 -1.54 18.08 -36.32
CA LYS A 1113 -1.79 19.15 -37.29
C LYS A 1113 -0.61 19.38 -38.24
N ALA A 1114 0.63 19.26 -37.76
CA ALA A 1114 1.83 19.37 -38.59
C ALA A 1114 2.07 18.14 -39.52
N ARG A 1115 1.38 17.03 -39.25
CA ARG A 1115 1.46 15.76 -40.00
C ARG A 1115 0.21 15.46 -40.82
N LEU A 1116 -0.79 16.32 -40.81
CA LEU A 1116 -1.90 16.25 -41.77
C LEU A 1116 -1.49 16.93 -43.09
N LYS A 1117 -1.99 16.40 -44.21
CA LYS A 1117 -2.02 17.11 -45.50
C LYS A 1117 -3.00 18.30 -45.40
N GLU A 1118 -3.05 19.13 -46.44
CA GLU A 1118 -3.85 20.37 -46.42
C GLU A 1118 -5.32 20.10 -46.07
N ASN A 1119 -5.96 19.13 -46.73
CA ASN A 1119 -7.32 18.67 -46.44
C ASN A 1119 -7.38 17.44 -45.51
N GLY A 1120 -6.32 17.22 -44.73
CA GLY A 1120 -6.21 16.05 -43.88
C GLY A 1120 -7.14 16.12 -42.66
N VAL A 1121 -7.64 14.96 -42.23
CA VAL A 1121 -8.57 14.82 -41.10
C VAL A 1121 -7.94 14.02 -39.97
N LEU A 1122 -8.19 14.44 -38.73
CA LEU A 1122 -7.96 13.63 -37.54
C LEU A 1122 -9.26 12.93 -37.13
N GLN A 1123 -9.20 11.64 -36.90
CA GLN A 1123 -10.20 10.87 -36.18
C GLN A 1123 -9.61 10.34 -34.88
N GLN A 1124 -10.31 10.54 -33.77
CA GLN A 1124 -9.88 10.06 -32.46
C GLN A 1124 -11.06 9.51 -31.66
N TRP A 1125 -10.91 8.29 -31.15
CA TRP A 1125 -11.85 7.73 -30.17
C TRP A 1125 -11.83 8.55 -28.88
N VAL A 1126 -13.00 8.81 -28.28
CA VAL A 1126 -13.13 9.43 -26.97
C VAL A 1126 -14.06 8.63 -26.08
N GLN A 1127 -13.59 8.42 -24.85
CA GLN A 1127 -14.33 7.65 -23.87
C GLN A 1127 -15.44 8.48 -23.21
N LEU A 1128 -16.69 8.14 -23.48
CA LEU A 1128 -17.84 8.84 -22.90
C LEU A 1128 -18.30 8.24 -21.55
N HIS A 1129 -17.86 7.02 -21.23
CA HIS A 1129 -18.15 6.30 -19.99
C HIS A 1129 -16.96 6.33 -19.01
N HIS A 1130 -17.20 6.10 -17.70
CA HIS A 1130 -16.14 6.17 -16.66
C HIS A 1130 -15.29 7.46 -16.71
N MET A 1131 -15.89 8.59 -17.09
CA MET A 1131 -15.21 9.88 -17.23
C MET A 1131 -16.08 11.00 -16.65
N GLN A 1132 -15.48 11.95 -15.93
CA GLN A 1132 -16.23 13.08 -15.40
C GLN A 1132 -16.56 14.09 -16.52
N PRO A 1133 -17.68 14.83 -16.42
CA PRO A 1133 -18.03 15.85 -17.40
C PRO A 1133 -16.91 16.87 -17.63
N MET A 1134 -16.20 17.23 -16.55
CA MET A 1134 -15.07 18.15 -16.62
C MET A 1134 -13.92 17.61 -17.47
N ASP A 1135 -13.63 16.31 -17.38
CA ASP A 1135 -12.57 15.68 -18.16
C ASP A 1135 -12.90 15.73 -19.66
N LEU A 1136 -14.16 15.46 -20.02
CA LEU A 1136 -14.65 15.55 -21.39
C LEU A 1136 -14.56 16.98 -21.92
N LEU A 1137 -14.92 17.98 -21.11
CA LEU A 1137 -14.78 19.40 -21.48
C LEU A 1137 -13.32 19.79 -21.74
N TYR A 1138 -12.36 19.26 -20.96
CA TYR A 1138 -10.94 19.46 -21.22
C TYR A 1138 -10.54 18.89 -22.58
N ILE A 1139 -10.99 17.68 -22.93
CA ILE A 1139 -10.67 17.05 -24.23
C ILE A 1139 -11.24 17.89 -25.38
N LEU A 1140 -12.54 18.17 -25.35
CA LEU A 1140 -13.26 18.90 -26.39
C LEU A 1140 -12.66 20.29 -26.64
N ASN A 1141 -12.42 21.06 -25.57
CA ASN A 1141 -11.88 22.41 -25.69
C ASN A 1141 -10.37 22.43 -26.02
N THR A 1142 -9.60 21.39 -25.64
CA THR A 1142 -8.20 21.28 -26.06
C THR A 1142 -8.10 21.05 -27.57
N LEU A 1143 -8.92 20.15 -28.11
CA LEU A 1143 -8.96 19.87 -29.56
C LEU A 1143 -9.44 21.09 -30.36
N HIS A 1144 -10.52 21.74 -29.91
CA HIS A 1144 -11.08 22.93 -30.56
C HIS A 1144 -10.13 24.15 -30.58
N GLN A 1145 -9.18 24.24 -29.65
CA GLN A 1145 -8.17 25.30 -29.69
C GLN A 1145 -7.08 25.08 -30.76
N GLU A 1146 -6.95 23.86 -31.30
CA GLU A 1146 -5.96 23.54 -32.33
C GLU A 1146 -6.60 23.28 -33.71
N PHE A 1147 -7.88 22.92 -33.74
CA PHE A 1147 -8.65 22.65 -34.96
C PHE A 1147 -9.91 23.52 -35.06
N ARG A 1148 -10.11 24.16 -36.22
CA ARG A 1148 -11.25 25.05 -36.48
C ARG A 1148 -12.58 24.30 -36.54
N TYR A 1149 -12.62 23.17 -37.23
CA TYR A 1149 -13.83 22.37 -37.37
C TYR A 1149 -13.67 21.08 -36.57
N VAL A 1150 -14.54 20.89 -35.58
CA VAL A 1150 -14.55 19.71 -34.72
C VAL A 1150 -15.98 19.18 -34.63
N TRP A 1151 -16.14 17.89 -34.89
CA TRP A 1151 -17.38 17.14 -34.76
C TRP A 1151 -17.23 16.06 -33.68
N LEU A 1152 -18.32 15.74 -33.02
CA LEU A 1152 -18.42 14.58 -32.14
C LEU A 1152 -19.57 13.70 -32.60
N TYR A 1153 -19.25 12.47 -32.98
CA TYR A 1153 -20.21 11.42 -33.30
C TYR A 1153 -20.31 10.42 -32.15
N VAL A 1154 -21.45 9.74 -32.01
CA VAL A 1154 -21.65 8.64 -31.06
C VAL A 1154 -22.11 7.40 -31.81
N SER A 1155 -21.14 6.65 -32.35
CA SER A 1155 -21.43 5.46 -33.14
C SER A 1155 -21.23 4.19 -32.32
N GLY A 1156 -22.22 3.29 -32.31
CA GLY A 1156 -22.16 2.04 -31.53
C GLY A 1156 -21.93 2.24 -30.02
N GLY A 1157 -22.35 3.38 -29.47
CA GLY A 1157 -22.10 3.75 -28.07
C GLY A 1157 -20.69 4.27 -27.77
N GLN A 1158 -19.86 4.49 -28.80
CA GLN A 1158 -18.50 5.01 -28.70
C GLN A 1158 -18.44 6.46 -29.19
N GLY A 1159 -17.68 7.32 -28.51
CA GLY A 1159 -17.45 8.69 -28.96
C GLY A 1159 -16.37 8.74 -30.04
N VAL A 1160 -16.64 9.44 -31.15
CA VAL A 1160 -15.70 9.62 -32.27
C VAL A 1160 -15.55 11.12 -32.53
N LEU A 1161 -14.37 11.65 -32.20
CA LEU A 1161 -13.98 13.02 -32.54
C LEU A 1161 -13.43 13.05 -33.94
N VAL A 1162 -13.94 13.97 -34.76
CA VAL A 1162 -13.41 14.27 -36.10
C VAL A 1162 -12.98 15.73 -36.13
N ALA A 1163 -11.80 16.04 -36.68
CA ALA A 1163 -11.29 17.39 -36.71
C ALA A 1163 -10.50 17.73 -37.98
N SER A 1164 -10.70 18.96 -38.49
CA SER A 1164 -9.97 19.53 -39.63
C SER A 1164 -9.83 21.07 -39.49
N ASN A 1165 -8.98 21.67 -40.33
CA ASN A 1165 -8.79 23.12 -40.41
C ASN A 1165 -9.26 23.74 -41.73
N THR A 1166 -9.73 22.94 -42.70
CA THR A 1166 -10.16 23.42 -44.02
C THR A 1166 -11.67 23.44 -44.17
N GLU A 1167 -12.16 24.36 -45.01
CA GLU A 1167 -13.58 24.45 -45.35
C GLU A 1167 -14.01 23.29 -46.25
N GLU A 1168 -13.09 22.76 -47.05
CA GLU A 1168 -13.28 21.58 -47.89
C GLU A 1168 -13.71 20.37 -47.05
N SER A 1169 -12.94 19.97 -46.03
CA SER A 1169 -13.29 18.86 -45.13
C SER A 1169 -14.54 19.13 -44.28
N ALA A 1170 -14.95 20.40 -44.15
CA ALA A 1170 -16.18 20.77 -43.46
C ALA A 1170 -17.44 20.52 -44.30
N ARG A 1171 -17.30 20.28 -45.60
CA ARG A 1171 -18.39 19.81 -46.46
C ARG A 1171 -18.64 18.33 -46.23
N LEU A 1172 -19.87 17.92 -46.51
CA LEU A 1172 -20.29 16.53 -46.44
C LEU A 1172 -19.77 15.79 -47.67
N HIS A 1173 -19.20 14.60 -47.46
CA HIS A 1173 -18.73 13.71 -48.52
C HIS A 1173 -19.39 12.34 -48.42
N HIS A 1174 -19.51 11.67 -49.56
CA HIS A 1174 -19.74 10.24 -49.65
C HIS A 1174 -18.51 9.47 -49.15
N LEU A 1175 -18.68 8.21 -48.77
CA LEU A 1175 -17.58 7.34 -48.32
C LEU A 1175 -16.50 7.15 -49.39
N ASP A 1176 -16.85 7.32 -50.67
CA ASP A 1176 -15.90 7.28 -51.80
C ASP A 1176 -15.14 8.59 -52.05
N GLY A 1177 -15.39 9.62 -51.24
CA GLY A 1177 -14.70 10.92 -51.29
C GLY A 1177 -15.36 11.96 -52.19
N ARG A 1178 -16.46 11.65 -52.90
CA ARG A 1178 -17.23 12.65 -53.66
C ARG A 1178 -17.99 13.58 -52.73
N ILE A 1179 -18.10 14.86 -53.07
CA ILE A 1179 -18.88 15.83 -52.28
C ILE A 1179 -20.38 15.50 -52.39
N ALA A 1180 -21.07 15.41 -51.26
CA ALA A 1180 -22.51 15.32 -51.17
C ALA A 1180 -23.10 16.74 -51.09
N VAL A 1181 -24.14 17.05 -51.87
CA VAL A 1181 -24.73 18.41 -51.92
C VAL A 1181 -25.64 18.61 -50.71
N SER A 1182 -26.34 17.57 -50.28
CA SER A 1182 -27.12 17.57 -49.05
C SER A 1182 -27.16 16.20 -48.37
N THR A 1183 -27.71 16.15 -47.16
CA THR A 1183 -27.91 14.90 -46.40
C THR A 1183 -28.86 13.93 -47.11
N GLU A 1184 -29.73 14.42 -48.00
CA GLU A 1184 -30.62 13.57 -48.80
C GLU A 1184 -29.88 12.74 -49.84
N ASP A 1185 -28.73 13.23 -50.33
CA ASP A 1185 -27.92 12.55 -51.35
C ASP A 1185 -27.17 11.33 -50.81
N LEU A 1186 -26.96 11.27 -49.49
CA LEU A 1186 -26.28 10.16 -48.82
C LEU A 1186 -27.03 8.84 -48.99
N ASP A 1187 -26.29 7.73 -49.12
CA ASP A 1187 -26.86 6.40 -49.09
C ASP A 1187 -27.34 5.99 -47.69
N ALA A 1188 -27.88 4.77 -47.54
CA ALA A 1188 -28.43 4.32 -46.27
C ALA A 1188 -27.36 4.15 -45.16
N GLU A 1189 -26.14 3.73 -45.51
CA GLU A 1189 -25.05 3.56 -44.54
C GLU A 1189 -24.47 4.92 -44.14
N GLU A 1190 -24.28 5.81 -45.11
CA GLU A 1190 -23.86 7.19 -44.91
C GLU A 1190 -24.86 7.99 -44.06
N LYS A 1191 -26.17 7.83 -44.29
CA LYS A 1191 -27.21 8.45 -43.47
C LYS A 1191 -27.15 7.96 -42.03
N ALA A 1192 -27.00 6.66 -41.81
CA ALA A 1192 -26.87 6.11 -40.47
C ALA A 1192 -25.64 6.68 -39.74
N LEU A 1193 -24.49 6.79 -40.42
CA LEU A 1193 -23.28 7.42 -39.85
C LEU A 1193 -23.48 8.91 -39.56
N HIS A 1194 -24.23 9.63 -40.40
CA HIS A 1194 -24.53 11.04 -40.19
C HIS A 1194 -25.51 11.27 -39.03
N GLU A 1195 -26.49 10.38 -38.84
CA GLU A 1195 -27.44 10.44 -37.72
C GLU A 1195 -26.77 10.29 -36.35
N ASP A 1196 -25.60 9.64 -36.30
CA ASP A 1196 -24.77 9.54 -35.09
C ASP A 1196 -24.12 10.89 -34.67
N LEU A 1197 -24.27 11.98 -35.45
CA LEU A 1197 -23.68 13.29 -35.16
C LEU A 1197 -24.30 13.96 -33.93
N LEU A 1198 -23.55 13.99 -32.84
CA LEU A 1198 -23.95 14.65 -31.60
C LEU A 1198 -23.64 16.16 -31.62
N LEU A 1199 -22.39 16.55 -31.89
CA LEU A 1199 -21.97 17.97 -31.90
C LEU A 1199 -21.37 18.37 -33.24
N GLU A 1200 -21.77 19.53 -33.74
CA GLU A 1200 -21.19 20.17 -34.93
C GLU A 1200 -20.23 21.33 -34.56
N PRO A 1201 -19.42 21.86 -35.50
CA PRO A 1201 -18.44 22.91 -35.19
C PRO A 1201 -19.02 24.14 -34.47
N ALA A 1202 -20.26 24.54 -34.81
CA ALA A 1202 -20.95 25.65 -34.15
C ALA A 1202 -21.29 25.36 -32.68
N ASP A 1203 -21.52 24.09 -32.30
CA ASP A 1203 -21.71 23.68 -30.92
C ASP A 1203 -20.41 23.82 -30.12
N MET A 1204 -19.26 23.54 -30.75
CA MET A 1204 -17.94 23.67 -30.14
C MET A 1204 -17.55 25.13 -29.91
N ASP A 1205 -17.84 26.01 -30.87
CA ASP A 1205 -17.71 27.47 -30.70
C ASP A 1205 -18.56 27.97 -29.52
N TYR A 1206 -19.80 27.50 -29.43
CA TYR A 1206 -20.71 27.85 -28.33
C TYR A 1206 -20.22 27.35 -26.98
N LEU A 1207 -19.67 26.12 -26.93
CA LEU A 1207 -19.05 25.57 -25.73
C LEU A 1207 -17.90 26.46 -25.25
N ALA A 1208 -16.99 26.84 -26.16
CA ALA A 1208 -15.86 27.70 -25.84
C ALA A 1208 -16.33 29.06 -25.31
N GLN A 1209 -17.39 29.65 -25.86
CA GLN A 1209 -17.96 30.91 -25.35
C GLN A 1209 -18.57 30.78 -23.94
N LYS A 1210 -19.16 29.62 -23.62
CA LYS A 1210 -19.73 29.34 -22.29
C LYS A 1210 -18.66 29.14 -21.21
N LEU A 1211 -17.47 28.67 -21.58
CA LEU A 1211 -16.35 28.55 -20.66
C LEU A 1211 -15.83 29.95 -20.30
N ARG A 1212 -15.94 30.35 -19.03
CA ARG A 1212 -15.50 31.68 -18.55
C ARG A 1212 -14.07 32.07 -19.00
N LYS A 1213 -13.16 31.10 -18.96
CA LYS A 1213 -11.75 31.24 -19.40
C LYS A 1213 -11.33 29.95 -20.11
N PRO A 1214 -11.59 29.82 -21.42
CA PRO A 1214 -11.37 28.58 -22.18
C PRO A 1214 -9.91 28.12 -22.13
N GLN A 1215 -8.98 29.07 -22.07
CA GLN A 1215 -7.55 28.85 -21.91
C GLN A 1215 -7.14 28.08 -20.63
N PHE A 1216 -8.01 27.97 -19.62
CA PHE A 1216 -7.75 27.16 -18.43
C PHE A 1216 -8.25 25.71 -18.54
N PHE A 1217 -9.09 25.39 -19.53
CA PHE A 1217 -9.61 24.04 -19.78
C PHE A 1217 -8.83 23.35 -20.89
N VAL A 1218 -7.51 23.30 -20.71
CA VAL A 1218 -6.57 22.79 -21.73
C VAL A 1218 -5.64 21.78 -21.08
N SER A 1219 -5.57 20.58 -21.66
CA SER A 1219 -4.57 19.59 -21.29
C SER A 1219 -3.26 19.89 -22.02
N THR A 1220 -2.14 19.85 -21.29
CA THR A 1220 -0.80 20.11 -21.85
C THR A 1220 0.18 19.12 -21.26
N ASP A 1221 1.33 18.93 -21.90
CA ASP A 1221 2.37 18.04 -21.36
C ASP A 1221 2.86 18.46 -19.96
N ASN A 1222 2.73 19.73 -19.60
CA ASN A 1222 3.04 20.21 -18.25
C ASN A 1222 1.85 20.08 -17.27
N ASN A 1223 0.62 20.25 -17.76
CA ASN A 1223 -0.62 20.11 -16.99
C ASN A 1223 -1.17 18.69 -17.13
N LEU A 1224 -0.80 17.80 -16.20
CA LEU A 1224 -1.19 16.39 -16.22
C LEU A 1224 -2.64 16.14 -15.75
N TYR A 1225 -3.54 17.13 -15.87
CA TYR A 1225 -4.90 17.05 -15.35
C TYR A 1225 -5.63 15.80 -15.84
N LEU A 1226 -5.69 15.54 -17.16
CA LEU A 1226 -6.39 14.37 -17.70
C LEU A 1226 -5.82 13.05 -17.18
N GLU A 1227 -4.49 12.94 -17.09
CA GLU A 1227 -3.81 11.73 -16.63
C GLU A 1227 -4.15 11.39 -15.16
N TYR A 1228 -4.32 12.40 -14.32
CA TYR A 1228 -4.63 12.24 -12.90
C TYR A 1228 -6.14 12.34 -12.57
N SER A 1229 -6.95 12.94 -13.44
CA SER A 1229 -8.39 13.10 -13.22
C SER A 1229 -9.18 11.90 -13.72
N THR A 1230 -8.90 11.42 -14.94
CA THR A 1230 -9.65 10.32 -15.56
C THR A 1230 -9.65 9.00 -14.77
N PRO A 1231 -8.60 8.60 -14.02
CA PRO A 1231 -8.68 7.40 -13.17
C PRO A 1231 -9.78 7.47 -12.10
N LYS A 1232 -10.16 8.68 -11.66
CA LYS A 1232 -11.25 8.90 -10.69
C LYS A 1232 -12.62 8.64 -11.29
N GLY A 1233 -12.74 8.73 -12.62
CA GLY A 1233 -13.97 8.43 -13.36
C GLY A 1233 -14.44 6.98 -13.23
N ASN A 1234 -13.54 6.06 -12.87
CA ASN A 1234 -13.89 4.67 -12.56
C ASN A 1234 -14.69 4.52 -11.26
N ALA A 1235 -14.66 5.53 -10.37
CA ALA A 1235 -15.29 5.49 -9.06
C ALA A 1235 -16.54 6.39 -8.95
N LEU A 1236 -17.18 6.72 -10.08
CA LEU A 1236 -18.39 7.54 -10.10
C LEU A 1236 -19.61 6.73 -9.63
N ALA A 1237 -20.53 7.42 -8.94
CA ALA A 1237 -21.77 6.85 -8.41
C ALA A 1237 -22.95 6.90 -9.40
N TYR A 1238 -22.73 7.44 -10.60
CA TYR A 1238 -23.76 7.66 -11.61
C TYR A 1238 -23.30 7.11 -12.96
N ASP A 1239 -24.26 6.85 -13.85
CA ASP A 1239 -23.97 6.48 -15.23
C ASP A 1239 -23.35 7.67 -15.98
N ALA A 1240 -22.03 7.63 -16.08
CA ALA A 1240 -21.25 8.69 -16.71
C ALA A 1240 -21.59 8.85 -18.20
N PHE A 1241 -21.93 7.77 -18.91
CA PHE A 1241 -22.24 7.85 -20.34
C PHE A 1241 -23.49 8.69 -20.55
N THR A 1242 -24.62 8.27 -19.96
CA THR A 1242 -25.89 8.99 -20.09
C THR A 1242 -25.78 10.42 -19.58
N TYR A 1243 -25.07 10.66 -18.47
CA TYR A 1243 -24.89 12.01 -17.95
C TYR A 1243 -24.12 12.91 -18.92
N ASN A 1244 -23.03 12.41 -19.50
CA ASN A 1244 -22.20 13.17 -20.45
C ASN A 1244 -22.98 13.46 -21.74
N ILE A 1245 -23.71 12.49 -22.29
CA ILE A 1245 -24.57 12.68 -23.45
C ILE A 1245 -25.63 13.76 -23.18
N ASN A 1246 -26.39 13.63 -22.10
CA ASN A 1246 -27.44 14.59 -21.74
C ASN A 1246 -26.89 16.02 -21.55
N MET A 1247 -25.68 16.15 -20.99
CA MET A 1247 -25.01 17.45 -20.86
C MET A 1247 -24.74 18.09 -22.23
N LEU A 1248 -24.21 17.31 -23.17
CA LEU A 1248 -23.85 17.79 -24.51
C LEU A 1248 -25.10 18.10 -25.35
N GLU A 1249 -26.13 17.25 -25.29
CA GLU A 1249 -27.41 17.50 -25.96
C GLU A 1249 -28.06 18.77 -25.45
N LYS A 1250 -28.11 18.97 -24.12
CA LYS A 1250 -28.66 20.18 -23.51
C LYS A 1250 -27.90 21.43 -23.99
N MET A 1251 -26.57 21.34 -24.10
CA MET A 1251 -25.76 22.43 -24.62
C MET A 1251 -26.09 22.77 -26.09
N LYS A 1252 -26.27 21.75 -26.94
CA LYS A 1252 -26.69 21.92 -28.34
C LYS A 1252 -28.07 22.56 -28.44
N GLN A 1253 -29.04 22.08 -27.66
CA GLN A 1253 -30.39 22.67 -27.60
C GLN A 1253 -30.36 24.13 -27.13
N ASP A 1254 -29.57 24.46 -26.11
CA ASP A 1254 -29.38 25.84 -25.64
C ASP A 1254 -28.86 26.77 -26.75
N ARG A 1255 -27.95 26.29 -27.61
CA ARG A 1255 -27.45 27.06 -28.75
C ARG A 1255 -28.55 27.25 -29.80
N LEU A 1256 -29.23 26.18 -30.19
CA LEU A 1256 -30.31 26.22 -31.19
C LEU A 1256 -31.45 27.16 -30.75
N HIS A 1257 -31.83 27.12 -29.47
CA HIS A 1257 -32.82 28.06 -28.91
C HIS A 1257 -32.38 29.52 -28.98
N LYS A 1258 -31.10 29.82 -28.71
CA LYS A 1258 -30.58 31.20 -28.85
C LYS A 1258 -30.57 31.67 -30.29
N GLN A 1259 -30.20 30.79 -31.22
CA GLN A 1259 -30.17 31.08 -32.65
C GLN A 1259 -31.59 31.35 -33.18
N ASN A 1260 -32.58 30.57 -32.72
CA ASN A 1260 -33.99 30.74 -33.08
C ASN A 1260 -34.69 31.89 -32.32
N GLY A 1261 -34.22 32.26 -31.13
CA GLY A 1261 -34.74 33.38 -30.34
C GLY A 1261 -34.22 34.75 -30.77
N GLN A 1262 -33.10 34.82 -31.52
CA GLN A 1262 -32.63 36.06 -32.15
C GLN A 1262 -33.42 36.43 -33.41
N THR A 1263 -34.16 35.49 -34.01
CA THR A 1263 -35.09 35.74 -35.11
C THR A 1263 -36.51 36.12 -34.68
N SER A 1264 -36.80 36.19 -33.38
CA SER A 1264 -38.13 36.59 -32.85
C SER A 1264 -38.13 37.93 -32.09
N SER A 1265 -37.29 38.90 -32.47
CA SER A 1265 -37.44 40.31 -32.01
C SER A 1265 -38.47 41.13 -32.81
N THR A 1266 -39.50 40.47 -33.32
CA THR A 1266 -40.78 41.11 -33.71
C THR A 1266 -41.95 40.21 -33.32
N ARG A 1267 -42.19 40.05 -32.01
CA ARG A 1267 -43.49 40.15 -31.33
C ARG A 1267 -43.47 39.33 -30.02
N GLU A 1268 -43.57 40.10 -28.94
CA GLU A 1268 -43.97 39.78 -27.55
C GLU A 1268 -43.12 38.81 -26.72
#